data_AF-A0AAI8XQH8-F1
#
_entry.id   AF-A0AAI8XQH8-F1
#
_cell.length_a   1.000
_cell.length_b   1.000
_cell.length_c   1.000
_cell.angle_alpha   90.00
_cell.angle_beta   90.00
_cell.angle_gamma   90.00
#
_symmetry.space_group_name_H-M   'P 1'
#
loop_
_entity.id
_entity.type
_entity.pdbx_description
1 polymer ?
#
loop_
_entity_poly.entity_id
_entity_poly.type
_entity_poly.pdbx_seq_one_letter_code
_entity_poly.pdbx_strand_id
1 'polypeptide(L)'
;MTVPTLQFVPGDGREARPAPQQPAELSPAAAALARLVPAIYLSRNDSVPGRPLLTLLEIVAEQLDALDQAAATLLDDRFVERASAPALRLLADLVGARLTGGDADRHRAVVARTLHWRKRKGTLATLEEVLTGTSGWPAEVDEAYRSLVLTQDLARLHTWRGRTAVVWDPVPLADPLTRRARGNRSARDPEPGPELVRRPGEDVEQTLRRVGAVDAGRYAASPRTVDLTGWARPDRAVIRTDRMVTTELDGLELGTPLVVAHRSDPSIELRGYPLDPRGRDLPVIGRFPVRAPDELARLTAAHEPAATTPTPTYRAGVLTPTALAHDAEGLEAADTLSVFVDGVRLVGPADVGAAGGSLAFAPVGPAPTLRFADASRPSEGEEWDLRSYALEADGPVPTAVLPDVPAPGGNSPLLLSTRARRRDRDPVAVTEAAGIDRAGAGVVLRIARVTGADQGHRRGADGTWTALTTGPRTGPVLSNLVLVGPTLVRLERTATGCAVAQWVPGDIASRWSSAELDLSGLPDADQPDVDPPVDGPALTLTGHDDTVLLVAPVRNDAAETPGLGLWRISGLAGAATIERLDGASAQRPTDRVAPSAVLDGDRLVLHGGEHSGRILDDTWSIAPDVGAWRSHAVRRRAPRVGGNLVVTPAGIVLVGGASTRGELAATVHRLDLTRARPGWERLPDLPVPEGVPGIAVARAEPAASGAGIEVLAWIDSVHPVRLRSDAARGWRAEPDAVEAGAPNPPAEGEAQFLGETLVVAGPSPLPPSEVVVTVGGTGMLAFLPALDPAPGEAIALTLSDDGSTRRWLPPGLPVVDNLRLGAGRAAPPAHRDAPAARIGIPGRLAWQPLRLRQVSLGPWDQPVTLRLPDAVGVDPRLGRILIRAEIADGPVTATIRVGRSAAIGAGFAPADGAVPAPWDDPDADLTIEHPAPTAWVSPTRAGLTAPHDTTWYAGLGDAVAARSGESPTGIAVLGSPRLPAEVLVADQRAVVGITAADSGTRPYLEADAGVSLALHEQLRPFGDDDPDAGPSWLLSGLAFAGAVELAVSAGRLDVRWCTVAAPGEIAIRVAGAGHAPDLVRYSLPRPRVALRLVGCELGVLEVPPWTDVVAVGCTFDAGTADAVAIAAPGAGVRLRHCTVHGRTVTGVLRASSSAFRGSVMCDRPDLGWLRYCVAPGEGRRPLSYRGVTASVSFSSHRPTDPDYLRLDVNNPGVLRAAEHAGTPGAHHEFADRAAELDLRTEEFLPLALAPFHVDHTVADLVRIRRLP
;
A
#
# COMPACT_ATOMS: atom_id res chain seq x y z
N MET A 1 13.85 35.15 -53.20
CA MET A 1 14.13 33.94 -54.00
C MET A 1 15.61 33.93 -54.31
N THR A 2 16.35 33.09 -53.59
CA THR A 2 17.76 32.79 -53.79
C THR A 2 17.84 31.27 -53.73
N VAL A 3 18.17 30.65 -54.85
CA VAL A 3 18.29 29.19 -54.98
C VAL A 3 19.51 28.76 -54.13
N PRO A 4 19.38 27.82 -53.19
CA PRO A 4 20.53 27.34 -52.45
C PRO A 4 21.39 26.47 -53.36
N THR A 5 22.65 26.83 -53.46
CA THR A 5 23.70 26.04 -54.12
C THR A 5 23.92 24.77 -53.32
N LEU A 6 23.73 23.59 -53.94
CA LEU A 6 24.13 22.30 -53.39
C LEU A 6 25.66 22.31 -53.18
N GLN A 7 26.11 22.50 -51.94
CA GLN A 7 27.49 22.23 -51.56
C GLN A 7 27.65 20.74 -51.36
N PHE A 8 28.48 20.13 -52.21
CA PHE A 8 28.99 18.78 -52.02
C PHE A 8 29.95 18.78 -50.81
N VAL A 9 29.59 18.05 -49.76
CA VAL A 9 30.51 17.67 -48.68
C VAL A 9 31.12 16.31 -49.08
N PRO A 10 32.45 16.16 -49.15
CA PRO A 10 33.06 14.85 -49.32
C PRO A 10 32.85 14.05 -48.04
N GLY A 11 32.24 12.86 -48.17
CA GLY A 11 31.86 12.02 -47.04
C GLY A 11 33.04 11.57 -46.17
N ASP A 12 32.78 11.53 -44.87
CA ASP A 12 33.65 11.01 -43.83
C ASP A 12 34.03 9.53 -44.08
N GLY A 13 35.34 9.26 -44.09
CA GLY A 13 35.98 8.11 -43.42
C GLY A 13 35.46 6.68 -43.58
N ARG A 14 34.63 6.34 -44.58
CA ARG A 14 34.20 4.95 -44.81
C ARG A 14 35.29 4.15 -45.53
N GLU A 15 35.67 3.01 -44.96
CA GLU A 15 36.59 2.03 -45.56
C GLU A 15 36.22 1.79 -47.03
N ALA A 16 37.20 1.94 -47.94
CA ALA A 16 37.02 1.75 -49.36
C ALA A 16 36.59 0.31 -49.64
N ARG A 17 35.31 0.11 -49.93
CA ARG A 17 34.75 -1.19 -50.31
C ARG A 17 35.53 -1.71 -51.53
N PRO A 18 36.03 -2.96 -51.51
CA PRO A 18 36.82 -3.48 -52.63
C PRO A 18 35.99 -3.45 -53.91
N ALA A 19 36.62 -3.06 -55.03
CA ALA A 19 35.95 -2.93 -56.32
C ALA A 19 35.30 -4.26 -56.74
N PRO A 20 34.00 -4.28 -57.10
CA PRO A 20 33.28 -5.51 -57.41
C PRO A 20 33.90 -6.20 -58.63
N GLN A 21 34.22 -7.48 -58.47
CA GLN A 21 34.82 -8.29 -59.53
C GLN A 21 33.78 -9.12 -60.29
N GLN A 22 32.63 -9.38 -59.67
CA GLN A 22 31.54 -10.15 -60.26
C GLN A 22 30.19 -9.42 -60.16
N PRO A 23 29.25 -9.62 -61.10
CA PRO A 23 27.92 -9.01 -61.03
C PRO A 23 27.11 -9.38 -59.77
N ALA A 24 27.43 -10.51 -59.13
CA ALA A 24 26.81 -10.96 -57.89
C ALA A 24 27.25 -10.16 -56.65
N GLU A 25 28.35 -9.41 -56.75
CA GLU A 25 28.91 -8.59 -55.67
C GLU A 25 28.37 -7.15 -55.69
N LEU A 26 27.51 -6.83 -56.66
CA LEU A 26 26.87 -5.52 -56.79
C LEU A 26 25.79 -5.30 -55.73
N SER A 27 25.67 -4.07 -55.26
CA SER A 27 24.53 -3.59 -54.50
C SER A 27 23.20 -3.86 -55.24
N PRO A 28 22.07 -3.97 -54.54
CA PRO A 28 20.77 -4.21 -55.18
C PRO A 28 20.44 -3.19 -56.30
N ALA A 29 20.79 -1.92 -56.10
CA ALA A 29 20.62 -0.86 -57.09
C ALA A 29 21.60 -0.99 -58.27
N ALA A 30 22.88 -1.28 -58.02
CA ALA A 30 23.84 -1.50 -59.10
C ALA A 30 23.51 -2.75 -59.92
N ALA A 31 23.01 -3.82 -59.29
CA ALA A 31 22.51 -5.00 -59.98
C ALA A 31 21.28 -4.69 -60.84
N ALA A 32 20.38 -3.81 -60.38
CA ALA A 32 19.26 -3.33 -61.17
C ALA A 32 19.71 -2.53 -62.40
N LEU A 33 20.69 -1.63 -62.23
CA LEU A 33 21.30 -0.90 -63.35
C LEU A 33 22.02 -1.84 -64.32
N ALA A 34 22.76 -2.84 -63.82
CA ALA A 34 23.42 -3.84 -64.65
C ALA A 34 22.43 -4.62 -65.53
N ARG A 35 21.21 -4.91 -65.04
CA ARG A 35 20.14 -5.54 -65.83
C ARG A 35 19.62 -4.68 -66.99
N LEU A 36 19.76 -3.36 -66.89
CA LEU A 36 19.39 -2.41 -67.95
C LEU A 36 20.52 -2.21 -68.97
N VAL A 37 21.74 -2.62 -68.65
CA VAL A 37 22.88 -2.58 -69.57
C VAL A 37 22.82 -3.79 -70.51
N PRO A 38 22.92 -3.59 -71.84
CA PRO A 38 22.96 -4.71 -72.78
C PRO A 38 24.08 -5.70 -72.43
N ALA A 39 23.76 -6.99 -72.39
CA ALA A 39 24.66 -8.04 -71.93
C ALA A 39 26.04 -8.07 -72.63
N ILE A 40 26.13 -7.57 -73.86
CA ILE A 40 27.39 -7.45 -74.62
C ILE A 40 28.42 -6.52 -73.96
N TYR A 41 27.98 -5.52 -73.19
CA TYR A 41 28.90 -4.60 -72.50
C TYR A 41 29.40 -5.18 -71.17
N LEU A 42 28.57 -5.96 -70.48
CA LEU A 42 28.97 -6.70 -69.29
C LEU A 42 30.00 -7.79 -69.66
N SER A 43 29.76 -8.55 -70.73
CA SER A 43 30.70 -9.56 -71.21
C SER A 43 32.02 -8.97 -71.74
N ARG A 44 31.99 -7.76 -72.31
CA ARG A 44 33.22 -7.02 -72.68
C ARG A 44 33.95 -6.47 -71.47
N ASN A 45 33.25 -6.03 -70.43
CA ASN A 45 33.89 -5.57 -69.21
C ASN A 45 34.65 -6.73 -68.53
N ASP A 46 34.23 -7.98 -68.76
CA ASP A 46 34.92 -9.15 -68.20
C ASP A 46 36.35 -9.33 -68.69
N SER A 47 36.68 -8.80 -69.87
CA SER A 47 38.04 -8.84 -70.42
C SER A 47 38.90 -7.62 -70.06
N VAL A 48 38.36 -6.65 -69.29
CA VAL A 48 39.07 -5.42 -68.89
C VAL A 48 39.52 -5.50 -67.41
N PRO A 49 40.82 -5.35 -67.11
CA PRO A 49 41.33 -5.33 -65.73
C PRO A 49 40.65 -4.26 -64.87
N GLY A 50 40.29 -4.60 -63.63
CA GLY A 50 39.63 -3.67 -62.69
C GLY A 50 38.13 -3.48 -62.92
N ARG A 51 37.53 -4.16 -63.91
CA ARG A 51 36.07 -4.19 -64.17
C ARG A 51 35.42 -2.78 -64.09
N PRO A 52 35.93 -1.78 -64.83
CA PRO A 52 35.57 -0.37 -64.67
C PRO A 52 34.07 -0.10 -64.83
N LEU A 53 33.36 -0.89 -65.65
CA LEU A 53 31.90 -0.75 -65.79
C LEU A 53 31.16 -1.15 -64.51
N LEU A 54 31.57 -2.21 -63.80
CA LEU A 54 30.94 -2.60 -62.53
C LEU A 54 31.20 -1.55 -61.45
N THR A 55 32.42 -1.02 -61.41
CA THR A 55 32.78 0.08 -60.49
C THR A 55 31.98 1.35 -60.77
N LEU A 56 31.81 1.71 -62.06
CA LEU A 56 30.98 2.84 -62.46
C LEU A 56 29.51 2.61 -62.08
N LEU A 57 28.98 1.40 -62.27
CA LEU A 57 27.61 1.06 -61.91
C LEU A 57 27.38 1.20 -60.41
N GLU A 58 28.36 0.90 -59.56
CA GLU A 58 28.24 1.14 -58.11
C GLU A 58 28.25 2.62 -57.73
N ILE A 59 29.13 3.41 -58.34
CA ILE A 59 29.17 4.86 -58.09
C ILE A 59 27.84 5.51 -58.51
N VAL A 60 27.25 5.06 -59.64
CA VAL A 60 25.94 5.55 -60.09
C VAL A 60 24.82 5.01 -59.21
N ALA A 61 24.92 3.77 -58.72
CA ALA A 61 23.95 3.17 -57.81
C ALA A 61 23.85 3.91 -56.48
N GLU A 62 24.96 4.41 -55.92
CA GLU A 62 24.94 5.24 -54.72
C GLU A 62 24.09 6.50 -54.91
N GLN A 63 24.21 7.15 -56.06
CA GLN A 63 23.39 8.33 -56.38
C GLN A 63 21.93 7.96 -56.67
N LEU A 64 21.68 6.78 -57.24
CA LEU A 64 20.32 6.26 -57.44
C LEU A 64 19.65 5.92 -56.11
N ASP A 65 20.36 5.26 -55.20
CA ASP A 65 19.87 4.95 -53.85
C ASP A 65 19.59 6.23 -53.05
N ALA A 66 20.45 7.24 -53.14
CA ALA A 66 20.22 8.54 -52.53
C ALA A 66 18.98 9.24 -53.12
N LEU A 67 18.77 9.14 -54.44
CA LEU A 67 17.58 9.67 -55.11
C LEU A 67 16.30 8.91 -54.72
N ASP A 68 16.36 7.58 -54.64
CA ASP A 68 15.24 6.72 -54.23
C ASP A 68 14.88 6.97 -52.76
N GLN A 69 15.86 7.14 -51.87
CA GLN A 69 15.64 7.55 -50.48
C GLN A 69 15.03 8.95 -50.38
N ALA A 70 15.48 9.91 -51.21
CA ALA A 70 14.89 11.24 -51.26
C ALA A 70 13.44 11.19 -51.78
N ALA A 71 13.16 10.36 -52.80
CA ALA A 71 11.81 10.17 -53.32
C ALA A 71 10.88 9.50 -52.30
N ALA A 72 11.37 8.49 -51.58
CA ALA A 72 10.65 7.85 -50.48
C ALA A 72 10.36 8.87 -49.35
N THR A 73 11.35 9.67 -48.96
CA THR A 73 11.19 10.74 -47.96
C THR A 73 10.14 11.76 -48.40
N LEU A 74 10.16 12.19 -49.67
CA LEU A 74 9.16 13.13 -50.21
C LEU A 74 7.74 12.52 -50.30
N LEU A 75 7.63 11.20 -50.48
CA LEU A 75 6.35 10.50 -50.42
C LEU A 75 5.85 10.41 -48.97
N ASP A 76 6.74 10.16 -48.02
CA ASP A 76 6.45 10.12 -46.59
C ASP A 76 6.04 11.50 -46.06
N ASP A 77 6.66 12.58 -46.56
CA ASP A 77 6.32 13.98 -46.27
C ASP A 77 4.88 14.38 -46.63
N ARG A 78 4.17 13.57 -47.43
CA ARG A 78 2.73 13.79 -47.71
C ARG A 78 1.82 13.36 -46.56
N PHE A 79 2.30 12.50 -45.67
CA PHE A 79 1.53 11.91 -44.58
C PHE A 79 2.07 12.43 -43.26
N VAL A 80 1.24 13.09 -42.47
CA VAL A 80 1.67 13.77 -41.23
C VAL A 80 2.38 12.82 -40.26
N GLU A 81 1.98 11.55 -40.19
CA GLU A 81 2.56 10.53 -39.31
C GLU A 81 4.01 10.19 -39.67
N ARG A 82 4.38 10.30 -40.96
CA ARG A 82 5.69 9.92 -41.49
C ARG A 82 6.52 11.10 -41.98
N ALA A 83 5.92 12.29 -42.03
CA ALA A 83 6.57 13.49 -42.52
C ALA A 83 7.79 13.87 -41.68
N SER A 84 8.82 14.36 -42.38
CA SER A 84 10.03 14.93 -41.79
C SER A 84 9.73 16.24 -41.06
N ALA A 85 10.56 16.60 -40.08
CA ALA A 85 10.38 17.81 -39.29
C ALA A 85 10.28 19.11 -40.13
N PRO A 86 11.04 19.28 -41.24
CA PRO A 86 10.85 20.42 -42.13
C PRO A 86 9.50 20.41 -42.86
N ALA A 87 9.03 19.25 -43.32
CA ALA A 87 7.76 19.13 -44.05
C ALA A 87 6.55 19.45 -43.16
N LEU A 88 6.61 19.15 -41.87
CA LEU A 88 5.55 19.49 -40.91
C LEU A 88 5.25 21.00 -40.88
N ARG A 89 6.24 21.86 -41.09
CA ARG A 89 6.04 23.31 -41.16
C ARG A 89 5.23 23.72 -42.39
N LEU A 90 5.52 23.10 -43.54
CA LEU A 90 4.78 23.35 -44.78
C LEU A 90 3.34 22.83 -44.69
N LEU A 91 3.15 21.64 -44.12
CA LEU A 91 1.82 21.09 -43.86
C LEU A 91 1.03 21.95 -42.88
N ALA A 92 1.70 22.48 -41.84
CA ALA A 92 1.09 23.40 -40.89
C ALA A 92 0.61 24.69 -41.56
N ASP A 93 1.44 25.31 -42.41
CA ASP A 93 1.05 26.50 -43.18
C ASP A 93 -0.18 26.21 -44.07
N LEU A 94 -0.24 25.03 -44.69
CA LEU A 94 -1.37 24.61 -45.53
C LEU A 94 -2.68 24.51 -44.75
N VAL A 95 -2.65 23.93 -43.53
CA VAL A 95 -3.85 23.80 -42.68
C VAL A 95 -4.07 25.01 -41.77
N GLY A 96 -3.21 26.03 -41.87
CA GLY A 96 -3.21 27.22 -41.03
C GLY A 96 -2.91 26.94 -39.56
N ALA A 97 -2.19 25.85 -39.25
CA ALA A 97 -1.71 25.54 -37.91
C ALA A 97 -0.50 26.39 -37.58
N ARG A 98 -0.52 27.07 -36.42
CA ARG A 98 0.68 27.70 -35.88
C ARG A 98 1.52 26.64 -35.18
N LEU A 99 2.76 26.44 -35.59
CA LEU A 99 3.70 25.57 -34.86
C LEU A 99 4.59 26.42 -33.95
N THR A 100 4.82 25.92 -32.74
CA THR A 100 5.65 26.53 -31.71
C THR A 100 6.61 25.46 -31.16
N GLY A 101 7.79 25.86 -30.72
CA GLY A 101 8.86 24.93 -30.34
C GLY A 101 9.45 24.14 -31.52
N GLY A 102 10.26 23.11 -31.20
CA GLY A 102 10.97 22.27 -32.18
C GLY A 102 10.59 20.78 -32.17
N ASP A 103 9.64 20.37 -31.32
CA ASP A 103 9.24 18.97 -31.14
C ASP A 103 8.37 18.47 -32.30
N ALA A 104 8.93 17.56 -33.11
CA ALA A 104 8.29 17.01 -34.28
C ALA A 104 7.03 16.20 -33.95
N ASP A 105 7.00 15.43 -32.86
CA ASP A 105 5.84 14.60 -32.52
C ASP A 105 4.66 15.45 -32.09
N ARG A 106 4.93 16.50 -31.32
CA ARG A 106 3.92 17.52 -31.01
C ARG A 106 3.44 18.24 -32.27
N HIS A 107 4.34 18.59 -33.19
CA HIS A 107 3.96 19.22 -34.45
C HIS A 107 3.05 18.31 -35.28
N ARG A 108 3.33 17.00 -35.36
CA ARG A 108 2.45 16.02 -36.01
C ARG A 108 1.07 16.02 -35.40
N ALA A 109 0.99 15.91 -34.07
CA ALA A 109 -0.28 15.91 -33.35
C ALA A 109 -1.10 17.18 -33.61
N VAL A 110 -0.45 18.36 -33.61
CA VAL A 110 -1.08 19.65 -33.90
C VAL A 110 -1.60 19.69 -35.34
N VAL A 111 -0.75 19.37 -36.33
CA VAL A 111 -1.12 19.42 -37.76
C VAL A 111 -2.29 18.48 -38.04
N ALA A 112 -2.24 17.24 -37.53
CA ALA A 112 -3.28 16.24 -37.74
C ALA A 112 -4.65 16.68 -37.16
N ARG A 113 -4.65 17.34 -36.00
CA ARG A 113 -5.89 17.68 -35.27
C ARG A 113 -6.42 19.09 -35.52
N THR A 114 -5.63 19.98 -36.12
CA THR A 114 -5.97 21.41 -36.26
C THR A 114 -7.34 21.63 -36.93
N LEU A 115 -7.67 20.90 -38.00
CA LEU A 115 -8.97 21.02 -38.66
C LEU A 115 -10.14 20.63 -37.74
N HIS A 116 -9.94 19.60 -36.93
CA HIS A 116 -10.92 19.10 -35.98
C HIS A 116 -11.14 20.10 -34.82
N TRP A 117 -10.07 20.68 -34.29
CA TRP A 117 -10.15 21.71 -33.25
C TRP A 117 -10.82 22.98 -33.75
N ARG A 118 -10.53 23.42 -34.98
CA ARG A 118 -11.13 24.64 -35.56
C ARG A 118 -12.64 24.53 -35.76
N LYS A 119 -13.14 23.36 -36.16
CA LYS A 119 -14.58 23.11 -36.32
C LYS A 119 -15.37 23.24 -35.00
N ARG A 120 -14.71 23.03 -33.86
CA ARG A 120 -15.33 23.03 -32.52
C ARG A 120 -14.80 24.14 -31.60
N LYS A 121 -14.10 25.13 -32.18
CA LYS A 121 -13.49 26.26 -31.48
C LYS A 121 -14.54 27.02 -30.65
N GLY A 122 -14.14 27.45 -29.46
CA GLY A 122 -15.02 28.17 -28.52
C GLY A 122 -15.84 27.27 -27.58
N THR A 123 -15.62 25.96 -27.60
CA THR A 123 -16.20 25.01 -26.64
C THR A 123 -15.18 24.63 -25.55
N LEU A 124 -15.64 24.37 -24.31
CA LEU A 124 -14.78 23.93 -23.20
C LEU A 124 -14.00 22.65 -23.55
N ALA A 125 -14.68 21.64 -24.10
CA ALA A 125 -14.07 20.35 -24.42
C ALA A 125 -12.94 20.45 -25.44
N THR A 126 -13.06 21.30 -26.48
CA THR A 126 -11.95 21.44 -27.44
C THR A 126 -10.83 22.32 -26.89
N LEU A 127 -11.12 23.27 -25.99
CA LEU A 127 -10.06 23.99 -25.27
C LEU A 127 -9.28 23.04 -24.36
N GLU A 128 -9.94 22.18 -23.58
CA GLU A 128 -9.30 21.12 -22.79
C GLU A 128 -8.43 20.18 -23.66
N GLU A 129 -8.96 19.73 -24.80
CA GLU A 129 -8.27 18.84 -25.73
C GLU A 129 -7.03 19.52 -26.36
N VAL A 130 -7.17 20.76 -26.84
CA VAL A 130 -6.07 21.53 -27.44
C VAL A 130 -4.98 21.77 -26.40
N LEU A 131 -5.34 22.28 -25.22
CA LEU A 131 -4.37 22.60 -24.18
C LEU A 131 -3.64 21.33 -23.71
N THR A 132 -4.36 20.22 -23.54
CA THR A 132 -3.74 18.94 -23.17
C THR A 132 -2.81 18.41 -24.26
N GLY A 133 -3.27 18.40 -25.52
CA GLY A 133 -2.49 17.88 -26.65
C GLY A 133 -1.27 18.72 -27.02
N THR A 134 -1.31 20.03 -26.81
CA THR A 134 -0.22 20.96 -27.18
C THR A 134 0.74 21.26 -26.05
N SER A 135 0.28 21.39 -24.81
CA SER A 135 1.19 21.62 -23.67
C SER A 135 1.76 20.31 -23.10
N GLY A 136 1.07 19.19 -23.32
CA GLY A 136 1.36 17.92 -22.66
C GLY A 136 0.94 17.88 -21.19
N TRP A 137 0.22 18.90 -20.70
CA TRP A 137 -0.34 18.95 -19.35
C TRP A 137 -1.85 18.72 -19.39
N PRO A 138 -2.40 17.80 -18.58
CA PRO A 138 -3.85 17.68 -18.43
C PRO A 138 -4.47 19.03 -18.08
N ALA A 139 -5.45 19.45 -18.87
CA ALA A 139 -6.17 20.71 -18.68
C ALA A 139 -7.66 20.45 -18.41
N GLU A 140 -8.20 21.09 -17.37
CA GLU A 140 -9.64 21.22 -17.12
C GLU A 140 -10.04 22.69 -17.26
N VAL A 141 -11.16 22.95 -17.93
CA VAL A 141 -11.68 24.30 -18.10
C VAL A 141 -13.11 24.38 -17.57
N ASP A 142 -13.39 25.38 -16.75
CA ASP A 142 -14.75 25.74 -16.37
C ASP A 142 -15.00 27.23 -16.47
N GLU A 143 -16.26 27.58 -16.67
CA GLU A 143 -16.71 28.97 -16.76
C GLU A 143 -16.94 29.49 -15.34
N ALA A 144 -16.18 30.51 -14.90
CA ALA A 144 -16.18 30.96 -13.51
C ALA A 144 -17.56 31.41 -13.01
N TYR A 145 -18.43 31.93 -13.89
CA TYR A 145 -19.81 32.29 -13.52
C TYR A 145 -20.64 31.09 -13.04
N ARG A 146 -20.30 29.86 -13.46
CA ARG A 146 -20.94 28.64 -12.95
C ARG A 146 -20.62 28.45 -11.48
N SER A 147 -19.48 28.94 -11.01
CA SER A 147 -19.02 28.87 -9.62
C SER A 147 -19.43 30.05 -8.74
N LEU A 148 -20.36 30.89 -9.21
CA LEU A 148 -21.00 31.93 -8.40
C LEU A 148 -22.29 31.40 -7.74
N VAL A 149 -22.53 31.80 -6.49
CA VAL A 149 -23.84 31.74 -5.84
C VAL A 149 -24.68 32.86 -6.40
N LEU A 150 -25.86 32.52 -6.91
CA LEU A 150 -26.82 33.46 -7.46
C LEU A 150 -28.09 33.43 -6.62
N THR A 151 -28.63 34.60 -6.30
CA THR A 151 -30.02 34.72 -5.88
C THR A 151 -30.92 34.18 -7.00
N GLN A 152 -31.71 33.15 -6.69
CA GLN A 152 -32.46 32.38 -7.68
C GLN A 152 -33.60 33.20 -8.29
N ASP A 153 -33.75 33.11 -9.61
CA ASP A 153 -34.96 33.57 -10.28
C ASP A 153 -36.09 32.56 -10.01
N LEU A 154 -37.20 33.05 -9.45
CA LEU A 154 -38.37 32.23 -9.13
C LEU A 154 -39.08 31.69 -10.38
N ALA A 155 -38.92 32.33 -11.54
CA ALA A 155 -39.42 31.85 -12.82
C ALA A 155 -38.47 30.84 -13.48
N ARG A 156 -37.21 30.79 -13.06
CA ARG A 156 -36.16 29.96 -13.68
C ARG A 156 -35.22 29.38 -12.62
N LEU A 157 -35.75 28.43 -11.84
CA LEU A 157 -35.02 27.75 -10.78
C LEU A 157 -33.82 26.97 -11.35
N HIS A 158 -32.62 27.34 -10.93
CA HIS A 158 -31.39 26.61 -11.20
C HIS A 158 -31.03 25.77 -9.97
N THR A 159 -31.65 24.59 -9.83
CA THR A 159 -31.55 23.71 -8.64
C THR A 159 -30.14 23.24 -8.30
N TRP A 160 -29.18 23.35 -9.23
CA TRP A 160 -27.76 23.05 -8.98
C TRP A 160 -26.92 24.28 -8.56
N ARG A 161 -27.48 25.50 -8.59
CA ARG A 161 -26.79 26.78 -8.24
C ARG A 161 -27.14 27.33 -6.85
N GLY A 162 -28.15 26.78 -6.17
CA GLY A 162 -28.41 27.06 -4.75
C GLY A 162 -27.47 26.22 -3.88
N ARG A 163 -26.38 26.81 -3.38
CA ARG A 163 -25.46 26.16 -2.43
C ARG A 163 -25.06 27.15 -1.34
N THR A 164 -24.95 26.68 -0.10
CA THR A 164 -24.35 27.42 1.02
C THR A 164 -22.83 27.42 0.87
N ALA A 165 -22.16 28.54 1.16
CA ALA A 165 -20.70 28.60 1.20
C ALA A 165 -20.18 27.67 2.31
N VAL A 166 -19.30 26.72 1.96
CA VAL A 166 -18.69 25.77 2.91
C VAL A 166 -17.51 26.47 3.55
N VAL A 167 -17.62 27.02 4.76
CA VAL A 167 -16.56 27.88 5.35
C VAL A 167 -15.57 27.12 6.25
N TRP A 168 -15.83 25.85 6.52
CA TRP A 168 -15.03 25.01 7.43
C TRP A 168 -14.02 24.09 6.74
N ASP A 169 -14.08 23.96 5.42
CA ASP A 169 -13.14 23.15 4.63
C ASP A 169 -12.31 24.07 3.72
N PRO A 170 -11.06 24.39 4.07
CA PRO A 170 -10.23 25.35 3.36
C PRO A 170 -9.82 24.90 1.95
N VAL A 171 -9.90 23.60 1.64
CA VAL A 171 -9.53 23.09 0.31
C VAL A 171 -10.64 23.36 -0.73
N PRO A 172 -11.92 22.96 -0.51
CA PRO A 172 -13.03 23.38 -1.35
C PRO A 172 -13.23 24.91 -1.36
N LEU A 173 -12.86 25.63 -0.30
CA LEU A 173 -12.97 27.10 -0.22
C LEU A 173 -12.03 27.84 -1.16
N ALA A 174 -10.89 27.26 -1.50
CA ALA A 174 -9.88 27.93 -2.32
C ALA A 174 -9.81 27.37 -3.74
N ASP A 175 -10.59 26.33 -4.06
CA ASP A 175 -10.56 25.70 -5.39
C ASP A 175 -11.68 26.19 -6.31
N PRO A 176 -11.36 26.84 -7.44
CA PRO A 176 -12.37 27.25 -8.41
C PRO A 176 -13.15 26.09 -9.04
N LEU A 177 -12.58 24.87 -9.07
CA LEU A 177 -13.11 23.72 -9.82
C LEU A 177 -13.56 22.54 -8.94
N THR A 178 -13.61 22.66 -7.61
CA THR A 178 -14.10 21.55 -6.76
C THR A 178 -15.58 21.25 -7.04
N ARG A 179 -15.82 20.26 -7.91
CA ARG A 179 -17.13 19.67 -8.15
C ARG A 179 -17.37 18.61 -7.08
N ARG A 180 -17.97 18.96 -5.93
CA ARG A 180 -18.57 17.91 -5.09
C ARG A 180 -19.58 17.14 -5.95
N ALA A 181 -19.33 15.84 -6.14
CA ALA A 181 -20.23 14.95 -6.85
C ALA A 181 -21.63 15.01 -6.21
N ARG A 182 -22.66 15.00 -7.06
CA ARG A 182 -24.05 14.78 -6.63
C ARG A 182 -24.10 13.42 -5.93
N GLY A 183 -24.19 13.39 -4.60
CA GLY A 183 -24.60 12.18 -3.85
C GLY A 183 -23.68 11.65 -2.75
N ASN A 184 -22.43 12.11 -2.57
CA ASN A 184 -21.58 11.55 -1.51
C ASN A 184 -21.93 12.13 -0.13
N ARG A 185 -22.65 11.32 0.65
CA ARG A 185 -22.88 11.51 2.09
C ARG A 185 -21.52 11.52 2.81
N SER A 186 -21.22 12.57 3.56
CA SER A 186 -20.14 12.51 4.55
C SER A 186 -20.68 11.87 5.82
N ALA A 187 -19.87 11.09 6.53
CA ALA A 187 -20.22 10.58 7.87
C ALA A 187 -20.50 11.70 8.90
N ARG A 188 -20.14 12.96 8.59
CA ARG A 188 -20.45 14.14 9.41
C ARG A 188 -21.75 14.87 9.02
N ASP A 189 -22.44 14.44 7.96
CA ASP A 189 -23.74 14.98 7.52
C ASP A 189 -24.68 13.80 7.18
N PRO A 190 -25.38 13.22 8.18
CA PRO A 190 -26.33 12.13 7.94
C PRO A 190 -27.63 12.59 7.26
N GLU A 191 -27.92 13.89 7.30
CA GLU A 191 -29.08 14.49 6.67
C GLU A 191 -28.67 15.10 5.32
N PRO A 192 -29.38 14.81 4.21
CA PRO A 192 -29.19 15.57 2.99
C PRO A 192 -29.45 17.06 3.31
N GLY A 193 -28.45 17.91 3.09
CA GLY A 193 -28.69 19.35 2.99
C GLY A 193 -29.90 19.56 2.08
N PRO A 194 -30.86 20.42 2.46
CA PRO A 194 -32.22 20.35 1.97
C PRO A 194 -32.23 20.33 0.44
N GLU A 195 -32.61 19.19 -0.13
CA GLU A 195 -32.88 19.13 -1.56
C GLU A 195 -33.93 20.19 -1.86
N LEU A 196 -33.58 21.14 -2.73
CA LEU A 196 -34.46 22.18 -3.28
C LEU A 196 -35.47 21.55 -4.26
N VAL A 197 -36.13 20.48 -3.83
CA VAL A 197 -37.15 19.73 -4.56
C VAL A 197 -38.48 19.98 -3.85
N ARG A 198 -39.46 20.45 -4.61
CA ARG A 198 -40.85 20.61 -4.17
C ARG A 198 -41.39 19.24 -3.72
N ARG A 199 -41.86 19.11 -2.49
CA ARG A 199 -42.41 17.84 -2.01
C ARG A 199 -43.73 17.55 -2.73
N PRO A 200 -44.10 16.27 -2.95
CA PRO A 200 -45.40 15.93 -3.52
C PRO A 200 -46.53 16.57 -2.69
N GLY A 201 -47.38 17.38 -3.34
CA GLY A 201 -48.51 18.08 -2.71
C GLY A 201 -48.20 19.44 -2.07
N GLU A 202 -46.93 19.84 -1.93
CA GLU A 202 -46.54 21.15 -1.41
C GLU A 202 -46.76 22.22 -2.48
N ASP A 203 -47.39 23.37 -2.21
CA ASP A 203 -47.46 24.47 -3.19
C ASP A 203 -46.16 25.29 -3.27
N VAL A 204 -46.08 26.20 -4.24
CA VAL A 204 -44.89 27.03 -4.45
C VAL A 204 -44.63 27.92 -3.23
N GLU A 205 -45.66 28.44 -2.58
CA GLU A 205 -45.53 29.31 -1.42
C GLU A 205 -45.05 28.54 -0.16
N GLN A 206 -45.56 27.33 0.04
CA GLN A 206 -45.13 26.40 1.08
C GLN A 206 -43.67 25.97 0.90
N THR A 207 -43.28 25.70 -0.35
CA THR A 207 -41.88 25.39 -0.72
C THR A 207 -40.96 26.56 -0.39
N LEU A 208 -41.39 27.80 -0.67
CA LEU A 208 -40.60 29.00 -0.41
C LEU A 208 -40.46 29.30 1.09
N ARG A 209 -41.50 29.06 1.90
CA ARG A 209 -41.41 29.20 3.37
C ARG A 209 -40.50 28.14 3.99
N ARG A 210 -40.48 26.92 3.45
CA ARG A 210 -39.57 25.85 3.88
C ARG A 210 -38.10 26.16 3.57
N VAL A 211 -37.82 26.84 2.47
CA VAL A 211 -36.46 27.10 1.99
C VAL A 211 -35.81 28.35 2.63
N GLY A 212 -36.59 29.21 3.30
CA GLY A 212 -36.08 30.36 4.07
C GLY A 212 -36.02 31.65 3.24
N ALA A 213 -36.77 32.67 3.67
CA ALA A 213 -37.18 33.81 2.86
C ALA A 213 -36.55 35.16 3.25
N VAL A 214 -35.24 35.25 3.51
CA VAL A 214 -34.65 36.55 3.93
C VAL A 214 -33.86 37.29 2.83
N ASP A 215 -33.33 36.61 1.81
CA ASP A 215 -32.48 37.27 0.79
C ASP A 215 -33.06 37.30 -0.64
N ALA A 216 -34.32 36.92 -0.82
CA ALA A 216 -35.02 36.95 -2.10
C ALA A 216 -35.41 38.39 -2.49
N GLY A 217 -34.45 39.24 -2.85
CA GLY A 217 -34.75 40.60 -3.31
C GLY A 217 -33.58 41.46 -3.77
N ARG A 218 -32.33 41.02 -3.64
CA ARG A 218 -31.16 41.76 -4.14
C ARG A 218 -30.31 40.84 -5.00
N TYR A 219 -30.11 41.19 -6.26
CA TYR A 219 -29.15 40.52 -7.15
C TYR A 219 -27.72 40.69 -6.59
N ALA A 220 -27.31 39.78 -5.71
CA ALA A 220 -25.94 39.68 -5.25
C ALA A 220 -25.39 38.35 -5.76
N ALA A 221 -24.46 38.43 -6.72
CA ALA A 221 -23.61 37.29 -7.04
C ALA A 221 -22.45 37.29 -6.04
N SER A 222 -22.38 36.27 -5.18
CA SER A 222 -21.23 36.02 -4.32
C SER A 222 -20.51 34.78 -4.83
N PRO A 223 -19.17 34.69 -4.78
CA PRO A 223 -18.50 33.44 -5.10
C PRO A 223 -19.00 32.31 -4.19
N ARG A 224 -18.97 31.05 -4.68
CA ARG A 224 -19.25 29.84 -3.87
C ARG A 224 -18.32 29.68 -2.68
N THR A 225 -17.21 30.42 -2.68
CA THR A 225 -16.11 30.31 -1.74
C THR A 225 -15.46 31.68 -1.48
N VAL A 226 -14.34 31.77 -0.78
CA VAL A 226 -13.62 33.05 -0.63
C VAL A 226 -12.70 33.25 -1.83
N ASP A 227 -13.05 34.18 -2.72
CA ASP A 227 -12.19 34.56 -3.85
C ASP A 227 -11.11 35.56 -3.40
N LEU A 228 -9.92 35.05 -3.09
CA LEU A 228 -8.75 35.86 -2.73
C LEU A 228 -7.85 36.22 -3.93
N THR A 229 -8.10 35.63 -5.11
CA THR A 229 -7.19 35.73 -6.27
C THR A 229 -7.86 36.31 -7.51
N GLY A 230 -9.13 36.71 -7.41
CA GLY A 230 -9.89 37.41 -8.46
C GLY A 230 -10.41 36.49 -9.56
N TRP A 231 -10.52 35.18 -9.29
CA TRP A 231 -10.95 34.18 -10.28
C TRP A 231 -12.46 34.13 -10.46
N ALA A 232 -13.24 34.50 -9.45
CA ALA A 232 -14.70 34.35 -9.42
C ALA A 232 -15.39 35.56 -10.05
N ARG A 233 -15.14 35.78 -11.35
CA ARG A 233 -15.80 36.81 -12.14
C ARG A 233 -16.57 36.21 -13.31
N PRO A 234 -17.70 36.80 -13.73
CA PRO A 234 -18.54 36.20 -14.75
C PRO A 234 -17.89 36.13 -16.15
N ASP A 235 -16.89 36.97 -16.41
CA ASP A 235 -16.10 37.05 -17.63
C ASP A 235 -14.88 36.11 -17.62
N ARG A 236 -14.66 35.30 -16.59
CA ARG A 236 -13.48 34.43 -16.48
C ARG A 236 -13.74 33.01 -16.93
N ALA A 237 -12.79 32.44 -17.68
CA ALA A 237 -12.64 31.01 -17.86
C ALA A 237 -11.47 30.52 -16.99
N VAL A 238 -11.76 29.68 -16.01
CA VAL A 238 -10.71 29.09 -15.18
C VAL A 238 -10.13 27.91 -15.93
N ILE A 239 -8.82 27.97 -16.18
CA ILE A 239 -8.07 26.93 -16.87
C ILE A 239 -7.12 26.33 -15.84
N ARG A 240 -7.47 25.14 -15.36
CA ARG A 240 -6.68 24.41 -14.38
C ARG A 240 -5.82 23.39 -15.11
N THR A 241 -4.51 23.48 -14.94
CA THR A 241 -3.56 22.53 -15.54
C THR A 241 -2.81 21.76 -14.47
N ASP A 242 -2.65 20.45 -14.65
CA ASP A 242 -1.78 19.61 -13.84
C ASP A 242 -0.38 19.62 -14.47
N ARG A 243 0.51 20.49 -13.98
CA ARG A 243 1.84 20.72 -14.57
C ARG A 243 2.91 19.77 -14.00
N MET A 244 2.48 18.57 -13.63
CA MET A 244 3.30 17.61 -12.90
C MET A 244 3.52 16.34 -13.72
N VAL A 245 4.75 15.83 -13.68
CA VAL A 245 5.06 14.47 -14.14
C VAL A 245 5.42 13.62 -12.95
N THR A 246 4.93 12.39 -12.95
CA THR A 246 5.12 11.45 -11.84
C THR A 246 5.92 10.25 -12.25
N THR A 247 6.77 9.82 -11.33
CA THR A 247 7.45 8.54 -11.38
C THR A 247 6.89 7.68 -10.26
N GLU A 248 6.62 6.43 -10.56
CA GLU A 248 6.28 5.42 -9.57
C GLU A 248 7.57 4.95 -8.90
N LEU A 249 7.57 4.82 -7.58
CA LEU A 249 8.63 4.21 -6.80
C LEU A 249 8.06 2.91 -6.25
N ASP A 250 8.38 1.80 -6.92
CA ASP A 250 7.87 0.49 -6.54
C ASP A 250 8.68 -0.15 -5.40
N GLY A 251 7.96 -0.79 -4.47
CA GLY A 251 8.54 -1.58 -3.38
C GLY A 251 9.52 -0.83 -2.49
N LEU A 252 9.31 0.46 -2.24
CA LEU A 252 10.20 1.30 -1.44
C LEU A 252 10.25 0.83 0.01
N GLU A 253 11.43 0.48 0.51
CA GLU A 253 11.63 0.03 1.88
C GLU A 253 11.59 1.21 2.87
N LEU A 254 10.57 1.19 3.74
CA LEU A 254 10.38 2.17 4.80
C LEU A 254 11.17 1.69 6.01
N GLY A 255 12.22 2.44 6.39
CA GLY A 255 13.19 2.03 7.42
C GLY A 255 12.60 1.91 8.83
N THR A 256 13.38 2.22 9.86
CA THR A 256 12.94 2.00 11.25
C THR A 256 11.67 2.82 11.60
N PRO A 257 10.63 2.20 12.18
CA PRO A 257 9.43 2.91 12.59
C PRO A 257 9.70 3.88 13.75
N LEU A 258 8.93 4.98 13.75
CA LEU A 258 8.78 5.86 14.90
C LEU A 258 7.58 5.40 15.73
N VAL A 259 7.76 5.18 17.03
CA VAL A 259 6.66 4.84 17.93
C VAL A 259 5.87 6.11 18.23
N VAL A 260 4.57 6.10 17.90
CA VAL A 260 3.65 7.22 18.12
C VAL A 260 2.66 6.82 19.20
N ALA A 261 2.76 7.49 20.36
CA ALA A 261 1.88 7.23 21.49
C ALA A 261 0.46 7.77 21.24
N HIS A 262 -0.55 7.01 21.65
CA HIS A 262 -1.92 7.51 21.67
C HIS A 262 -2.18 8.33 22.95
N ARG A 263 -2.80 9.50 22.81
CA ARG A 263 -2.91 10.50 23.90
C ARG A 263 -3.72 10.04 25.10
N SER A 264 -4.78 9.27 24.87
CA SER A 264 -5.76 8.93 25.89
C SER A 264 -5.87 7.43 26.14
N ASP A 265 -5.07 6.60 25.47
CA ASP A 265 -5.21 5.14 25.51
C ASP A 265 -3.84 4.49 25.29
N PRO A 266 -3.08 4.22 26.36
CA PRO A 266 -1.73 3.65 26.26
C PRO A 266 -1.68 2.25 25.64
N SER A 267 -2.81 1.57 25.49
CA SER A 267 -2.86 0.24 24.85
C SER A 267 -2.74 0.31 23.32
N ILE A 268 -2.96 1.48 22.73
CA ILE A 268 -2.87 1.70 21.29
C ILE A 268 -1.46 2.18 20.94
N GLU A 269 -0.67 1.28 20.37
CA GLU A 269 0.65 1.59 19.83
C GLU A 269 0.57 1.73 18.30
N LEU A 270 1.05 2.88 17.79
CA LEU A 270 1.09 3.16 16.35
C LEU A 270 2.55 3.27 15.91
N ARG A 271 2.86 2.68 14.76
CA ARG A 271 4.15 2.79 14.08
C ARG A 271 4.03 3.76 12.92
N GLY A 272 4.80 4.83 13.01
CA GLY A 272 4.90 5.87 11.99
C GLY A 272 6.09 5.63 11.07
N TYR A 273 5.83 5.71 9.76
CA TYR A 273 6.85 5.61 8.74
C TYR A 273 6.82 6.84 7.82
N PRO A 274 7.96 7.53 7.62
CA PRO A 274 8.10 8.47 6.52
C PRO A 274 8.21 7.69 5.20
N LEU A 275 7.53 8.16 4.16
CA LEU A 275 7.57 7.57 2.83
C LEU A 275 8.85 7.92 2.08
N ASP A 276 9.50 9.04 2.39
CA ASP A 276 10.83 9.34 1.85
C ASP A 276 11.91 8.53 2.60
N PRO A 277 12.82 7.84 1.90
CA PRO A 277 13.79 6.97 2.55
C PRO A 277 14.77 7.72 3.47
N ARG A 278 14.98 9.02 3.24
CA ARG A 278 15.80 9.91 4.10
C ARG A 278 15.02 10.44 5.31
N GLY A 279 13.79 9.98 5.53
CA GLY A 279 12.95 10.37 6.67
C GLY A 279 12.36 11.78 6.58
N ARG A 280 12.33 12.38 5.38
CA ARG A 280 11.87 13.77 5.18
C ARG A 280 10.38 13.80 4.86
N ASP A 281 9.78 14.97 5.08
CA ASP A 281 8.39 15.20 4.69
C ASP A 281 8.27 15.36 3.18
N LEU A 282 7.38 14.59 2.57
CA LEU A 282 7.18 14.54 1.12
C LEU A 282 5.68 14.59 0.79
N PRO A 283 5.17 15.59 0.06
CA PRO A 283 3.79 15.55 -0.41
C PRO A 283 3.55 14.29 -1.26
N VAL A 284 2.53 13.51 -0.91
CA VAL A 284 2.17 12.28 -1.63
C VAL A 284 1.50 12.66 -2.94
N ILE A 285 1.86 11.96 -4.01
CA ILE A 285 1.28 12.17 -5.32
C ILE A 285 0.38 10.99 -5.65
N GLY A 286 -0.79 11.27 -6.21
CA GLY A 286 -1.82 10.26 -6.47
C GLY A 286 -2.35 10.26 -7.88
N ARG A 287 -3.02 9.15 -8.22
CA ARG A 287 -3.75 8.97 -9.47
C ARG A 287 -5.22 9.20 -9.22
N PHE A 288 -5.78 10.19 -9.89
CA PHE A 288 -7.20 10.48 -9.82
C PHE A 288 -7.88 9.98 -11.09
N PRO A 289 -8.95 9.17 -10.98
CA PRO A 289 -9.69 8.74 -12.16
C PRO A 289 -10.25 9.95 -12.89
N VAL A 290 -9.93 10.08 -14.18
CA VAL A 290 -10.51 11.10 -15.05
C VAL A 290 -11.80 10.54 -15.59
N ARG A 291 -12.94 11.18 -15.28
CA ARG A 291 -14.18 10.88 -16.01
C ARG A 291 -13.98 11.31 -17.45
N ALA A 292 -14.22 10.39 -18.40
CA ALA A 292 -14.28 10.76 -19.80
C ALA A 292 -15.23 11.96 -19.96
N PRO A 293 -14.89 12.96 -20.79
CA PRO A 293 -15.78 14.08 -21.06
C PRO A 293 -17.19 13.57 -21.38
N ASP A 294 -18.21 14.16 -20.75
CA ASP A 294 -19.59 13.71 -20.82
C ASP A 294 -20.02 13.32 -22.25
N GLU A 295 -20.90 12.32 -22.35
CA GLU A 295 -21.50 11.71 -23.55
C GLU A 295 -22.18 12.68 -24.54
N LEU A 296 -22.06 14.00 -24.36
CA LEU A 296 -22.40 15.05 -25.32
C LEU A 296 -21.52 15.03 -26.59
N ALA A 297 -20.37 14.33 -26.57
CA ALA A 297 -19.58 14.07 -27.78
C ALA A 297 -20.25 13.10 -28.78
N ARG A 298 -21.38 12.47 -28.42
CA ARG A 298 -22.10 11.51 -29.29
C ARG A 298 -22.82 12.13 -30.49
N LEU A 299 -22.74 13.45 -30.70
CA LEU A 299 -23.33 14.10 -31.88
C LEU A 299 -22.56 13.83 -33.19
N THR A 300 -21.39 13.19 -33.16
CA THR A 300 -20.58 12.87 -34.37
C THR A 300 -20.22 11.40 -34.54
N ALA A 301 -20.83 10.49 -33.77
CA ALA A 301 -20.49 9.05 -33.72
C ALA A 301 -20.69 8.24 -35.02
N ALA A 302 -21.16 8.84 -36.12
CA ALA A 302 -21.40 8.14 -37.38
C ALA A 302 -20.13 7.86 -38.21
N HIS A 303 -18.97 8.47 -37.88
CA HIS A 303 -17.76 8.40 -38.71
C HIS A 303 -16.48 8.01 -37.95
N GLU A 304 -16.58 7.57 -36.68
CA GLU A 304 -15.43 7.09 -35.91
C GLU A 304 -15.52 5.56 -35.72
N PRO A 305 -14.40 4.81 -35.84
CA PRO A 305 -14.38 3.40 -35.49
C PRO A 305 -14.77 3.22 -34.01
N ALA A 306 -15.43 2.09 -33.69
CA ALA A 306 -15.84 1.78 -32.33
C ALA A 306 -14.65 1.90 -31.38
N ALA A 307 -14.78 2.72 -30.33
CA ALA A 307 -13.75 2.85 -29.31
C ALA A 307 -13.49 1.48 -28.68
N THR A 308 -12.22 1.08 -28.62
CA THR A 308 -11.76 0.01 -27.73
C THR A 308 -12.20 0.35 -26.30
N THR A 309 -12.52 -0.68 -25.50
CA THR A 309 -12.90 -0.53 -24.09
C THR A 309 -11.97 0.49 -23.43
N PRO A 310 -12.47 1.63 -22.93
CA PRO A 310 -11.60 2.72 -22.51
C PRO A 310 -10.73 2.22 -21.35
N THR A 311 -9.41 2.16 -21.56
CA THR A 311 -8.47 2.02 -20.46
C THR A 311 -8.74 3.19 -19.51
N PRO A 312 -9.00 2.94 -18.21
CA PRO A 312 -9.27 4.02 -17.28
C PRO A 312 -8.12 5.02 -17.33
N THR A 313 -8.43 6.26 -17.67
CA THR A 313 -7.45 7.34 -17.80
C THR A 313 -7.33 7.99 -16.43
N TYR A 314 -6.11 8.05 -15.91
CA TYR A 314 -5.84 8.67 -14.61
C TYR A 314 -5.05 9.96 -14.82
N ARG A 315 -5.38 11.01 -14.07
CA ARG A 315 -4.55 12.20 -13.95
C ARG A 315 -3.67 12.05 -12.73
N ALA A 316 -2.41 12.43 -12.85
CA ALA A 316 -1.54 12.53 -11.69
C ALA A 316 -1.69 13.91 -11.04
N GLY A 317 -1.66 13.98 -9.72
CA GLY A 317 -1.72 15.24 -8.99
C GLY A 317 -1.38 15.07 -7.53
N VAL A 318 -1.24 16.17 -6.81
CA VAL A 318 -0.95 16.13 -5.37
C VAL A 318 -2.13 15.49 -4.64
N LEU A 319 -1.85 14.47 -3.82
CA LEU A 319 -2.86 13.88 -2.97
C LEU A 319 -3.22 14.86 -1.86
N THR A 320 -4.37 15.52 -1.98
CA THR A 320 -4.84 16.41 -0.91
C THR A 320 -5.52 15.60 0.19
N PRO A 321 -5.44 16.05 1.47
CA PRO A 321 -6.20 15.44 2.56
C PRO A 321 -7.70 15.33 2.24
N THR A 322 -8.26 16.34 1.58
CA THR A 322 -9.68 16.37 1.20
C THR A 322 -10.01 15.37 0.11
N ALA A 323 -9.15 15.20 -0.90
CA ALA A 323 -9.37 14.19 -1.94
C ALA A 323 -9.30 12.77 -1.35
N LEU A 324 -8.35 12.52 -0.46
CA LEU A 324 -8.25 11.25 0.27
C LEU A 324 -9.47 10.99 1.14
N ALA A 325 -9.96 12.00 1.87
CA ALA A 325 -11.16 11.90 2.67
C ALA A 325 -12.45 11.76 1.83
N HIS A 326 -12.43 12.17 0.56
CA HIS A 326 -13.61 12.15 -0.32
C HIS A 326 -13.82 10.80 -1.02
N ASP A 327 -12.74 10.19 -1.53
CA ASP A 327 -12.80 8.98 -2.35
C ASP A 327 -11.56 8.09 -2.13
N ALA A 328 -11.36 7.64 -0.88
CA ALA A 328 -10.26 6.73 -0.53
C ALA A 328 -10.29 5.44 -1.35
N GLU A 329 -11.48 4.86 -1.58
CA GLU A 329 -11.63 3.62 -2.36
C GLU A 329 -11.26 3.81 -3.84
N GLY A 330 -11.68 4.91 -4.47
CA GLY A 330 -11.29 5.23 -5.83
C GLY A 330 -9.79 5.46 -5.99
N LEU A 331 -9.14 6.02 -4.97
CA LEU A 331 -7.69 6.20 -4.93
C LEU A 331 -6.92 4.89 -4.75
N GLU A 332 -7.41 3.99 -3.89
CA GLU A 332 -6.89 2.62 -3.74
C GLU A 332 -7.02 1.83 -5.05
N ALA A 333 -8.19 1.90 -5.70
CA ALA A 333 -8.43 1.25 -6.99
C ALA A 333 -7.57 1.84 -8.12
N ALA A 334 -7.24 3.13 -8.04
CA ALA A 334 -6.30 3.80 -8.93
C ALA A 334 -4.83 3.51 -8.58
N ASP A 335 -4.57 2.64 -7.61
CA ASP A 335 -3.25 2.26 -7.12
C ASP A 335 -2.44 3.43 -6.56
N THR A 336 -3.07 4.52 -6.11
CA THR A 336 -2.38 5.76 -5.70
C THR A 336 -1.25 5.55 -4.70
N LEU A 337 -1.47 4.69 -3.70
CA LEU A 337 -0.54 4.31 -2.66
C LEU A 337 -0.81 2.86 -2.28
N SER A 338 0.22 2.01 -2.36
CA SER A 338 0.16 0.65 -1.86
C SER A 338 1.14 0.49 -0.70
N VAL A 339 0.74 -0.23 0.36
CA VAL A 339 1.55 -0.46 1.56
C VAL A 339 1.59 -1.95 1.80
N PHE A 340 2.76 -2.50 2.12
CA PHE A 340 2.98 -3.93 2.35
C PHE A 340 3.71 -4.15 3.67
N VAL A 341 3.46 -5.27 4.32
CA VAL A 341 4.21 -5.74 5.50
C VAL A 341 4.58 -7.20 5.27
N ASP A 342 5.85 -7.57 5.42
CA ASP A 342 6.35 -8.92 5.06
C ASP A 342 6.02 -9.33 3.61
N GLY A 343 5.90 -8.36 2.69
CA GLY A 343 5.46 -8.59 1.31
C GLY A 343 3.95 -8.82 1.14
N VAL A 344 3.17 -8.89 2.23
CA VAL A 344 1.71 -8.91 2.18
C VAL A 344 1.19 -7.49 1.98
N ARG A 345 0.50 -7.23 0.88
CA ARG A 345 -0.15 -5.94 0.61
C ARG A 345 -1.19 -5.66 1.68
N LEU A 346 -1.13 -4.58 2.45
CA LEU A 346 -2.19 -4.17 3.38
C LEU A 346 -3.20 -3.23 2.72
N VAL A 347 -2.72 -2.38 1.83
CA VAL A 347 -3.49 -1.35 1.11
C VAL A 347 -3.03 -1.34 -0.34
N GLY A 348 -3.97 -1.16 -1.27
CA GLY A 348 -3.72 -1.10 -2.71
C GLY A 348 -4.86 -1.74 -3.50
N PRO A 349 -4.79 -1.74 -4.85
CA PRO A 349 -5.75 -2.46 -5.67
C PRO A 349 -5.66 -3.95 -5.37
N ALA A 350 -6.79 -4.66 -5.45
CA ALA A 350 -6.78 -6.11 -5.35
C ALA A 350 -5.95 -6.68 -6.51
N ASP A 351 -5.06 -7.64 -6.22
CA ASP A 351 -4.36 -8.36 -7.27
C ASP A 351 -5.42 -9.04 -8.17
N VAL A 352 -5.23 -8.95 -9.49
CA VAL A 352 -6.23 -9.42 -10.46
C VAL A 352 -6.31 -10.96 -10.40
N GLY A 353 -7.23 -11.45 -9.57
CA GLY A 353 -7.86 -12.77 -9.60
C GLY A 353 -6.94 -13.99 -9.58
N ALA A 354 -6.44 -14.36 -8.40
CA ALA A 354 -6.10 -15.76 -8.11
C ALA A 354 -7.37 -16.63 -8.27
N ALA A 355 -7.26 -17.81 -8.87
CA ALA A 355 -8.42 -18.58 -9.32
C ALA A 355 -9.06 -19.45 -8.22
N GLY A 356 -8.59 -19.33 -6.97
CA GLY A 356 -8.91 -20.25 -5.87
C GLY A 356 -8.28 -21.64 -6.07
N GLY A 357 -7.33 -21.76 -7.00
CA GLY A 357 -6.62 -23.01 -7.30
C GLY A 357 -5.62 -23.35 -6.22
N SER A 358 -5.08 -24.58 -6.21
CA SER A 358 -3.99 -24.93 -5.27
C SER A 358 -2.81 -23.98 -5.47
N LEU A 359 -2.27 -23.43 -4.38
CA LEU A 359 -1.10 -22.57 -4.44
C LEU A 359 0.09 -23.36 -4.99
N ALA A 360 0.57 -23.00 -6.16
CA ALA A 360 1.78 -23.57 -6.72
C ALA A 360 2.98 -23.13 -5.88
N PHE A 361 3.80 -24.11 -5.47
CA PHE A 361 5.05 -23.84 -4.80
C PHE A 361 6.05 -23.18 -5.76
N ALA A 362 6.73 -22.16 -5.26
CA ALA A 362 7.91 -21.54 -5.86
C ALA A 362 8.95 -21.32 -4.74
N PRO A 363 10.26 -21.27 -5.07
CA PRO A 363 11.31 -21.05 -4.09
C PRO A 363 11.02 -19.86 -3.17
N VAL A 364 11.17 -20.05 -1.85
CA VAL A 364 10.70 -19.10 -0.83
C VAL A 364 11.44 -17.76 -0.92
N GLY A 365 12.70 -17.77 -1.34
CA GLY A 365 13.56 -16.60 -1.30
C GLY A 365 14.23 -16.38 0.06
N PRO A 366 15.19 -15.44 0.14
CA PRO A 366 16.08 -15.24 1.30
C PRO A 366 15.49 -14.41 2.45
N ALA A 367 14.27 -13.87 2.31
CA ALA A 367 13.52 -13.27 3.42
C ALA A 367 12.28 -14.12 3.80
N PRO A 368 12.49 -15.39 4.20
CA PRO A 368 11.39 -16.31 4.51
C PRO A 368 10.66 -15.85 5.76
N THR A 369 9.34 -15.72 5.63
CA THR A 369 8.44 -15.41 6.73
C THR A 369 7.49 -16.58 6.93
N LEU A 370 7.38 -17.03 8.18
CA LEU A 370 6.36 -17.97 8.63
C LEU A 370 5.98 -17.55 10.04
N ARG A 371 4.81 -16.93 10.24
CA ARG A 371 4.34 -16.46 11.57
C ARG A 371 2.85 -16.17 11.55
N PHE A 372 2.23 -16.07 12.73
CA PHE A 372 0.90 -15.44 12.81
C PHE A 372 0.99 -13.98 12.37
N ALA A 373 0.02 -13.53 11.56
CA ALA A 373 0.01 -12.16 11.07
C ALA A 373 -0.31 -11.15 12.20
N ASP A 374 -1.18 -11.55 13.15
CA ASP A 374 -1.46 -10.83 14.39
C ASP A 374 -0.44 -11.20 15.48
N ALA A 375 0.40 -10.24 15.86
CA ALA A 375 1.45 -10.45 16.86
C ALA A 375 0.93 -10.67 18.29
N SER A 376 -0.36 -10.39 18.55
CA SER A 376 -0.99 -10.72 19.83
C SER A 376 -1.28 -12.21 19.99
N ARG A 377 -1.03 -13.02 18.94
CA ARG A 377 -1.24 -14.48 18.91
C ARG A 377 0.09 -15.24 18.89
N PRO A 378 0.14 -16.44 19.48
CA PRO A 378 -0.89 -17.09 20.31
C PRO A 378 -1.09 -16.39 21.68
N SER A 379 -1.97 -16.91 22.56
CA SER A 379 -2.17 -16.32 23.89
C SER A 379 -0.86 -16.30 24.69
N GLU A 380 -0.79 -15.46 25.73
CA GLU A 380 0.39 -15.41 26.61
C GLU A 380 0.66 -16.77 27.26
N GLY A 381 1.90 -17.28 27.18
CA GLY A 381 2.28 -18.61 27.70
C GLY A 381 2.04 -19.78 26.73
N GLU A 382 1.36 -19.56 25.62
CA GLU A 382 1.18 -20.56 24.56
C GLU A 382 2.33 -20.53 23.54
N GLU A 383 2.69 -21.73 23.06
CA GLU A 383 3.63 -21.92 21.96
C GLU A 383 2.98 -22.82 20.90
N TRP A 384 3.10 -22.42 19.64
CA TRP A 384 2.55 -23.14 18.49
C TRP A 384 3.65 -23.46 17.48
N ASP A 385 3.63 -24.68 16.95
CA ASP A 385 4.51 -25.14 15.88
C ASP A 385 3.87 -24.82 14.53
N LEU A 386 4.55 -24.02 13.70
CA LEU A 386 4.12 -23.72 12.34
C LEU A 386 5.14 -24.29 11.35
N ARG A 387 4.66 -25.05 10.36
CA ARG A 387 5.51 -25.62 9.31
C ARG A 387 4.85 -25.56 7.94
N SER A 388 5.63 -25.32 6.89
CA SER A 388 5.17 -25.41 5.51
C SER A 388 5.87 -26.54 4.75
N TYR A 389 5.13 -27.24 3.89
CA TYR A 389 5.61 -28.37 3.10
C TYR A 389 5.23 -28.17 1.63
N ALA A 390 6.05 -28.68 0.72
CA ALA A 390 5.68 -28.84 -0.70
C ALA A 390 5.02 -30.21 -0.90
N LEU A 391 3.90 -30.27 -1.62
CA LEU A 391 3.12 -31.49 -1.89
C LEU A 391 3.04 -31.74 -3.40
N GLU A 392 3.67 -32.79 -3.91
CA GLU A 392 3.65 -33.12 -5.35
C GLU A 392 2.29 -33.71 -5.79
N ALA A 393 1.79 -33.28 -6.96
CA ALA A 393 0.42 -33.50 -7.46
C ALA A 393 -0.05 -34.97 -7.56
N ASP A 394 0.86 -35.95 -7.55
CA ASP A 394 0.55 -37.39 -7.69
C ASP A 394 0.78 -38.21 -6.41
N GLY A 395 1.11 -37.58 -5.28
CA GLY A 395 1.25 -38.27 -4.00
C GLY A 395 -0.10 -38.40 -3.27
N PRO A 396 -0.50 -39.58 -2.74
CA PRO A 396 -1.51 -39.57 -1.69
C PRO A 396 -0.98 -38.68 -0.57
N VAL A 397 -1.74 -37.66 -0.16
CA VAL A 397 -1.46 -36.99 1.13
C VAL A 397 -1.42 -38.13 2.15
N PRO A 398 -0.26 -38.39 2.82
CA PRO A 398 -0.09 -39.60 3.60
C PRO A 398 -1.25 -39.73 4.58
N THR A 399 -1.84 -40.93 4.73
CA THR A 399 -2.91 -41.17 5.71
C THR A 399 -2.50 -40.81 7.15
N ALA A 400 -1.20 -40.65 7.40
CA ALA A 400 -0.63 -40.03 8.59
C ALA A 400 -0.43 -38.52 8.40
N VAL A 401 -0.83 -37.72 9.39
CA VAL A 401 -0.46 -36.29 9.46
C VAL A 401 1.04 -36.13 9.20
N LEU A 402 1.41 -35.12 8.39
CA LEU A 402 2.80 -34.87 7.98
C LEU A 402 3.77 -35.00 9.19
N PRO A 403 4.85 -35.78 9.05
CA PRO A 403 5.70 -36.16 10.18
C PRO A 403 6.44 -34.96 10.77
N ASP A 404 6.75 -35.06 12.06
CA ASP A 404 7.52 -34.01 12.76
C ASP A 404 8.95 -33.86 12.23
N VAL A 405 9.56 -34.96 11.80
CA VAL A 405 10.92 -35.00 11.27
C VAL A 405 10.87 -35.65 9.89
N PRO A 406 11.29 -34.96 8.81
CA PRO A 406 11.20 -35.53 7.47
C PRO A 406 12.22 -36.67 7.27
N ALA A 407 11.88 -37.65 6.45
CA ALA A 407 12.85 -38.59 5.91
C ALA A 407 13.70 -37.87 4.84
N PRO A 408 15.04 -38.03 4.82
CA PRO A 408 15.87 -37.43 3.78
C PRO A 408 15.41 -37.91 2.39
N GLY A 409 15.01 -36.96 1.51
CA GLY A 409 14.58 -37.25 0.13
C GLY A 409 13.12 -37.65 -0.07
N GLY A 410 12.21 -37.39 0.89
CA GLY A 410 10.78 -37.70 0.74
C GLY A 410 10.02 -36.82 -0.27
N ASN A 411 8.92 -37.34 -0.82
CA ASN A 411 8.04 -36.70 -1.83
C ASN A 411 7.29 -35.44 -1.33
N SER A 412 7.44 -35.07 -0.06
CA SER A 412 6.81 -33.88 0.52
C SER A 412 7.73 -33.23 1.55
N PRO A 413 8.79 -32.52 1.10
CA PRO A 413 9.80 -31.98 2.01
C PRO A 413 9.28 -30.79 2.82
N LEU A 414 9.77 -30.67 4.06
CA LEU A 414 9.63 -29.47 4.88
C LEU A 414 10.33 -28.30 4.18
N LEU A 415 9.70 -27.13 4.12
CA LEU A 415 10.23 -25.91 3.52
C LEU A 415 10.67 -24.94 4.61
N LEU A 416 9.71 -24.51 5.43
CA LEU A 416 9.89 -23.55 6.51
C LEU A 416 9.36 -24.13 7.82
N SER A 417 10.01 -23.79 8.93
CA SER A 417 9.51 -24.12 10.27
C SER A 417 9.82 -23.02 11.27
N THR A 418 8.90 -22.79 12.20
CA THR A 418 9.10 -21.87 13.33
C THR A 418 8.29 -22.30 14.56
N ARG A 419 8.68 -21.81 15.74
CA ARG A 419 7.87 -21.81 16.95
C ARG A 419 7.28 -20.41 17.11
N ALA A 420 5.96 -20.30 17.02
CA ALA A 420 5.26 -19.05 17.23
C ALA A 420 4.88 -18.89 18.70
N ARG A 421 5.33 -17.80 19.32
CA ARG A 421 4.91 -17.35 20.65
C ARG A 421 4.43 -15.90 20.55
N ARG A 422 3.64 -15.46 21.52
CA ARG A 422 3.09 -14.10 21.56
C ARG A 422 4.21 -13.07 21.43
N ARG A 423 4.14 -12.20 20.42
CA ARG A 423 5.12 -11.14 20.10
C ARG A 423 6.56 -11.58 19.79
N ASP A 424 6.90 -12.87 19.91
CA ASP A 424 8.23 -13.38 19.59
C ASP A 424 8.39 -13.58 18.08
N ARG A 425 9.62 -13.38 17.59
CA ARG A 425 10.00 -13.65 16.21
C ARG A 425 11.13 -14.65 16.16
N ASP A 426 10.81 -15.88 16.50
CA ASP A 426 11.75 -16.97 16.36
C ASP A 426 12.19 -17.06 14.88
N PRO A 427 13.49 -17.24 14.62
CA PRO A 427 14.01 -17.31 13.26
C PRO A 427 13.33 -18.45 12.51
N VAL A 428 12.90 -18.16 11.29
CA VAL A 428 12.33 -19.19 10.41
C VAL A 428 13.45 -20.11 9.98
N ALA A 429 13.39 -21.38 10.39
CA ALA A 429 14.32 -22.39 9.91
C ALA A 429 13.94 -22.77 8.48
N VAL A 430 14.90 -22.61 7.56
CA VAL A 430 14.77 -22.85 6.13
C VAL A 430 15.52 -24.13 5.78
N THR A 431 14.87 -25.04 5.05
CA THR A 431 15.53 -26.24 4.53
C THR A 431 16.14 -25.97 3.16
N GLU A 432 17.08 -26.81 2.74
CA GLU A 432 17.61 -26.77 1.36
C GLU A 432 16.51 -26.91 0.30
N ALA A 433 15.46 -27.67 0.61
CA ALA A 433 14.31 -27.86 -0.27
C ALA A 433 13.56 -26.55 -0.56
N ALA A 434 13.59 -25.56 0.32
CA ALA A 434 12.91 -24.28 0.11
C ALA A 434 13.49 -23.44 -1.05
N GLY A 435 14.74 -23.72 -1.47
CA GLY A 435 15.40 -23.05 -2.59
C GLY A 435 15.28 -23.76 -3.95
N ILE A 436 14.72 -24.98 -3.97
CA ILE A 436 14.66 -25.83 -5.17
C ILE A 436 13.26 -25.75 -5.76
N ASP A 437 13.12 -25.25 -6.99
CA ASP A 437 11.84 -25.19 -7.69
C ASP A 437 11.25 -26.59 -7.94
N ARG A 438 9.92 -26.74 -7.78
CA ARG A 438 9.18 -28.00 -7.93
C ARG A 438 7.89 -27.76 -8.69
N ALA A 439 7.98 -27.82 -10.02
CA ALA A 439 6.84 -27.62 -10.90
C ALA A 439 5.68 -28.57 -10.54
N GLY A 440 4.49 -28.00 -10.32
CA GLY A 440 3.27 -28.75 -10.00
C GLY A 440 3.09 -29.15 -8.53
N ALA A 441 4.03 -28.82 -7.63
CA ALA A 441 3.83 -29.02 -6.21
C ALA A 441 2.92 -27.93 -5.61
N GLY A 442 2.02 -28.31 -4.70
CA GLY A 442 1.21 -27.41 -3.88
C GLY A 442 1.87 -27.07 -2.54
N VAL A 443 1.33 -26.11 -1.80
CA VAL A 443 1.79 -25.76 -0.44
C VAL A 443 0.81 -26.26 0.63
N VAL A 444 1.33 -26.89 1.69
CA VAL A 444 0.56 -27.34 2.85
C VAL A 444 1.13 -26.72 4.12
N LEU A 445 0.26 -26.20 4.99
CA LEU A 445 0.61 -25.74 6.33
C LEU A 445 0.25 -26.80 7.38
N ARG A 446 1.20 -27.12 8.26
CA ARG A 446 1.00 -27.96 9.44
C ARG A 446 1.10 -27.11 10.69
N ILE A 447 0.13 -27.24 11.59
CA ILE A 447 0.00 -26.43 12.80
C ILE A 447 -0.26 -27.34 14.01
N ALA A 448 0.46 -27.14 15.12
CA ALA A 448 0.26 -27.90 16.35
C ALA A 448 0.48 -27.03 17.60
N ARG A 449 -0.30 -27.27 18.67
CA ARG A 449 -0.08 -26.61 19.98
C ARG A 449 0.99 -27.38 20.76
N VAL A 450 2.04 -26.67 21.21
CA VAL A 450 3.21 -27.25 21.88
C VAL A 450 3.09 -27.10 23.39
N THR A 451 2.78 -25.88 23.85
CA THR A 451 2.55 -25.54 25.26
C THR A 451 1.22 -24.81 25.42
N GLY A 452 0.71 -24.76 26.65
CA GLY A 452 -0.57 -24.10 26.97
C GLY A 452 -1.79 -25.02 26.87
N ALA A 453 -1.61 -26.31 26.62
CA ALA A 453 -2.68 -27.31 26.62
C ALA A 453 -3.31 -27.54 28.02
N ASP A 454 -2.58 -27.17 29.07
CA ASP A 454 -2.96 -27.26 30.48
C ASP A 454 -3.12 -25.87 31.13
N GLN A 455 -3.26 -24.83 30.31
CA GLN A 455 -3.34 -23.45 30.76
C GLN A 455 -4.78 -22.94 30.73
N GLY A 456 -5.21 -22.35 31.85
CA GLY A 456 -6.42 -21.54 31.97
C GLY A 456 -6.05 -20.09 32.27
N HIS A 457 -7.07 -19.25 32.47
CA HIS A 457 -6.88 -17.82 32.71
C HIS A 457 -7.79 -17.32 33.80
N ARG A 458 -7.33 -16.29 34.51
CA ARG A 458 -8.11 -15.60 35.54
C ARG A 458 -8.05 -14.09 35.30
N ARG A 459 -9.20 -13.44 35.42
CA ARG A 459 -9.34 -11.99 35.46
C ARG A 459 -9.61 -11.56 36.89
N GLY A 460 -8.73 -10.75 37.47
CA GLY A 460 -8.89 -10.14 38.79
C GLY A 460 -10.03 -9.11 38.83
N ALA A 461 -10.41 -8.69 40.05
CA ALA A 461 -11.43 -7.66 40.26
C ALA A 461 -10.99 -6.28 39.71
N ASP A 462 -9.68 -6.06 39.64
CA ASP A 462 -9.01 -4.90 39.05
C ASP A 462 -8.96 -4.92 37.51
N GLY A 463 -9.38 -6.03 36.88
CA GLY A 463 -9.32 -6.21 35.42
C GLY A 463 -8.02 -6.81 34.89
N THR A 464 -7.07 -7.16 35.77
CA THR A 464 -5.80 -7.76 35.36
C THR A 464 -5.99 -9.24 35.02
N TRP A 465 -5.42 -9.68 33.89
CA TRP A 465 -5.42 -11.09 33.48
C TRP A 465 -4.14 -11.80 33.90
N THR A 466 -4.28 -13.03 34.39
CA THR A 466 -3.17 -13.90 34.78
C THR A 466 -3.39 -15.31 34.28
N ALA A 467 -2.36 -15.94 33.72
CA ALA A 467 -2.36 -17.35 33.39
C ALA A 467 -2.43 -18.24 34.65
N LEU A 468 -3.09 -19.39 34.54
CA LEU A 468 -3.21 -20.42 35.58
C LEU A 468 -2.91 -21.79 34.98
N THR A 469 -2.36 -22.72 35.77
CA THR A 469 -2.23 -24.12 35.34
C THR A 469 -3.45 -24.92 35.80
N THR A 470 -4.27 -25.37 34.85
CA THR A 470 -5.45 -26.21 35.11
C THR A 470 -5.12 -27.71 35.08
N GLY A 471 -4.03 -28.09 34.41
CA GLY A 471 -3.77 -29.49 34.04
C GLY A 471 -4.42 -29.88 32.71
N PRO A 472 -4.05 -31.03 32.12
CA PRO A 472 -4.61 -31.50 30.87
C PRO A 472 -6.11 -31.80 31.02
N ARG A 473 -6.90 -31.53 29.96
CA ARG A 473 -8.29 -32.02 29.87
C ARG A 473 -8.30 -33.55 30.04
N THR A 474 -9.23 -34.09 30.82
CA THR A 474 -9.31 -35.55 31.04
C THR A 474 -10.15 -36.26 29.96
N GLY A 475 -11.01 -35.51 29.26
CA GLY A 475 -11.75 -35.92 28.06
C GLY A 475 -12.50 -34.74 27.40
N PRO A 476 -13.22 -34.98 26.29
CA PRO A 476 -14.11 -33.98 25.67
C PRO A 476 -15.16 -33.46 26.64
N VAL A 477 -15.40 -32.14 26.67
CA VAL A 477 -16.36 -31.51 27.60
C VAL A 477 -17.80 -31.74 27.12
N LEU A 478 -18.66 -32.22 28.03
CA LEU A 478 -20.08 -32.53 27.76
C LEU A 478 -21.04 -31.48 28.33
N SER A 479 -20.63 -30.68 29.31
CA SER A 479 -21.51 -29.72 29.99
C SER A 479 -20.90 -28.33 30.20
N ASN A 480 -21.73 -27.34 30.55
CA ASN A 480 -21.23 -26.05 31.01
C ASN A 480 -20.51 -26.19 32.36
N LEU A 481 -19.60 -25.26 32.62
CA LEU A 481 -18.93 -25.08 33.90
C LEU A 481 -19.89 -24.46 34.92
N VAL A 482 -19.82 -24.93 36.15
CA VAL A 482 -20.67 -24.50 37.27
C VAL A 482 -19.82 -24.39 38.53
N LEU A 483 -20.18 -23.46 39.41
CA LEU A 483 -19.58 -23.29 40.74
C LEU A 483 -20.43 -23.98 41.81
N VAL A 484 -19.81 -24.83 42.63
CA VAL A 484 -20.39 -25.46 43.84
C VAL A 484 -19.44 -25.21 45.01
N GLY A 485 -19.84 -24.37 45.95
CA GLY A 485 -18.93 -23.86 46.99
C GLY A 485 -17.69 -23.19 46.37
N PRO A 486 -16.45 -23.59 46.72
CA PRO A 486 -15.22 -23.10 46.08
C PRO A 486 -14.79 -23.91 44.84
N THR A 487 -15.54 -24.95 44.47
CA THR A 487 -15.15 -25.94 43.47
C THR A 487 -15.88 -25.72 42.16
N LEU A 488 -15.14 -25.68 41.05
CA LEU A 488 -15.68 -25.70 39.70
C LEU A 488 -15.92 -27.14 39.27
N VAL A 489 -17.08 -27.41 38.67
CA VAL A 489 -17.51 -28.76 38.26
C VAL A 489 -17.99 -28.76 36.81
N ARG A 490 -17.68 -29.82 36.07
CA ARG A 490 -18.22 -30.11 34.73
C ARG A 490 -18.30 -31.62 34.47
N LEU A 491 -18.99 -32.00 33.40
CA LEU A 491 -18.97 -33.36 32.88
C LEU A 491 -18.02 -33.48 31.68
N GLU A 492 -17.25 -34.55 31.66
CA GLU A 492 -16.36 -34.91 30.56
C GLU A 492 -16.67 -36.31 30.05
N ARG A 493 -16.48 -36.55 28.76
CA ARG A 493 -16.68 -37.85 28.11
C ARG A 493 -15.51 -38.78 28.45
N THR A 494 -15.82 -40.02 28.79
CA THR A 494 -14.83 -41.09 29.00
C THR A 494 -15.01 -42.21 27.98
N ALA A 495 -14.12 -43.20 27.98
CA ALA A 495 -14.24 -44.36 27.09
C ALA A 495 -15.50 -45.22 27.35
N THR A 496 -16.05 -45.15 28.57
CA THR A 496 -17.15 -46.00 29.05
C THR A 496 -18.44 -45.24 29.35
N GLY A 497 -18.43 -43.90 29.32
CA GLY A 497 -19.57 -43.05 29.64
C GLY A 497 -19.15 -41.60 29.86
N CYS A 498 -19.32 -41.10 31.08
CA CYS A 498 -18.94 -39.75 31.46
C CYS A 498 -18.39 -39.69 32.89
N ALA A 499 -17.52 -38.73 33.16
CA ALA A 499 -16.96 -38.45 34.47
C ALA A 499 -17.32 -37.05 34.95
N VAL A 500 -17.46 -36.91 36.27
CA VAL A 500 -17.53 -35.61 36.95
C VAL A 500 -16.10 -35.11 37.16
N ALA A 501 -15.76 -34.05 36.45
CA ALA A 501 -14.48 -33.36 36.58
C ALA A 501 -14.64 -32.17 37.55
N GLN A 502 -13.73 -32.06 38.51
CA GLN A 502 -13.73 -31.00 39.52
C GLN A 502 -12.36 -30.33 39.65
N TRP A 503 -12.38 -29.02 39.91
CA TRP A 503 -11.17 -28.21 40.08
C TRP A 503 -11.39 -27.02 41.02
N VAL A 504 -10.39 -26.68 41.83
CA VAL A 504 -10.45 -25.56 42.80
C VAL A 504 -9.48 -24.45 42.38
N PRO A 505 -9.95 -23.34 41.78
CA PRO A 505 -9.10 -22.34 41.14
C PRO A 505 -8.21 -21.53 42.11
N GLY A 506 -8.42 -21.63 43.42
CA GLY A 506 -7.67 -20.89 44.46
C GLY A 506 -6.37 -21.56 44.93
N ASP A 507 -6.12 -22.81 44.56
CA ASP A 507 -4.92 -23.56 44.92
C ASP A 507 -4.05 -23.82 43.67
N ILE A 508 -2.86 -23.22 43.63
CA ILE A 508 -1.91 -23.32 42.50
C ILE A 508 -1.48 -24.78 42.24
N ALA A 509 -1.53 -25.64 43.26
CA ALA A 509 -1.21 -27.06 43.14
C ALA A 509 -2.40 -27.91 42.66
N SER A 510 -3.62 -27.37 42.64
CA SER A 510 -4.79 -28.13 42.25
C SER A 510 -4.82 -28.35 40.73
N ARG A 511 -5.31 -29.53 40.34
CA ARG A 511 -5.50 -29.95 38.95
C ARG A 511 -6.90 -30.51 38.82
N TRP A 512 -7.41 -30.62 37.60
CA TRP A 512 -8.63 -31.38 37.33
C TRP A 512 -8.50 -32.79 37.91
N SER A 513 -9.49 -33.17 38.72
CA SER A 513 -9.68 -34.55 39.14
C SER A 513 -11.02 -35.04 38.61
N SER A 514 -11.05 -36.24 38.07
CA SER A 514 -12.23 -36.79 37.41
C SER A 514 -12.61 -38.11 38.07
N ALA A 515 -13.89 -38.22 38.41
CA ALA A 515 -14.49 -39.45 38.95
C ALA A 515 -15.56 -39.94 37.97
N GLU A 516 -15.47 -41.20 37.55
CA GLU A 516 -16.52 -41.85 36.73
C GLU A 516 -17.88 -41.71 37.41
N LEU A 517 -18.89 -41.32 36.63
CA LEU A 517 -20.24 -41.17 37.12
C LEU A 517 -20.93 -42.53 37.09
N ASP A 518 -21.21 -43.09 38.27
CA ASP A 518 -21.84 -44.41 38.37
C ASP A 518 -23.32 -44.34 37.97
N LEU A 519 -23.62 -44.76 36.75
CA LEU A 519 -24.99 -44.88 36.22
C LEU A 519 -25.66 -46.22 36.55
N SER A 520 -24.93 -47.20 37.09
CA SER A 520 -25.43 -48.58 37.27
C SER A 520 -26.55 -48.70 38.30
N GLY A 521 -26.66 -47.72 39.20
CA GLY A 521 -27.75 -47.62 40.18
C GLY A 521 -29.10 -47.18 39.60
N LEU A 522 -29.15 -46.74 38.33
CA LEU A 522 -30.37 -46.30 37.64
C LEU A 522 -30.81 -47.32 36.57
N PRO A 523 -32.11 -47.63 36.46
CA PRO A 523 -32.66 -48.35 35.31
C PRO A 523 -32.29 -47.68 33.98
N ASP A 524 -32.09 -48.45 32.90
CA ASP A 524 -31.71 -47.90 31.59
C ASP A 524 -32.68 -46.82 31.04
N ALA A 525 -33.96 -46.89 31.42
CA ALA A 525 -34.99 -45.90 31.06
C ALA A 525 -34.97 -44.61 31.92
N ASP A 526 -34.19 -44.60 33.00
CA ASP A 526 -34.01 -43.47 33.92
C ASP A 526 -32.58 -42.88 33.87
N GLN A 527 -31.70 -43.46 33.06
CA GLN A 527 -30.36 -42.96 32.84
C GLN A 527 -30.38 -41.70 31.93
N PRO A 528 -29.57 -40.68 32.25
CA PRO A 528 -29.34 -39.57 31.34
C PRO A 528 -28.62 -40.06 30.08
N ASP A 529 -28.95 -39.47 28.94
CA ASP A 529 -28.16 -39.63 27.73
C ASP A 529 -26.89 -38.78 27.85
N VAL A 530 -25.77 -39.48 28.02
CA VAL A 530 -24.43 -38.90 28.19
C VAL A 530 -23.60 -39.02 26.92
N ASP A 531 -24.22 -39.39 25.80
CA ASP A 531 -23.60 -39.43 24.48
C ASP A 531 -24.28 -38.45 23.50
N PRO A 532 -24.22 -37.14 23.78
CA PRO A 532 -24.88 -36.15 22.93
C PRO A 532 -24.31 -36.18 21.50
N PRO A 533 -25.13 -35.86 20.48
CA PRO A 533 -24.76 -35.91 19.06
C PRO A 533 -23.74 -34.84 18.64
N VAL A 534 -23.20 -34.09 19.61
CA VAL A 534 -22.39 -32.91 19.42
C VAL A 534 -21.35 -32.78 20.54
N ASP A 535 -20.11 -32.49 20.18
CA ASP A 535 -19.06 -32.15 21.15
C ASP A 535 -19.25 -30.71 21.69
N GLY A 536 -18.88 -30.49 22.96
CA GLY A 536 -19.11 -29.24 23.71
C GLY A 536 -20.24 -29.36 24.76
N PRO A 537 -20.64 -28.26 25.44
CA PRO A 537 -21.57 -28.31 26.59
C PRO A 537 -23.02 -28.64 26.20
N ALA A 538 -23.29 -29.82 25.66
CA ALA A 538 -24.62 -30.31 25.26
C ALA A 538 -25.55 -30.45 26.47
N LEU A 539 -25.01 -30.93 27.57
CA LEU A 539 -25.69 -31.12 28.84
C LEU A 539 -25.62 -29.83 29.68
N THR A 540 -26.62 -29.59 30.52
CA THR A 540 -26.67 -28.38 31.33
C THR A 540 -26.58 -28.71 32.80
N LEU A 541 -25.65 -28.05 33.49
CA LEU A 541 -25.46 -28.15 34.93
C LEU A 541 -25.86 -26.86 35.64
N THR A 542 -26.35 -26.98 36.87
CA THR A 542 -26.58 -25.86 37.79
C THR A 542 -26.19 -26.27 39.20
N GLY A 543 -25.50 -25.40 39.93
CA GLY A 543 -25.07 -25.67 41.31
C GLY A 543 -26.27 -25.59 42.27
N HIS A 544 -26.32 -26.50 43.23
CA HIS A 544 -27.36 -26.51 44.27
C HIS A 544 -26.76 -27.04 45.58
N ASP A 545 -26.56 -26.14 46.53
CA ASP A 545 -25.83 -26.40 47.79
C ASP A 545 -24.45 -27.04 47.53
N ASP A 546 -24.21 -28.24 48.06
CA ASP A 546 -22.98 -29.02 47.87
C ASP A 546 -23.12 -30.07 46.74
N THR A 547 -24.15 -29.93 45.89
CA THR A 547 -24.49 -30.87 44.80
C THR A 547 -24.60 -30.16 43.45
N VAL A 548 -24.66 -30.93 42.36
CA VAL A 548 -24.94 -30.42 41.02
C VAL A 548 -26.24 -30.99 40.50
N LEU A 549 -27.08 -30.13 39.93
CA LEU A 549 -28.25 -30.53 39.15
C LEU A 549 -27.87 -30.70 37.69
N LEU A 550 -28.13 -31.87 37.12
CA LEU A 550 -27.94 -32.20 35.70
C LEU A 550 -29.28 -32.17 34.99
N VAL A 551 -29.36 -31.39 33.90
CA VAL A 551 -30.44 -31.43 32.91
C VAL A 551 -29.90 -32.04 31.62
N ALA A 552 -30.47 -33.17 31.24
CA ALA A 552 -30.02 -33.98 30.10
C ALA A 552 -31.19 -34.70 29.42
N PRO A 553 -31.05 -35.15 28.16
CA PRO A 553 -31.98 -36.09 27.54
C PRO A 553 -32.02 -37.42 28.30
N VAL A 554 -33.06 -38.23 28.09
CA VAL A 554 -33.18 -39.56 28.70
C VAL A 554 -32.79 -40.63 27.65
N ARG A 555 -31.85 -41.52 27.98
CA ARG A 555 -31.16 -42.44 27.05
C ARG A 555 -32.06 -43.40 26.27
N ASN A 556 -33.18 -43.82 26.85
CA ASN A 556 -34.14 -44.77 26.28
C ASN A 556 -35.58 -44.38 26.65
N ASP A 557 -35.99 -43.14 26.36
CA ASP A 557 -37.35 -42.70 26.66
C ASP A 557 -38.38 -43.47 25.80
N ALA A 558 -39.13 -44.38 26.42
CA ALA A 558 -40.16 -45.18 25.77
C ALA A 558 -41.44 -44.38 25.45
N ALA A 559 -41.49 -43.08 25.78
CA ALA A 559 -42.60 -42.20 25.47
C ALA A 559 -42.71 -41.91 23.96
N GLU A 560 -43.93 -41.61 23.49
CA GLU A 560 -44.18 -41.17 22.09
C GLU A 560 -43.41 -39.88 21.73
N THR A 561 -42.94 -39.12 22.73
CA THR A 561 -42.09 -37.93 22.57
C THR A 561 -40.98 -37.92 23.64
N PRO A 562 -39.69 -38.13 23.26
CA PRO A 562 -38.58 -38.11 24.22
C PRO A 562 -38.41 -36.71 24.86
N GLY A 563 -38.13 -36.67 26.16
CA GLY A 563 -38.03 -35.43 26.95
C GLY A 563 -36.76 -35.29 27.78
N LEU A 564 -36.55 -34.08 28.34
CA LEU A 564 -35.49 -33.82 29.32
C LEU A 564 -35.84 -34.39 30.71
N GLY A 565 -34.83 -34.93 31.39
CA GLY A 565 -34.88 -35.29 32.81
C GLY A 565 -34.09 -34.33 33.70
N LEU A 566 -34.26 -34.48 35.02
CA LEU A 566 -33.48 -33.76 36.03
C LEU A 566 -32.87 -34.78 37.01
N TRP A 567 -31.55 -34.67 37.22
CA TRP A 567 -30.83 -35.51 38.16
C TRP A 567 -30.01 -34.68 39.14
N ARG A 568 -29.80 -35.21 40.34
CA ARG A 568 -28.85 -34.68 41.33
C ARG A 568 -27.60 -35.55 41.33
N ILE A 569 -26.45 -34.91 41.20
CA ILE A 569 -25.14 -35.53 41.34
C ILE A 569 -24.58 -35.12 42.71
N SER A 570 -24.34 -36.11 43.56
CA SER A 570 -23.82 -35.96 44.92
C SER A 570 -22.45 -36.63 45.05
N GLY A 571 -21.73 -36.34 46.13
CA GLY A 571 -20.43 -36.97 46.39
C GLY A 571 -19.32 -36.50 45.45
N LEU A 572 -19.38 -35.24 45.00
CA LEU A 572 -18.49 -34.65 44.00
C LEU A 572 -17.00 -34.84 44.33
N ALA A 573 -16.63 -34.80 45.62
CA ALA A 573 -15.25 -35.00 46.09
C ALA A 573 -14.76 -36.46 46.12
N GLY A 574 -15.58 -37.44 45.70
CA GLY A 574 -15.31 -38.88 45.80
C GLY A 574 -16.01 -39.70 44.69
N ALA A 575 -16.65 -40.82 45.04
CA ALA A 575 -17.44 -41.60 44.09
C ALA A 575 -18.77 -40.88 43.82
N ALA A 576 -18.85 -40.17 42.70
CA ALA A 576 -20.03 -39.42 42.33
C ALA A 576 -21.21 -40.36 42.04
N THR A 577 -22.32 -40.17 42.75
CA THR A 577 -23.57 -40.91 42.53
C THR A 577 -24.63 -39.99 41.96
N ILE A 578 -25.50 -40.54 41.13
CA ILE A 578 -26.58 -39.81 40.48
C ILE A 578 -27.96 -40.36 40.93
N GLU A 579 -28.90 -39.46 41.21
CA GLU A 579 -30.30 -39.80 41.46
C GLU A 579 -31.24 -38.97 40.58
N ARG A 580 -32.32 -39.57 40.10
CA ARG A 580 -33.34 -38.88 39.29
C ARG A 580 -34.33 -38.15 40.20
N LEU A 581 -34.56 -36.87 39.94
CA LEU A 581 -35.40 -35.97 40.77
C LEU A 581 -36.78 -35.68 40.16
N ASP A 582 -36.90 -35.74 38.83
CA ASP A 582 -38.18 -35.50 38.16
C ASP A 582 -39.07 -36.74 38.20
N GLY A 583 -40.28 -36.60 38.77
CA GLY A 583 -41.28 -37.67 38.77
C GLY A 583 -41.97 -37.86 37.41
N ALA A 584 -43.02 -38.70 37.38
CA ALA A 584 -43.92 -38.82 36.23
C ALA A 584 -44.69 -37.49 36.02
N SER A 585 -44.13 -36.60 35.21
CA SER A 585 -44.75 -35.32 34.84
C SER A 585 -45.68 -35.53 33.65
N ALA A 586 -46.90 -34.98 33.70
CA ALA A 586 -47.86 -35.07 32.57
C ALA A 586 -47.35 -34.36 31.30
N GLN A 587 -46.44 -33.40 31.46
CA GLN A 587 -45.73 -32.71 30.38
C GLN A 587 -44.26 -32.57 30.79
N ARG A 588 -43.35 -32.80 29.84
CA ARG A 588 -41.91 -32.61 30.00
C ARG A 588 -41.39 -31.65 28.92
N PRO A 589 -40.28 -30.94 29.18
CA PRO A 589 -39.59 -30.22 28.12
C PRO A 589 -39.15 -31.23 27.05
N THR A 590 -39.37 -30.90 25.78
CA THR A 590 -38.82 -31.68 24.65
C THR A 590 -37.33 -31.88 24.81
N ASP A 591 -36.82 -33.05 24.45
CA ASP A 591 -35.38 -33.30 24.32
C ASP A 591 -34.69 -32.16 23.55
N ARG A 592 -33.58 -31.68 24.07
CA ARG A 592 -32.81 -30.55 23.53
C ARG A 592 -31.40 -30.59 24.09
N VAL A 593 -30.47 -30.04 23.33
CA VAL A 593 -29.15 -29.69 23.84
C VAL A 593 -29.14 -28.22 24.24
N ALA A 594 -28.16 -27.82 25.07
CA ALA A 594 -27.84 -26.41 25.32
C ALA A 594 -28.89 -25.51 26.01
N PRO A 595 -29.88 -25.98 26.78
CA PRO A 595 -30.81 -25.05 27.40
C PRO A 595 -30.07 -24.14 28.39
N SER A 596 -30.49 -22.88 28.49
CA SER A 596 -30.01 -22.06 29.60
C SER A 596 -30.74 -22.48 30.88
N ALA A 597 -30.00 -22.66 31.97
CA ALA A 597 -30.58 -22.97 33.27
C ALA A 597 -30.04 -22.03 34.36
N VAL A 598 -30.89 -21.71 35.34
CA VAL A 598 -30.48 -21.02 36.57
C VAL A 598 -31.37 -21.41 37.73
N LEU A 599 -30.82 -21.42 38.93
CA LEU A 599 -31.57 -21.59 40.17
C LEU A 599 -32.03 -20.22 40.70
N ASP A 600 -33.34 -20.00 40.77
CA ASP A 600 -33.98 -18.80 41.32
C ASP A 600 -34.77 -19.16 42.58
N GLY A 601 -34.16 -18.98 43.76
CA GLY A 601 -34.65 -19.54 45.01
C GLY A 601 -34.70 -21.08 44.95
N ASP A 602 -35.81 -21.70 45.38
CA ASP A 602 -36.01 -23.16 45.30
C ASP A 602 -36.59 -23.62 43.94
N ARG A 603 -36.25 -22.94 42.84
CA ARG A 603 -36.76 -23.30 41.51
C ARG A 603 -35.66 -23.25 40.47
N LEU A 604 -35.44 -24.37 39.82
CA LEU A 604 -34.64 -24.43 38.59
C LEU A 604 -35.49 -23.90 37.44
N VAL A 605 -35.03 -22.85 36.78
CA VAL A 605 -35.65 -22.28 35.58
C VAL A 605 -34.82 -22.67 34.37
N LEU A 606 -35.49 -23.19 33.35
CA LEU A 606 -34.92 -23.65 32.09
C LEU A 606 -35.50 -22.83 30.94
N HIS A 607 -34.67 -22.38 30.01
CA HIS A 607 -35.13 -21.63 28.84
C HIS A 607 -34.38 -22.01 27.57
N GLY A 608 -35.12 -22.15 26.47
CA GLY A 608 -34.56 -22.35 25.15
C GLY A 608 -33.87 -23.71 24.97
N GLY A 609 -32.81 -23.74 24.18
CA GLY A 609 -32.09 -24.94 23.75
C GLY A 609 -32.24 -25.19 22.24
N GLU A 610 -31.61 -26.24 21.74
CA GLU A 610 -31.71 -26.66 20.34
C GLU A 610 -32.22 -28.10 20.25
N HIS A 611 -33.20 -28.32 19.38
CA HIS A 611 -33.68 -29.66 19.03
C HIS A 611 -33.73 -29.81 17.52
N SER A 612 -32.99 -30.78 16.98
CA SER A 612 -32.98 -31.10 15.53
C SER A 612 -32.75 -29.87 14.63
N GLY A 613 -31.81 -28.99 15.01
CA GLY A 613 -31.48 -27.78 14.26
C GLY A 613 -32.41 -26.58 14.51
N ARG A 614 -33.48 -26.73 15.30
CA ARG A 614 -34.38 -25.65 15.67
C ARG A 614 -34.03 -25.08 17.04
N ILE A 615 -33.83 -23.76 17.11
CA ILE A 615 -33.69 -23.02 18.36
C ILE A 615 -35.07 -22.87 19.02
N LEU A 616 -35.15 -23.27 20.29
CA LEU A 616 -36.38 -23.27 21.09
C LEU A 616 -36.54 -21.94 21.84
N ASP A 617 -37.78 -21.64 22.23
CA ASP A 617 -38.19 -20.36 22.85
C ASP A 617 -39.11 -20.54 24.08
N ASP A 618 -39.28 -21.77 24.53
CA ASP A 618 -40.10 -22.16 25.67
C ASP A 618 -39.37 -21.96 26.99
N THR A 619 -40.13 -21.84 28.08
CA THR A 619 -39.62 -21.64 29.44
C THR A 619 -40.27 -22.63 30.38
N TRP A 620 -39.47 -23.31 31.18
CA TRP A 620 -39.89 -24.33 32.11
C TRP A 620 -39.32 -24.07 33.50
N SER A 621 -39.99 -24.57 34.54
CA SER A 621 -39.41 -24.59 35.87
C SER A 621 -39.73 -25.88 36.61
N ILE A 622 -38.87 -26.27 37.54
CA ILE A 622 -39.07 -27.40 38.43
C ILE A 622 -38.45 -27.10 39.80
N ALA A 623 -39.05 -27.63 40.87
CA ALA A 623 -38.46 -27.57 42.21
C ALA A 623 -37.39 -28.69 42.32
N PRO A 624 -36.16 -28.39 42.77
CA PRO A 624 -35.03 -29.30 42.67
C PRO A 624 -35.08 -30.49 43.64
N ASP A 625 -35.93 -30.49 44.67
CA ASP A 625 -35.98 -31.58 45.65
C ASP A 625 -36.88 -32.75 45.25
N VAL A 626 -38.16 -32.47 44.93
CA VAL A 626 -39.12 -33.42 44.35
C VAL A 626 -40.19 -32.58 43.64
N GLY A 627 -40.33 -32.73 42.33
CA GLY A 627 -41.23 -31.88 41.56
C GLY A 627 -41.64 -32.44 40.20
N ALA A 628 -42.60 -31.76 39.57
CA ALA A 628 -42.98 -31.99 38.19
C ALA A 628 -42.64 -30.76 37.34
N TRP A 629 -42.22 -30.99 36.11
CA TRP A 629 -41.94 -29.91 35.16
C TRP A 629 -43.19 -29.04 34.95
N ARG A 630 -43.00 -27.72 35.03
CA ARG A 630 -44.07 -26.74 34.76
C ARG A 630 -43.69 -25.89 33.57
N SER A 631 -44.49 -25.96 32.51
CA SER A 631 -44.38 -25.07 31.35
C SER A 631 -44.95 -23.70 31.70
N HIS A 632 -44.23 -22.63 31.34
CA HIS A 632 -44.70 -21.26 31.50
C HIS A 632 -45.18 -20.70 30.16
N ALA A 633 -46.45 -20.30 30.08
CA ALA A 633 -47.00 -19.61 28.92
C ALA A 633 -46.54 -18.14 28.88
N VAL A 634 -45.27 -17.93 28.54
CA VAL A 634 -44.64 -16.60 28.47
C VAL A 634 -45.04 -15.85 27.19
N ARG A 635 -45.37 -14.55 27.33
CA ARG A 635 -45.57 -13.64 26.18
C ARG A 635 -44.23 -13.14 25.65
N ARG A 636 -44.19 -12.68 24.38
CA ARG A 636 -43.00 -12.12 23.72
C ARG A 636 -41.80 -13.07 23.77
N ARG A 637 -41.99 -14.33 23.34
CA ARG A 637 -40.98 -15.39 23.44
C ARG A 637 -39.63 -14.96 22.84
N ALA A 638 -38.54 -15.38 23.49
CA ALA A 638 -37.18 -15.09 23.10
C ALA A 638 -36.47 -16.40 22.70
N PRO A 639 -36.31 -16.72 21.41
CA PRO A 639 -35.59 -17.93 21.02
C PRO A 639 -34.12 -17.82 21.44
N ARG A 640 -33.61 -18.87 22.10
CA ARG A 640 -32.23 -18.88 22.59
C ARG A 640 -31.64 -20.28 22.68
N VAL A 641 -30.40 -20.44 22.24
CA VAL A 641 -29.54 -21.61 22.51
C VAL A 641 -28.32 -21.14 23.30
N GLY A 642 -28.02 -21.81 24.43
CA GLY A 642 -27.05 -21.32 25.41
C GLY A 642 -27.39 -19.93 25.95
N GLY A 643 -26.41 -19.26 26.55
CA GLY A 643 -26.58 -17.93 27.16
C GLY A 643 -26.63 -17.94 28.68
N ASN A 644 -26.53 -16.75 29.27
CA ASN A 644 -26.46 -16.57 30.72
C ASN A 644 -27.85 -16.15 31.20
N LEU A 645 -28.44 -16.95 32.09
CA LEU A 645 -29.59 -16.52 32.89
C LEU A 645 -29.06 -15.96 34.21
N VAL A 646 -29.18 -14.64 34.38
CA VAL A 646 -28.69 -13.91 35.54
C VAL A 646 -29.87 -13.57 36.45
N VAL A 647 -29.86 -14.07 37.68
CA VAL A 647 -30.88 -13.72 38.68
C VAL A 647 -30.61 -12.31 39.20
N THR A 648 -31.61 -11.43 39.13
CA THR A 648 -31.55 -10.07 39.69
C THR A 648 -32.77 -9.82 40.59
N PRO A 649 -32.76 -8.80 41.47
CA PRO A 649 -33.93 -8.45 42.28
C PRO A 649 -35.19 -8.12 41.45
N ALA A 650 -35.03 -7.75 40.17
CA ALA A 650 -36.13 -7.42 39.26
C ALA A 650 -36.63 -8.61 38.42
N GLY A 651 -36.06 -9.80 38.61
CA GLY A 651 -36.33 -11.02 37.83
C GLY A 651 -35.09 -11.59 37.16
N ILE A 652 -35.30 -12.58 36.29
CA ILE A 652 -34.24 -13.29 35.58
C ILE A 652 -33.93 -12.55 34.28
N VAL A 653 -32.66 -12.28 34.00
CA VAL A 653 -32.23 -11.62 32.77
C VAL A 653 -31.44 -12.58 31.91
N LEU A 654 -31.87 -12.70 30.65
CA LEU A 654 -31.21 -13.49 29.62
C LEU A 654 -30.24 -12.61 28.83
N VAL A 655 -28.95 -12.96 28.88
CA VAL A 655 -27.86 -12.23 28.24
C VAL A 655 -26.96 -13.17 27.45
N GLY A 656 -26.57 -12.77 26.23
CA GLY A 656 -25.75 -13.61 25.35
C GLY A 656 -26.52 -14.83 24.85
N GLY A 657 -25.79 -15.91 24.56
CA GLY A 657 -26.37 -17.03 23.82
C GLY A 657 -26.64 -16.67 22.36
N ALA A 658 -27.33 -17.53 21.63
CA ALA A 658 -27.64 -17.33 20.21
C ALA A 658 -29.14 -17.36 19.96
N SER A 659 -29.67 -16.38 19.24
CA SER A 659 -30.98 -16.49 18.58
C SER A 659 -30.90 -17.08 17.17
N THR A 660 -29.71 -17.02 16.58
CA THR A 660 -29.34 -17.60 15.29
C THR A 660 -28.07 -18.42 15.50
N ARG A 661 -27.94 -19.56 14.82
CA ARG A 661 -26.78 -20.44 15.00
C ARG A 661 -25.48 -19.71 14.64
N GLY A 662 -24.51 -19.67 15.55
CA GLY A 662 -23.19 -19.07 15.34
C GLY A 662 -23.10 -17.56 15.56
N GLU A 663 -24.19 -16.89 15.95
CA GLU A 663 -24.25 -15.44 16.16
C GLU A 663 -24.45 -15.09 17.64
N LEU A 664 -23.65 -14.16 18.16
CA LEU A 664 -23.88 -13.63 19.51
C LEU A 664 -25.16 -12.79 19.52
N ALA A 665 -26.10 -13.14 20.38
CA ALA A 665 -27.32 -12.38 20.51
C ALA A 665 -27.09 -11.03 21.20
N ALA A 666 -27.32 -9.93 20.47
CA ALA A 666 -27.35 -8.58 21.03
C ALA A 666 -28.55 -8.36 21.97
N THR A 667 -29.64 -9.10 21.75
CA THR A 667 -30.91 -8.90 22.46
C THR A 667 -30.85 -9.37 23.91
N VAL A 668 -31.24 -8.47 24.81
CA VAL A 668 -31.31 -8.75 26.25
C VAL A 668 -32.77 -8.76 26.69
N HIS A 669 -33.17 -9.80 27.44
CA HIS A 669 -34.55 -9.96 27.85
C HIS A 669 -34.65 -10.20 29.36
N ARG A 670 -35.67 -9.63 30.00
CA ARG A 670 -36.00 -9.85 31.41
C ARG A 670 -37.30 -10.63 31.56
N LEU A 671 -37.31 -11.62 32.42
CA LEU A 671 -38.46 -12.43 32.80
C LEU A 671 -38.73 -12.31 34.29
N ASP A 672 -39.97 -11.92 34.62
CA ASP A 672 -40.48 -11.91 36.00
C ASP A 672 -41.59 -12.97 36.11
N LEU A 673 -41.23 -14.13 36.66
CA LEU A 673 -42.13 -15.27 36.84
C LEU A 673 -43.16 -15.06 37.96
N THR A 674 -43.05 -14.00 38.77
CA THR A 674 -44.02 -13.69 39.82
C THR A 674 -45.28 -13.00 39.27
N ARG A 675 -45.23 -12.48 38.03
CA ARG A 675 -46.37 -11.85 37.37
C ARG A 675 -47.43 -12.88 36.99
N ALA A 676 -48.71 -12.48 37.12
CA ALA A 676 -49.84 -13.31 36.70
C ALA A 676 -49.84 -13.67 35.20
N ARG A 677 -49.18 -12.86 34.36
CA ARG A 677 -48.96 -13.11 32.93
C ARG A 677 -47.50 -12.82 32.61
N PRO A 678 -46.59 -13.77 32.85
CA PRO A 678 -45.16 -13.56 32.64
C PRO A 678 -44.88 -13.38 31.14
N GLY A 679 -43.85 -12.62 30.83
CA GLY A 679 -43.41 -12.42 29.45
C GLY A 679 -42.05 -11.76 29.41
N TRP A 680 -41.26 -12.13 28.42
CA TRP A 680 -39.95 -11.56 28.21
C TRP A 680 -40.09 -10.09 27.80
N GLU A 681 -39.54 -9.22 28.63
CA GLU A 681 -39.46 -7.78 28.42
C GLU A 681 -38.09 -7.48 27.82
N ARG A 682 -38.05 -6.94 26.60
CA ARG A 682 -36.80 -6.54 25.97
C ARG A 682 -36.20 -5.36 26.72
N LEU A 683 -34.97 -5.52 27.18
CA LEU A 683 -34.12 -4.46 27.73
C LEU A 683 -33.32 -3.82 26.57
N PRO A 684 -32.62 -2.69 26.80
CA PRO A 684 -31.69 -2.17 25.80
C PRO A 684 -30.73 -3.28 25.33
N ASP A 685 -30.52 -3.38 24.02
CA ASP A 685 -29.65 -4.40 23.45
C ASP A 685 -28.18 -4.10 23.81
N LEU A 686 -27.37 -5.15 23.93
CA LEU A 686 -25.92 -5.00 24.06
C LEU A 686 -25.40 -4.21 22.84
N PRO A 687 -24.42 -3.31 23.01
CA PRO A 687 -23.82 -2.52 21.94
C PRO A 687 -22.87 -3.39 21.11
N VAL A 688 -23.41 -4.46 20.51
CA VAL A 688 -22.70 -5.42 19.68
C VAL A 688 -23.34 -5.43 18.28
N PRO A 689 -22.55 -5.59 17.21
CA PRO A 689 -23.11 -5.69 15.86
C PRO A 689 -24.06 -6.90 15.74
N GLU A 690 -25.12 -6.79 14.96
CA GLU A 690 -25.96 -7.96 14.64
C GLU A 690 -25.23 -8.88 13.63
N GLY A 691 -25.43 -10.19 13.74
CA GLY A 691 -24.88 -11.16 12.79
C GLY A 691 -23.40 -11.52 12.98
N VAL A 692 -22.77 -11.11 14.08
CA VAL A 692 -21.35 -11.43 14.35
C VAL A 692 -21.21 -12.57 15.37
N PRO A 693 -20.21 -13.46 15.22
CA PRO A 693 -19.90 -14.47 16.22
C PRO A 693 -19.32 -13.82 17.48
N GLY A 694 -19.55 -14.45 18.63
CA GLY A 694 -18.97 -13.99 19.88
C GLY A 694 -19.46 -14.76 21.10
N ILE A 695 -18.78 -14.58 22.22
CA ILE A 695 -19.09 -15.23 23.50
C ILE A 695 -19.26 -14.15 24.55
N ALA A 696 -20.32 -14.25 25.35
CA ALA A 696 -20.57 -13.35 26.45
C ALA A 696 -20.77 -14.14 27.74
N VAL A 697 -20.16 -13.65 28.82
CA VAL A 697 -20.36 -14.14 30.18
C VAL A 697 -20.93 -12.98 31.00
N ALA A 698 -21.93 -13.26 31.82
CA ALA A 698 -22.62 -12.21 32.57
C ALA A 698 -22.74 -12.55 34.06
N ARG A 699 -22.76 -11.52 34.90
CA ARG A 699 -23.09 -11.64 36.33
C ARG A 699 -23.98 -10.48 36.79
N ALA A 700 -24.72 -10.70 37.87
CA ALA A 700 -25.38 -9.61 38.59
C ALA A 700 -24.35 -8.82 39.38
N GLU A 701 -24.48 -7.49 39.40
CA GLU A 701 -23.63 -6.67 40.26
C GLU A 701 -24.07 -6.74 41.72
N PRO A 702 -23.13 -6.60 42.69
CA PRO A 702 -23.47 -6.52 44.10
C PRO A 702 -24.47 -5.39 44.37
N ALA A 703 -25.40 -5.60 45.31
CA ALA A 703 -26.46 -4.62 45.63
C ALA A 703 -25.93 -3.23 46.05
N ALA A 704 -24.68 -3.14 46.53
CA ALA A 704 -24.00 -1.89 46.88
C ALA A 704 -23.64 -1.01 45.65
N SER A 705 -23.58 -1.60 44.45
CA SER A 705 -23.15 -0.98 43.19
C SER A 705 -24.31 -0.38 42.37
N GLY A 706 -25.56 -0.56 42.83
CA GLY A 706 -26.76 -0.41 42.02
C GLY A 706 -27.10 -1.75 41.35
N ALA A 707 -28.38 -2.12 41.27
CA ALA A 707 -28.84 -3.42 40.78
C ALA A 707 -28.66 -3.59 39.25
N GLY A 708 -27.41 -3.60 38.78
CA GLY A 708 -27.02 -3.74 37.38
C GLY A 708 -26.51 -5.14 37.03
N ILE A 709 -26.13 -5.30 35.76
CA ILE A 709 -25.55 -6.49 35.16
C ILE A 709 -24.21 -6.10 34.55
N GLU A 710 -23.19 -6.89 34.85
CA GLU A 710 -21.89 -6.83 34.20
C GLU A 710 -21.80 -7.94 33.16
N VAL A 711 -21.36 -7.58 31.95
CA VAL A 711 -21.16 -8.49 30.83
C VAL A 711 -19.74 -8.32 30.32
N LEU A 712 -19.06 -9.44 30.13
CA LEU A 712 -17.78 -9.49 29.45
C LEU A 712 -18.00 -10.24 28.13
N ALA A 713 -17.79 -9.56 27.00
CA ALA A 713 -18.17 -10.08 25.68
C ALA A 713 -16.99 -10.05 24.69
N TRP A 714 -16.55 -11.22 24.22
CA TRP A 714 -15.66 -11.37 23.07
C TRP A 714 -16.50 -11.23 21.79
N ILE A 715 -16.56 -10.01 21.26
CA ILE A 715 -17.39 -9.66 20.10
C ILE A 715 -16.46 -9.54 18.91
N ASP A 716 -16.43 -10.53 18.03
CA ASP A 716 -15.65 -10.46 16.78
C ASP A 716 -14.21 -9.89 16.94
N SER A 717 -13.57 -10.20 18.06
CA SER A 717 -12.31 -9.61 18.48
C SER A 717 -11.56 -10.56 19.42
N VAL A 718 -10.26 -10.37 19.49
CA VAL A 718 -9.34 -11.18 20.31
C VAL A 718 -9.57 -10.94 21.80
N HIS A 719 -9.97 -9.72 22.17
CA HIS A 719 -10.09 -9.29 23.56
C HIS A 719 -11.55 -8.94 23.90
N PRO A 720 -12.01 -9.27 25.11
CA PRO A 720 -13.37 -9.00 25.51
C PRO A 720 -13.61 -7.51 25.72
N VAL A 721 -14.86 -7.11 25.48
CA VAL A 721 -15.41 -5.81 25.82
C VAL A 721 -16.16 -5.92 27.14
N ARG A 722 -15.81 -5.07 28.11
CA ARG A 722 -16.56 -4.93 29.37
C ARG A 722 -17.75 -3.98 29.21
N LEU A 723 -18.94 -4.47 29.53
CA LEU A 723 -20.21 -3.75 29.40
C LEU A 723 -20.98 -3.77 30.73
N ARG A 724 -21.49 -2.61 31.13
CA ARG A 724 -22.31 -2.46 32.34
C ARG A 724 -23.67 -1.87 32.01
N SER A 725 -24.71 -2.42 32.64
CA SER A 725 -26.07 -1.89 32.48
C SER A 725 -26.28 -0.64 33.34
N ASP A 726 -26.76 0.44 32.73
CA ASP A 726 -27.19 1.69 33.35
C ASP A 726 -28.70 1.86 33.14
N ALA A 727 -29.44 1.93 34.25
CA ALA A 727 -30.90 2.05 34.26
C ALA A 727 -31.44 3.29 33.51
N ALA A 728 -30.64 4.35 33.31
CA ALA A 728 -31.06 5.58 32.64
C ALA A 728 -30.56 5.69 31.18
N ARG A 729 -29.47 5.00 30.81
CA ARG A 729 -28.79 5.18 29.51
C ARG A 729 -28.59 3.89 28.70
N GLY A 730 -29.04 2.74 29.19
CA GLY A 730 -28.84 1.45 28.53
C GLY A 730 -27.48 0.85 28.89
N TRP A 731 -26.70 0.39 27.92
CA TRP A 731 -25.38 -0.19 28.18
C TRP A 731 -24.28 0.87 28.05
N ARG A 732 -23.31 0.86 28.97
CA ARG A 732 -22.08 1.64 28.85
C ARG A 732 -20.88 0.72 28.66
N ALA A 733 -20.12 0.96 27.59
CA ALA A 733 -18.75 0.49 27.48
C ALA A 733 -17.85 1.40 28.32
N GLU A 734 -16.97 0.85 29.15
CA GLU A 734 -16.03 1.66 29.94
C GLU A 734 -14.95 2.32 29.03
N PRO A 735 -14.31 3.43 29.45
CA PRO A 735 -13.37 4.18 28.60
C PRO A 735 -12.19 3.37 28.02
N ASP A 736 -11.91 2.18 28.58
CA ASP A 736 -10.89 1.22 28.15
C ASP A 736 -11.50 -0.18 27.93
N ALA A 737 -12.66 -0.25 27.25
CA ALA A 737 -13.49 -1.45 27.27
C ALA A 737 -12.81 -2.74 26.78
N VAL A 738 -11.72 -2.65 26.01
CA VAL A 738 -10.98 -3.79 25.44
C VAL A 738 -9.78 -4.14 26.34
N GLU A 739 -9.77 -5.33 26.92
CA GLU A 739 -8.72 -5.75 27.85
C GLU A 739 -7.53 -6.40 27.13
N ALA A 740 -6.49 -5.63 26.80
CA ALA A 740 -5.33 -6.03 25.97
C ALA A 740 -4.45 -7.19 26.52
N GLY A 741 -4.66 -7.60 27.77
CA GLY A 741 -4.03 -8.77 28.41
C GLY A 741 -4.90 -10.03 28.41
N ALA A 742 -6.13 -9.94 27.89
CA ALA A 742 -7.07 -11.06 27.91
C ALA A 742 -6.65 -12.20 26.97
N PRO A 743 -6.96 -13.45 27.33
CA PRO A 743 -6.76 -14.59 26.45
C PRO A 743 -7.70 -14.54 25.25
N ASN A 744 -7.41 -15.41 24.27
CA ASN A 744 -8.35 -15.75 23.20
C ASN A 744 -9.75 -16.11 23.76
N PRO A 745 -10.82 -15.94 22.97
CA PRO A 745 -12.18 -16.28 23.38
C PRO A 745 -12.23 -17.69 23.99
N PRO A 746 -12.81 -17.87 25.19
CA PRO A 746 -12.93 -19.19 25.80
C PRO A 746 -13.84 -20.09 24.97
N ALA A 747 -13.73 -21.41 25.10
CA ALA A 747 -14.75 -22.29 24.54
C ALA A 747 -16.11 -22.03 25.20
N GLU A 748 -17.22 -22.23 24.47
CA GLU A 748 -18.57 -22.07 25.04
C GLU A 748 -18.71 -22.89 26.32
N GLY A 749 -19.14 -22.26 27.41
CA GLY A 749 -19.35 -22.94 28.69
C GLY A 749 -18.11 -23.17 29.55
N GLU A 750 -16.90 -22.77 29.14
CA GLU A 750 -15.67 -22.93 29.96
C GLU A 750 -15.29 -21.69 30.80
N ALA A 751 -16.10 -20.64 30.79
CA ALA A 751 -15.88 -19.41 31.54
C ALA A 751 -16.95 -19.19 32.62
N GLN A 752 -16.53 -18.95 33.86
CA GLN A 752 -17.40 -18.82 35.03
C GLN A 752 -16.91 -17.73 35.99
N PHE A 753 -17.84 -16.89 36.48
CA PHE A 753 -17.54 -15.90 37.53
C PHE A 753 -17.50 -16.55 38.92
N LEU A 754 -16.49 -16.20 39.71
CA LEU A 754 -16.32 -16.45 41.15
C LEU A 754 -16.29 -15.10 41.89
N GLY A 755 -17.45 -14.64 42.35
CA GLY A 755 -17.59 -13.29 42.92
C GLY A 755 -17.33 -12.21 41.86
N GLU A 756 -16.23 -11.48 42.00
CA GLU A 756 -15.77 -10.45 41.04
C GLU A 756 -14.68 -10.95 40.09
N THR A 757 -14.18 -12.17 40.31
CA THR A 757 -13.12 -12.78 39.50
C THR A 757 -13.76 -13.62 38.40
N LEU A 758 -13.27 -13.54 37.16
CA LEU A 758 -13.65 -14.47 36.09
C LEU A 758 -12.57 -15.53 35.93
N VAL A 759 -12.96 -16.80 35.77
CA VAL A 759 -12.04 -17.90 35.45
C VAL A 759 -12.44 -18.55 34.13
N VAL A 760 -11.44 -18.78 33.28
CA VAL A 760 -11.49 -19.58 32.07
C VAL A 760 -10.75 -20.89 32.38
N ALA A 761 -11.48 -22.00 32.49
CA ALA A 761 -11.00 -23.23 33.12
C ALA A 761 -10.41 -24.27 32.15
N GLY A 762 -9.94 -23.83 30.99
CA GLY A 762 -9.31 -24.66 29.97
C GLY A 762 -8.54 -23.83 28.95
N PRO A 763 -7.79 -24.49 28.04
CA PRO A 763 -7.05 -23.81 27.01
C PRO A 763 -8.00 -23.09 26.06
N SER A 764 -7.80 -21.78 25.88
CA SER A 764 -8.61 -21.03 24.92
C SER A 764 -8.31 -21.53 23.51
N PRO A 765 -9.34 -21.83 22.71
CA PRO A 765 -9.13 -22.15 21.31
C PRO A 765 -8.37 -21.07 20.54
N LEU A 766 -7.75 -21.46 19.44
CA LEU A 766 -7.24 -20.51 18.46
C LEU A 766 -8.43 -20.06 17.58
N PRO A 767 -8.87 -18.78 17.68
CA PRO A 767 -9.90 -18.26 16.78
C PRO A 767 -9.43 -18.30 15.32
N PRO A 768 -10.32 -18.11 14.32
CA PRO A 768 -9.92 -17.89 12.94
C PRO A 768 -8.75 -16.91 12.89
N SER A 769 -7.66 -17.35 12.27
CA SER A 769 -6.34 -16.73 12.34
C SER A 769 -5.72 -16.62 10.96
N GLU A 770 -4.60 -15.91 10.91
CA GLU A 770 -3.83 -15.71 9.71
C GLU A 770 -2.41 -16.08 9.95
N VAL A 771 -1.83 -16.79 8.99
CA VAL A 771 -0.40 -17.04 8.96
C VAL A 771 0.17 -16.37 7.74
N VAL A 772 1.19 -15.54 7.93
CA VAL A 772 2.03 -15.06 6.83
C VAL A 772 2.97 -16.20 6.46
N VAL A 773 2.95 -16.61 5.21
CA VAL A 773 3.87 -17.61 4.64
C VAL A 773 4.49 -17.05 3.37
N THR A 774 5.82 -17.09 3.26
CA THR A 774 6.52 -16.66 2.05
C THR A 774 6.57 -17.79 1.03
N VAL A 775 6.18 -17.49 -0.21
CA VAL A 775 6.29 -18.37 -1.39
C VAL A 775 6.71 -17.50 -2.57
N GLY A 776 7.69 -17.93 -3.37
CA GLY A 776 8.16 -17.16 -4.53
C GLY A 776 8.83 -15.81 -4.21
N GLY A 777 9.36 -15.63 -2.99
CA GLY A 777 9.93 -14.35 -2.53
C GLY A 777 8.91 -13.33 -2.04
N THR A 778 7.62 -13.66 -2.03
CA THR A 778 6.53 -12.78 -1.57
C THR A 778 5.78 -13.40 -0.41
N GLY A 779 5.46 -12.60 0.61
CA GLY A 779 4.58 -13.04 1.69
C GLY A 779 3.13 -13.10 1.24
N MET A 780 2.45 -14.17 1.63
CA MET A 780 1.03 -14.38 1.40
C MET A 780 0.33 -14.67 2.73
N LEU A 781 -0.92 -14.24 2.86
CA LEU A 781 -1.77 -14.60 3.99
C LEU A 781 -2.46 -15.94 3.74
N ALA A 782 -2.25 -16.89 4.64
CA ALA A 782 -3.04 -18.10 4.75
C ALA A 782 -4.16 -17.90 5.78
N PHE A 783 -5.42 -18.01 5.34
CA PHE A 783 -6.60 -17.79 6.18
C PHE A 783 -6.96 -19.08 6.91
N LEU A 784 -6.54 -19.23 8.16
CA LEU A 784 -6.80 -20.42 8.97
C LEU A 784 -8.23 -20.41 9.53
N PRO A 785 -8.97 -21.53 9.49
CA PRO A 785 -10.19 -21.68 10.26
C PRO A 785 -9.87 -21.65 11.77
N ALA A 786 -10.92 -21.63 12.58
CA ALA A 786 -10.78 -21.78 14.02
C ALA A 786 -10.24 -23.18 14.39
N LEU A 787 -9.28 -23.26 15.32
CA LEU A 787 -8.60 -24.51 15.71
C LEU A 787 -8.62 -24.72 17.23
N ASP A 788 -8.97 -25.92 17.69
CA ASP A 788 -8.72 -26.39 19.08
C ASP A 788 -8.14 -27.82 19.05
N PRO A 789 -6.87 -27.97 18.64
CA PRO A 789 -6.23 -29.29 18.59
C PRO A 789 -6.13 -29.86 20.01
N ALA A 790 -6.38 -31.17 20.14
CA ALA A 790 -6.10 -31.89 21.37
C ALA A 790 -4.60 -31.79 21.73
N PRO A 791 -4.21 -32.01 22.99
CA PRO A 791 -2.80 -31.99 23.38
C PRO A 791 -1.97 -32.96 22.52
N GLY A 792 -0.97 -32.45 21.79
CA GLY A 792 -0.13 -33.24 20.88
C GLY A 792 -0.73 -33.54 19.50
N GLU A 793 -1.93 -33.06 19.18
CA GLU A 793 -2.53 -33.16 17.85
C GLU A 793 -1.96 -32.09 16.91
N ALA A 794 -1.72 -32.47 15.65
CA ALA A 794 -1.32 -31.58 14.58
C ALA A 794 -2.38 -31.55 13.47
N ILE A 795 -2.67 -30.36 12.94
CA ILE A 795 -3.64 -30.12 11.88
C ILE A 795 -2.90 -29.75 10.60
N ALA A 796 -3.26 -30.39 9.48
CA ALA A 796 -2.74 -30.07 8.15
C ALA A 796 -3.79 -29.34 7.31
N LEU A 797 -3.38 -28.26 6.66
CA LEU A 797 -4.21 -27.37 5.86
C LEU A 797 -3.59 -27.18 4.47
N THR A 798 -4.32 -27.50 3.41
CA THR A 798 -3.90 -27.20 2.03
C THR A 798 -4.14 -25.71 1.73
N LEU A 799 -3.22 -25.06 1.03
CA LEU A 799 -3.32 -23.63 0.68
C LEU A 799 -3.70 -23.44 -0.79
N SER A 800 -4.62 -22.50 -1.03
CA SER A 800 -4.97 -22.00 -2.35
C SER A 800 -4.21 -20.73 -2.71
N ASP A 801 -4.17 -20.39 -3.98
CA ASP A 801 -3.50 -19.22 -4.56
C ASP A 801 -4.09 -17.87 -4.11
N ASP A 802 -5.33 -17.87 -3.62
CA ASP A 802 -6.00 -16.73 -2.99
C ASP A 802 -5.75 -16.64 -1.47
N GLY A 803 -5.02 -17.62 -0.90
CA GLY A 803 -4.75 -17.75 0.53
C GLY A 803 -5.78 -18.59 1.30
N SER A 804 -6.85 -19.05 0.65
CA SER A 804 -7.85 -19.93 1.27
C SER A 804 -7.18 -21.18 1.82
N THR A 805 -7.67 -21.68 2.96
CA THR A 805 -7.16 -22.93 3.53
C THR A 805 -8.26 -23.96 3.71
N ARG A 806 -7.90 -25.24 3.53
CA ARG A 806 -8.81 -26.36 3.74
C ARG A 806 -8.13 -27.42 4.59
N ARG A 807 -8.80 -27.82 5.69
CA ARG A 807 -8.38 -28.93 6.54
C ARG A 807 -8.39 -30.21 5.73
N TRP A 808 -7.24 -30.86 5.73
CA TRP A 808 -7.12 -32.19 5.16
C TRP A 808 -7.67 -33.21 6.14
N LEU A 809 -8.60 -34.07 5.68
CA LEU A 809 -9.25 -35.12 6.45
C LEU A 809 -8.95 -36.49 5.83
N PRO A 810 -8.27 -37.40 6.56
CA PRO A 810 -8.04 -38.75 6.06
C PRO A 810 -9.37 -39.52 5.94
N PRO A 811 -9.54 -40.37 4.91
CA PRO A 811 -10.74 -41.20 4.76
C PRO A 811 -10.92 -42.16 5.95
N GLY A 812 -12.11 -42.18 6.55
CA GLY A 812 -12.50 -43.19 7.56
C GLY A 812 -12.14 -42.87 9.02
N LEU A 813 -11.50 -41.74 9.31
CA LEU A 813 -11.29 -41.26 10.68
C LEU A 813 -12.40 -40.28 11.08
N PRO A 814 -13.15 -40.54 12.17
CA PRO A 814 -14.10 -39.56 12.70
C PRO A 814 -13.31 -38.34 13.22
N VAL A 815 -13.67 -37.16 12.73
CA VAL A 815 -13.15 -35.90 13.23
C VAL A 815 -13.91 -35.58 14.51
N VAL A 816 -13.21 -35.55 15.63
CA VAL A 816 -13.76 -35.05 16.90
C VAL A 816 -13.48 -33.55 16.93
N ASP A 817 -14.49 -32.74 16.61
CA ASP A 817 -14.35 -31.29 16.65
C ASP A 817 -14.61 -30.80 18.08
N ASN A 818 -13.54 -30.62 18.86
CA ASN A 818 -13.60 -30.10 20.23
C ASN A 818 -14.08 -28.64 20.32
N LEU A 819 -14.23 -27.96 19.19
CA LEU A 819 -14.37 -26.51 19.09
C LEU A 819 -15.81 -26.05 18.83
N ARG A 820 -16.31 -25.10 19.63
CA ARG A 820 -17.49 -24.28 19.28
C ARG A 820 -17.22 -22.83 19.61
N LEU A 821 -16.91 -22.05 18.57
CA LEU A 821 -16.74 -20.60 18.68
C LEU A 821 -18.08 -19.91 18.41
N GLY A 822 -18.40 -18.96 19.29
CA GLY A 822 -19.62 -18.19 19.19
C GLY A 822 -20.78 -18.82 19.95
N ALA A 823 -21.66 -17.96 20.44
CA ALA A 823 -22.89 -18.40 21.06
C ALA A 823 -23.73 -19.14 20.01
N GLY A 824 -24.08 -20.41 20.28
CA GLY A 824 -24.95 -21.18 19.37
C GLY A 824 -24.27 -22.18 18.45
N ARG A 825 -23.06 -22.65 18.79
CA ARG A 825 -22.68 -24.04 18.50
C ARG A 825 -22.61 -24.43 17.01
N ALA A 826 -21.97 -23.60 16.21
CA ALA A 826 -21.53 -23.98 14.87
C ALA A 826 -20.29 -24.89 14.96
N ALA A 827 -20.25 -25.96 14.15
CA ALA A 827 -19.01 -26.73 13.97
C ALA A 827 -17.94 -25.81 13.36
N PRO A 828 -16.65 -25.99 13.70
CA PRO A 828 -15.58 -25.24 13.06
C PRO A 828 -15.60 -25.56 11.56
N PRO A 829 -15.49 -24.56 10.68
CA PRO A 829 -15.51 -24.84 9.27
C PRO A 829 -14.22 -25.59 8.89
N ALA A 830 -14.35 -26.72 8.18
CA ALA A 830 -13.20 -27.49 7.68
C ALA A 830 -12.42 -26.76 6.57
N HIS A 831 -12.81 -25.55 6.22
CA HIS A 831 -12.16 -24.66 5.28
C HIS A 831 -12.40 -23.22 5.71
N ARG A 832 -11.55 -22.32 5.28
CA ARG A 832 -11.80 -20.88 5.35
C ARG A 832 -11.36 -20.28 4.03
N ASP A 833 -12.35 -19.78 3.31
CA ASP A 833 -12.11 -19.08 2.06
C ASP A 833 -11.49 -17.71 2.36
N ALA A 834 -10.55 -17.32 1.51
CA ALA A 834 -10.08 -15.96 1.43
C ALA A 834 -11.25 -15.04 1.06
N PRO A 835 -11.37 -13.86 1.66
CA PRO A 835 -12.44 -12.93 1.32
C PRO A 835 -12.33 -12.50 -0.14
N ALA A 836 -13.47 -12.45 -0.84
CA ALA A 836 -13.59 -12.28 -2.31
C ALA A 836 -12.98 -11.00 -2.91
N ALA A 837 -12.40 -10.14 -2.08
CA ALA A 837 -11.40 -9.15 -2.43
C ALA A 837 -10.82 -8.59 -1.12
N ARG A 838 -9.51 -8.33 -1.07
CA ARG A 838 -8.80 -7.41 -0.15
C ARG A 838 -8.10 -8.04 1.06
N ILE A 839 -6.95 -7.45 1.37
CA ILE A 839 -6.23 -7.63 2.63
C ILE A 839 -6.85 -6.73 3.71
N GLY A 840 -6.87 -7.22 4.94
CA GLY A 840 -7.50 -6.56 6.09
C GLY A 840 -6.68 -6.61 7.37
N ILE A 841 -7.36 -6.53 8.51
CA ILE A 841 -6.73 -6.60 9.84
C ILE A 841 -6.59 -8.06 10.26
N PRO A 842 -5.37 -8.57 10.46
CA PRO A 842 -5.16 -9.88 11.06
C PRO A 842 -5.87 -10.00 12.41
N GLY A 843 -6.52 -11.13 12.65
CA GLY A 843 -6.99 -11.53 13.98
C GLY A 843 -8.45 -11.22 14.31
N ARG A 844 -9.31 -10.86 13.34
CA ARG A 844 -10.77 -10.76 13.57
C ARG A 844 -11.50 -12.06 13.26
N LEU A 845 -12.61 -12.35 13.96
CA LEU A 845 -13.44 -13.53 13.65
C LEU A 845 -14.09 -13.35 12.25
N ALA A 846 -14.42 -12.10 11.88
CA ALA A 846 -14.83 -11.65 10.56
C ALA A 846 -13.84 -10.60 10.00
N TRP A 847 -13.27 -10.89 8.84
CA TRP A 847 -12.32 -9.98 8.18
C TRP A 847 -12.97 -8.73 7.62
N GLN A 848 -12.29 -7.60 7.78
CA GLN A 848 -12.63 -6.35 7.10
C GLN A 848 -11.39 -5.73 6.46
N PRO A 849 -11.51 -5.18 5.24
CA PRO A 849 -10.38 -4.59 4.52
C PRO A 849 -9.85 -3.34 5.23
N LEU A 850 -8.52 -3.20 5.27
CA LEU A 850 -7.89 -1.97 5.74
C LEU A 850 -8.09 -0.91 4.67
N ARG A 851 -8.61 0.26 5.08
CA ARG A 851 -8.80 1.41 4.19
C ARG A 851 -7.74 2.47 4.43
N LEU A 852 -7.47 3.27 3.42
CA LEU A 852 -6.77 4.53 3.60
C LEU A 852 -7.65 5.49 4.39
N ARG A 853 -7.10 6.01 5.48
CA ARG A 853 -7.73 7.08 6.26
C ARG A 853 -6.81 8.28 6.30
N GLN A 854 -7.34 9.43 5.89
CA GLN A 854 -6.64 10.68 6.08
C GLN A 854 -6.43 10.94 7.58
N VAL A 855 -5.17 11.20 7.94
CA VAL A 855 -4.78 11.67 9.27
C VAL A 855 -4.02 12.98 9.14
N SER A 856 -4.12 13.83 10.17
CA SER A 856 -3.27 15.01 10.31
C SER A 856 -2.21 14.67 11.34
N LEU A 857 -0.98 14.55 10.90
CA LEU A 857 0.16 14.25 11.76
C LEU A 857 0.90 15.55 12.02
N GLY A 858 1.04 15.86 13.31
CA GLY A 858 1.93 16.91 13.76
C GLY A 858 3.38 16.40 13.84
N PRO A 859 4.21 17.05 14.64
CA PRO A 859 5.48 16.51 15.10
C PRO A 859 5.31 15.09 15.69
N TRP A 860 6.26 14.19 15.40
CA TRP A 860 6.19 12.79 15.83
C TRP A 860 6.22 12.61 17.36
N ASP A 861 6.74 13.60 18.08
CA ASP A 861 6.85 13.63 19.55
C ASP A 861 5.54 13.97 20.25
N GLN A 862 4.48 14.33 19.52
CA GLN A 862 3.18 14.64 20.09
C GLN A 862 2.22 13.45 20.02
N PRO A 863 1.57 13.09 21.13
CA PRO A 863 0.65 11.97 21.12
C PRO A 863 -0.64 12.31 20.36
N VAL A 864 -1.15 11.36 19.59
CA VAL A 864 -2.33 11.53 18.72
C VAL A 864 -3.61 10.96 19.35
N THR A 865 -4.77 11.54 19.03
CA THR A 865 -6.09 11.00 19.41
C THR A 865 -6.74 10.28 18.22
N LEU A 866 -6.03 9.33 17.63
CA LEU A 866 -6.45 8.59 16.44
C LEU A 866 -6.54 7.11 16.74
N ARG A 867 -7.76 6.55 16.67
CA ARG A 867 -7.95 5.10 16.62
C ARG A 867 -7.97 4.67 15.15
N LEU A 868 -7.09 3.75 14.77
CA LEU A 868 -6.98 3.17 13.41
C LEU A 868 -7.36 1.68 13.42
N PRO A 869 -8.57 1.30 13.88
CA PRO A 869 -8.91 -0.10 14.08
C PRO A 869 -9.03 -0.88 12.76
N ASP A 870 -9.30 -0.19 11.65
CA ASP A 870 -9.62 -0.71 10.32
C ASP A 870 -9.02 0.13 9.18
N ALA A 871 -7.96 0.87 9.46
CA ALA A 871 -7.35 1.75 8.47
C ALA A 871 -5.85 1.88 8.63
N VAL A 872 -5.16 2.14 7.52
CA VAL A 872 -3.83 2.73 7.52
C VAL A 872 -3.99 4.24 7.48
N GLY A 873 -3.44 4.93 8.47
CA GLY A 873 -3.44 6.38 8.51
C GLY A 873 -2.44 6.92 7.51
N VAL A 874 -2.84 7.88 6.68
CA VAL A 874 -1.93 8.59 5.78
C VAL A 874 -2.08 10.10 5.97
N ASP A 875 -0.97 10.78 6.23
CA ASP A 875 -0.88 12.24 6.08
C ASP A 875 -0.24 12.54 4.73
N PRO A 876 -1.05 12.85 3.70
CA PRO A 876 -0.51 13.06 2.36
C PRO A 876 0.23 14.40 2.22
N ARG A 877 0.14 15.30 3.22
CA ARG A 877 0.90 16.56 3.24
C ARG A 877 2.38 16.32 3.54
N LEU A 878 2.63 15.40 4.46
CA LEU A 878 3.96 15.09 4.98
C LEU A 878 4.52 13.79 4.42
N GLY A 879 3.72 12.98 3.73
CA GLY A 879 4.19 11.69 3.21
C GLY A 879 4.53 10.74 4.33
N ARG A 880 3.61 10.64 5.29
CA ARG A 880 3.78 9.82 6.48
C ARG A 880 2.61 8.85 6.58
N ILE A 881 2.91 7.62 6.93
CA ILE A 881 1.90 6.60 7.20
C ILE A 881 1.94 6.20 8.67
N LEU A 882 0.78 5.90 9.23
CA LEU A 882 0.60 5.28 10.54
C LEU A 882 -0.03 3.91 10.34
N ILE A 883 0.65 2.90 10.84
CA ILE A 883 0.15 1.53 10.88
C ILE A 883 0.10 1.11 12.35
N ARG A 884 -0.89 0.29 12.70
CA ARG A 884 -0.97 -0.35 14.01
C ARG A 884 0.26 -1.23 14.28
N ALA A 885 0.84 -1.13 15.48
CA ALA A 885 2.05 -1.88 15.82
C ALA A 885 1.86 -3.41 15.71
N GLU A 886 0.65 -3.90 15.98
CA GLU A 886 0.32 -5.34 15.89
C GLU A 886 0.33 -5.88 14.46
N ILE A 887 0.23 -4.99 13.47
CA ILE A 887 0.23 -5.31 12.04
C ILE A 887 1.59 -4.99 11.41
N ALA A 888 2.20 -3.86 11.78
CA ALA A 888 3.48 -3.38 11.23
C ALA A 888 4.71 -4.01 11.88
N ASP A 889 4.64 -5.31 12.17
CA ASP A 889 5.76 -6.03 12.74
C ASP A 889 6.85 -6.33 11.70
N GLY A 890 6.51 -6.78 10.50
CA GLY A 890 7.49 -7.02 9.43
C GLY A 890 8.16 -5.78 8.83
N PRO A 891 9.21 -5.95 7.99
CA PRO A 891 9.64 -4.92 7.03
C PRO A 891 8.43 -4.36 6.29
N VAL A 892 8.34 -3.03 6.29
CA VAL A 892 7.26 -2.28 5.64
C VAL A 892 7.80 -1.73 4.34
N THR A 893 7.16 -2.09 3.23
CA THR A 893 7.44 -1.49 1.93
C THR A 893 6.23 -0.73 1.43
N ALA A 894 6.44 0.27 0.58
CA ALA A 894 5.35 1.02 -0.03
C ALA A 894 5.64 1.29 -1.50
N THR A 895 4.59 1.24 -2.32
CA THR A 895 4.64 1.75 -3.69
C THR A 895 4.02 3.14 -3.68
N ILE A 896 4.82 4.15 -3.98
CA ILE A 896 4.43 5.56 -3.92
C ILE A 896 4.64 6.24 -5.26
N ARG A 897 3.97 7.36 -5.49
CA ARG A 897 4.30 8.25 -6.62
C ARG A 897 4.95 9.51 -6.10
N VAL A 898 6.03 9.87 -6.77
CA VAL A 898 6.76 11.13 -6.60
C VAL A 898 6.61 11.93 -7.88
N GLY A 899 6.82 13.24 -7.86
CA GLY A 899 6.85 13.94 -9.13
C GLY A 899 7.47 15.32 -9.09
N ARG A 900 7.48 15.92 -10.29
CA ARG A 900 8.21 17.13 -10.65
C ARG A 900 7.38 18.06 -11.53
N SER A 901 7.70 19.35 -11.49
CA SER A 901 7.01 20.45 -12.18
C SER A 901 7.17 20.52 -13.70
N ALA A 902 7.91 19.60 -14.33
CA ALA A 902 8.15 19.54 -15.77
C ALA A 902 8.38 18.09 -16.20
N ALA A 903 8.28 17.80 -17.50
CA ALA A 903 8.56 16.45 -17.99
C ALA A 903 9.97 15.99 -17.72
N ILE A 904 10.90 16.92 -17.58
CA ILE A 904 12.29 16.66 -17.27
C ILE A 904 12.72 17.67 -16.18
N GLY A 905 13.26 17.12 -15.10
CA GLY A 905 13.85 17.83 -13.96
C GLY A 905 14.93 16.95 -13.35
N ALA A 906 15.79 17.51 -12.50
CA ALA A 906 16.87 16.77 -11.89
C ALA A 906 16.37 15.61 -10.99
N GLY A 907 17.21 14.60 -10.78
CA GLY A 907 17.03 13.54 -9.78
C GLY A 907 16.20 12.32 -10.19
N PHE A 908 15.60 12.31 -11.38
CA PHE A 908 14.78 11.20 -11.88
C PHE A 908 14.95 10.94 -13.37
N ALA A 909 15.16 9.68 -13.74
CA ALA A 909 15.33 9.25 -15.11
C ALA A 909 14.01 9.33 -15.89
N PRO A 910 14.04 9.75 -17.17
CA PRO A 910 12.91 9.51 -18.07
C PRO A 910 12.75 8.00 -18.29
N ALA A 911 11.56 7.56 -18.69
CA ALA A 911 11.26 6.13 -18.84
C ALA A 911 12.15 5.40 -19.88
N ASP A 912 12.65 6.14 -20.88
CA ASP A 912 13.56 5.64 -21.91
C ASP A 912 15.05 5.80 -21.53
N GLY A 913 15.35 6.42 -20.39
CA GLY A 913 16.72 6.72 -19.97
C GLY A 913 17.50 7.61 -20.95
N ALA A 914 16.83 8.33 -21.86
CA ALA A 914 17.51 9.13 -22.87
C ALA A 914 17.90 10.52 -22.31
N VAL A 915 19.06 11.01 -22.73
CA VAL A 915 19.43 12.41 -22.49
C VAL A 915 18.64 13.28 -23.47
N PRO A 916 17.92 14.31 -23.01
CA PRO A 916 17.15 15.18 -23.90
C PRO A 916 18.06 15.85 -24.94
N ALA A 917 17.62 15.92 -26.21
CA ALA A 917 18.40 16.57 -27.27
C ALA A 917 18.85 18.02 -26.96
N PRO A 918 18.06 18.88 -26.27
CA PRO A 918 18.53 20.21 -25.85
C PRO A 918 19.70 20.17 -24.84
N TRP A 919 19.87 19.05 -24.15
CA TRP A 919 20.93 18.80 -23.18
C TRP A 919 22.16 18.16 -23.83
N ASP A 920 22.08 17.80 -25.10
CA ASP A 920 23.21 17.25 -25.81
C ASP A 920 24.32 18.30 -25.95
N ASP A 921 25.55 17.89 -25.61
CA ASP A 921 26.75 18.72 -25.71
C ASP A 921 27.72 18.02 -26.66
N PRO A 922 27.74 18.40 -27.95
CA PRO A 922 28.58 17.75 -28.96
C PRO A 922 30.08 17.94 -28.68
N ASP A 923 30.46 18.88 -27.81
CA ASP A 923 31.84 19.17 -27.44
C ASP A 923 32.30 18.41 -26.16
N ALA A 924 31.54 17.41 -25.71
CA ALA A 924 31.83 16.61 -24.51
C ALA A 924 32.04 15.12 -24.86
N ASP A 925 33.24 14.75 -25.31
CA ASP A 925 33.68 13.35 -25.54
C ASP A 925 33.96 12.63 -24.19
N LEU A 926 32.96 12.61 -23.31
CA LEU A 926 33.01 12.10 -21.94
C LEU A 926 31.91 11.08 -21.63
N THR A 927 31.10 10.71 -22.62
CA THR A 927 29.98 9.78 -22.46
C THR A 927 30.49 8.35 -22.28
N ILE A 928 30.05 7.69 -21.22
CA ILE A 928 30.25 6.25 -21.02
C ILE A 928 29.00 5.53 -21.54
N GLU A 929 29.16 4.55 -22.44
CA GLU A 929 28.06 3.69 -22.87
C GLU A 929 27.57 2.82 -21.69
N HIS A 930 26.26 2.60 -21.59
CA HIS A 930 25.71 1.75 -20.53
C HIS A 930 26.19 0.31 -20.72
N PRO A 931 26.98 -0.25 -19.79
CA PRO A 931 27.39 -1.65 -19.88
C PRO A 931 26.19 -2.55 -19.63
N ALA A 932 26.07 -3.62 -20.41
CA ALA A 932 25.05 -4.64 -20.18
C ALA A 932 25.26 -5.27 -18.79
N PRO A 933 24.17 -5.58 -18.04
CA PRO A 933 24.30 -6.13 -16.70
C PRO A 933 24.93 -7.53 -16.72
N THR A 934 26.09 -7.67 -16.07
CA THR A 934 26.83 -8.91 -15.83
C THR A 934 26.72 -9.40 -14.38
N ALA A 935 26.17 -8.57 -13.49
CA ALA A 935 25.82 -8.92 -12.12
C ALA A 935 24.52 -8.24 -11.67
N TRP A 936 23.84 -8.86 -10.71
CA TRP A 936 22.55 -8.42 -10.20
C TRP A 936 22.58 -8.28 -8.68
N VAL A 937 22.06 -7.17 -8.17
CA VAL A 937 22.02 -6.86 -6.72
C VAL A 937 20.59 -6.80 -6.24
N SER A 938 20.30 -7.58 -5.20
CA SER A 938 19.03 -7.59 -4.49
C SER A 938 19.25 -8.25 -3.12
N PRO A 939 19.20 -7.50 -2.00
CA PRO A 939 19.35 -8.07 -0.66
C PRO A 939 18.35 -9.21 -0.41
N THR A 940 17.13 -9.06 -0.92
CA THR A 940 16.04 -10.03 -0.81
C THR A 940 16.08 -11.14 -1.86
N ARG A 941 17.13 -11.26 -2.68
CA ARG A 941 17.36 -12.43 -3.57
C ARG A 941 18.78 -12.98 -3.47
N ALA A 942 19.61 -12.44 -2.58
CA ALA A 942 21.00 -12.82 -2.43
C ALA A 942 21.19 -14.34 -2.30
N GLY A 943 22.15 -14.89 -3.04
CA GLY A 943 22.46 -16.33 -3.05
C GLY A 943 21.56 -17.18 -3.97
N LEU A 944 20.51 -16.61 -4.56
CA LEU A 944 19.72 -17.28 -5.61
C LEU A 944 20.38 -17.13 -6.99
N THR A 945 19.91 -17.93 -7.94
CA THR A 945 20.25 -17.80 -9.36
C THR A 945 19.38 -16.72 -10.03
N ALA A 946 20.05 -15.76 -10.67
CA ALA A 946 19.50 -14.68 -11.48
C ALA A 946 19.31 -15.11 -12.95
N PRO A 947 18.67 -14.29 -13.80
CA PRO A 947 18.57 -14.57 -15.23
C PRO A 947 19.96 -14.85 -15.84
N HIS A 948 20.02 -15.80 -16.78
CA HIS A 948 21.26 -16.24 -17.44
C HIS A 948 22.27 -16.95 -16.51
N ASP A 949 21.80 -17.63 -15.47
CA ASP A 949 22.60 -18.51 -14.60
C ASP A 949 23.71 -17.78 -13.81
N THR A 950 23.46 -16.51 -13.45
CA THR A 950 24.35 -15.68 -12.64
C THR A 950 23.88 -15.60 -11.19
N THR A 951 24.74 -15.29 -10.21
CA THR A 951 24.33 -15.22 -8.79
C THR A 951 23.85 -13.82 -8.41
N TRP A 952 22.77 -13.72 -7.61
CA TRP A 952 22.35 -12.48 -6.97
C TRP A 952 23.25 -12.12 -5.79
N TYR A 953 23.68 -10.86 -5.70
CA TYR A 953 24.50 -10.34 -4.60
C TYR A 953 23.67 -9.51 -3.61
N ALA A 954 24.09 -9.50 -2.34
CA ALA A 954 23.44 -8.72 -1.28
C ALA A 954 23.81 -7.24 -1.34
N GLY A 955 25.08 -6.93 -1.65
CA GLY A 955 25.62 -5.57 -1.72
C GLY A 955 26.32 -5.26 -3.03
N LEU A 956 26.64 -3.98 -3.24
CA LEU A 956 27.37 -3.50 -4.41
C LEU A 956 28.84 -3.94 -4.36
N GLY A 957 29.45 -3.92 -3.16
CA GLY A 957 30.85 -4.30 -2.97
C GLY A 957 31.12 -5.74 -3.41
N ASP A 958 30.28 -6.68 -2.98
CA ASP A 958 30.38 -8.09 -3.34
C ASP A 958 30.22 -8.30 -4.86
N ALA A 959 29.28 -7.60 -5.48
CA ALA A 959 29.03 -7.69 -6.91
C ALA A 959 30.22 -7.17 -7.74
N VAL A 960 30.80 -6.02 -7.35
CA VAL A 960 32.00 -5.47 -8.00
C VAL A 960 33.19 -6.39 -7.80
N ALA A 961 33.44 -6.85 -6.57
CA ALA A 961 34.58 -7.71 -6.25
C ALA A 961 34.52 -9.06 -6.99
N ALA A 962 33.33 -9.67 -7.08
CA ALA A 962 33.14 -10.95 -7.78
C ALA A 962 33.31 -10.85 -9.31
N ARG A 963 33.32 -9.64 -9.87
CA ARG A 963 33.55 -9.35 -11.29
C ARG A 963 34.87 -8.62 -11.54
N SER A 964 35.76 -8.56 -10.53
CA SER A 964 37.06 -7.93 -10.66
C SER A 964 37.85 -8.54 -11.82
N GLY A 965 38.36 -7.69 -12.71
CA GLY A 965 39.09 -8.10 -13.93
C GLY A 965 38.22 -8.25 -15.19
N GLU A 966 36.89 -8.23 -15.08
CA GLU A 966 35.98 -8.07 -16.23
C GLU A 966 35.86 -6.57 -16.58
N SER A 967 35.81 -6.23 -17.87
CA SER A 967 35.56 -4.86 -18.32
C SER A 967 34.98 -4.88 -19.74
N PRO A 968 33.83 -4.21 -20.00
CA PRO A 968 33.05 -3.44 -19.04
C PRO A 968 32.20 -4.33 -18.11
N THR A 969 32.03 -3.91 -16.85
CA THR A 969 31.19 -4.57 -15.83
C THR A 969 29.90 -3.79 -15.64
N GLY A 970 28.75 -4.43 -15.85
CA GLY A 970 27.44 -3.83 -15.57
C GLY A 970 26.79 -4.45 -14.34
N ILE A 971 26.35 -3.63 -13.40
CA ILE A 971 25.65 -4.04 -12.18
C ILE A 971 24.26 -3.43 -12.21
N ALA A 972 23.25 -4.30 -12.23
CA ALA A 972 21.85 -3.90 -12.15
C ALA A 972 21.32 -4.10 -10.73
N VAL A 973 20.71 -3.08 -10.15
CA VAL A 973 20.08 -3.14 -8.82
C VAL A 973 18.57 -3.25 -9.01
N LEU A 974 17.99 -4.35 -8.53
CA LEU A 974 16.54 -4.62 -8.67
C LEU A 974 15.76 -3.97 -7.52
N GLY A 975 14.62 -3.35 -7.82
CA GLY A 975 13.77 -2.73 -6.80
C GLY A 975 14.39 -1.46 -6.19
N SER A 976 13.81 -1.00 -5.07
CA SER A 976 14.28 0.17 -4.32
C SER A 976 14.86 -0.20 -2.95
N PRO A 977 15.86 -1.10 -2.87
CA PRO A 977 16.39 -1.57 -1.59
C PRO A 977 17.16 -0.45 -0.86
N ARG A 978 17.22 -0.56 0.47
CA ARG A 978 18.20 0.17 1.28
C ARG A 978 19.51 -0.61 1.31
N LEU A 979 20.56 0.01 0.81
CA LEU A 979 21.91 -0.56 0.77
C LEU A 979 22.81 0.18 1.77
N PRO A 980 23.73 -0.52 2.45
CA PRO A 980 24.68 0.14 3.33
C PRO A 980 25.63 1.06 2.54
N ALA A 981 26.36 1.91 3.27
CA ALA A 981 27.47 2.66 2.68
C ALA A 981 28.58 1.70 2.23
N GLU A 982 29.19 1.97 1.08
CA GLU A 982 30.08 1.02 0.39
C GLU A 982 31.39 1.68 -0.07
N VAL A 983 32.45 0.87 -0.12
CA VAL A 983 33.74 1.23 -0.74
C VAL A 983 33.97 0.31 -1.92
N LEU A 984 33.95 0.88 -3.13
CA LEU A 984 34.16 0.13 -4.36
C LEU A 984 35.57 0.37 -4.89
N VAL A 985 36.23 -0.70 -5.26
CA VAL A 985 37.60 -0.68 -5.79
C VAL A 985 37.56 -1.22 -7.22
N ALA A 986 38.16 -0.50 -8.17
CA ALA A 986 38.29 -0.95 -9.56
C ALA A 986 39.72 -0.77 -10.08
N ASP A 987 40.12 -1.68 -10.98
CA ASP A 987 41.39 -1.63 -11.67
C ASP A 987 41.49 -0.42 -12.62
N GLN A 988 42.72 0.02 -12.88
CA GLN A 988 43.03 0.96 -13.96
C GLN A 988 42.39 0.53 -15.29
N ARG A 989 41.77 1.48 -16.01
CA ARG A 989 41.01 1.29 -17.26
C ARG A 989 39.74 0.43 -17.16
N ALA A 990 39.35 -0.03 -15.98
CA ALA A 990 38.08 -0.74 -15.81
C ALA A 990 36.90 0.22 -16.05
N VAL A 991 35.83 -0.29 -16.67
CA VAL A 991 34.56 0.43 -16.81
C VAL A 991 33.52 -0.29 -15.96
N VAL A 992 33.02 0.37 -14.91
CA VAL A 992 32.02 -0.18 -13.99
C VAL A 992 30.76 0.68 -14.03
N GLY A 993 29.64 0.08 -14.46
CA GLY A 993 28.34 0.75 -14.47
C GLY A 993 27.40 0.16 -13.42
N ILE A 994 26.77 1.01 -12.62
CA ILE A 994 25.77 0.66 -11.61
C ILE A 994 24.47 1.38 -11.96
N THR A 995 23.42 0.63 -12.26
CA THR A 995 22.15 1.17 -12.76
C THR A 995 20.96 0.54 -12.02
N ALA A 996 19.96 1.36 -11.70
CA ALA A 996 18.65 0.84 -11.27
C ALA A 996 18.01 0.05 -12.42
N ALA A 997 17.60 -1.20 -12.15
CA ALA A 997 17.18 -2.13 -13.20
C ALA A 997 15.81 -1.80 -13.80
N ASP A 998 14.90 -1.26 -12.99
CA ASP A 998 13.49 -1.07 -13.33
C ASP A 998 13.17 0.42 -13.53
N SER A 999 12.30 0.71 -14.50
CA SER A 999 11.81 2.06 -14.78
C SER A 999 10.81 2.54 -13.72
N GLY A 1000 11.33 2.94 -12.57
CA GLY A 1000 10.51 3.31 -11.42
C GLY A 1000 11.03 2.78 -10.08
N THR A 1001 12.29 2.38 -10.03
CA THR A 1001 12.93 2.06 -8.77
C THR A 1001 14.01 3.08 -8.45
N ARG A 1002 14.31 3.20 -7.16
CA ARG A 1002 15.31 4.15 -6.67
C ARG A 1002 16.10 3.52 -5.53
N PRO A 1003 17.08 2.66 -5.85
CA PRO A 1003 17.98 2.10 -4.86
C PRO A 1003 18.60 3.21 -4.02
N TYR A 1004 18.59 3.02 -2.70
CA TYR A 1004 19.00 4.03 -1.75
C TYR A 1004 20.21 3.55 -0.95
N LEU A 1005 21.34 4.25 -1.07
CA LEU A 1005 22.54 3.98 -0.30
C LEU A 1005 22.54 4.84 0.97
N GLU A 1006 22.66 4.20 2.13
CA GLU A 1006 22.85 4.86 3.42
C GLU A 1006 24.23 5.54 3.50
N ALA A 1007 24.50 6.30 4.56
CA ALA A 1007 25.77 6.98 4.74
C ALA A 1007 26.43 6.56 6.05
N ASP A 1008 27.73 6.28 5.98
CA ASP A 1008 28.61 6.14 7.14
C ASP A 1008 29.59 7.33 7.15
N ALA A 1009 29.70 7.99 8.30
CA ALA A 1009 30.48 9.22 8.48
C ALA A 1009 30.22 10.31 7.40
N GLY A 1010 29.01 10.36 6.83
CA GLY A 1010 28.62 11.31 5.78
C GLY A 1010 28.96 10.88 4.34
N VAL A 1011 29.49 9.67 4.13
CA VAL A 1011 29.82 9.11 2.82
C VAL A 1011 28.92 7.91 2.54
N SER A 1012 28.26 7.90 1.38
CA SER A 1012 27.46 6.75 0.92
C SER A 1012 28.23 5.82 0.00
N LEU A 1013 29.14 6.37 -0.80
CA LEU A 1013 29.89 5.58 -1.77
C LEU A 1013 31.29 6.16 -1.94
N ALA A 1014 32.32 5.37 -1.65
CA ALA A 1014 33.70 5.72 -1.95
C ALA A 1014 34.20 4.90 -3.14
N LEU A 1015 34.66 5.58 -4.19
CA LEU A 1015 35.16 4.99 -5.43
C LEU A 1015 36.69 5.10 -5.47
N HIS A 1016 37.36 3.97 -5.33
CA HIS A 1016 38.82 3.88 -5.20
C HIS A 1016 39.45 3.23 -6.44
N GLU A 1017 40.63 3.72 -6.80
CA GLU A 1017 41.50 3.09 -7.80
C GLU A 1017 42.37 2.01 -7.14
N GLN A 1018 42.43 0.83 -7.76
CA GLN A 1018 43.43 -0.20 -7.44
C GLN A 1018 44.73 0.11 -8.18
N LEU A 1019 45.76 0.52 -7.43
CA LEU A 1019 47.09 0.80 -7.99
C LEU A 1019 47.79 -0.50 -8.39
N ARG A 1020 48.36 -0.55 -9.61
CA ARG A 1020 49.19 -1.67 -10.06
C ARG A 1020 50.60 -1.59 -9.47
N PRO A 1021 51.33 -2.71 -9.36
CA PRO A 1021 52.74 -2.70 -8.96
C PRO A 1021 53.60 -1.89 -9.94
N PHE A 1022 54.57 -1.13 -9.40
CA PHE A 1022 55.47 -0.25 -10.15
C PHE A 1022 56.00 -0.85 -11.47
N GLY A 1023 55.71 -0.20 -12.60
CA GLY A 1023 56.34 -0.48 -13.90
C GLY A 1023 55.46 -0.31 -15.14
N ASP A 1024 54.13 -0.28 -14.99
CA ASP A 1024 53.14 -0.22 -16.08
C ASP A 1024 52.11 0.94 -15.91
N ASP A 1025 52.41 1.89 -15.01
CA ASP A 1025 51.54 3.02 -14.66
C ASP A 1025 51.52 4.08 -15.78
N ASP A 1026 50.53 3.98 -16.66
CA ASP A 1026 50.08 5.13 -17.44
C ASP A 1026 49.37 6.11 -16.48
N PRO A 1027 49.94 7.30 -16.19
CA PRO A 1027 49.43 8.22 -15.17
C PRO A 1027 48.07 8.84 -15.55
N ASP A 1028 47.58 8.59 -16.77
CA ASP A 1028 46.29 9.02 -17.27
C ASP A 1028 45.26 7.83 -17.33
N ALA A 1029 45.63 6.60 -16.93
CA ALA A 1029 44.85 5.37 -17.11
C ALA A 1029 43.93 4.96 -15.93
N GLY A 1030 43.13 5.89 -15.41
CA GLY A 1030 42.22 5.58 -14.30
C GLY A 1030 40.95 4.80 -14.65
N PRO A 1031 40.17 4.37 -13.62
CA PRO A 1031 38.89 3.69 -13.82
C PRO A 1031 37.80 4.66 -14.30
N SER A 1032 36.77 4.09 -14.94
CA SER A 1032 35.57 4.80 -15.38
C SER A 1032 34.34 4.24 -14.68
N TRP A 1033 33.60 5.11 -13.98
CA TRP A 1033 32.42 4.74 -13.22
C TRP A 1033 31.18 5.39 -13.83
N LEU A 1034 30.12 4.61 -14.04
CA LEU A 1034 28.80 5.09 -14.44
C LEU A 1034 27.78 4.78 -13.34
N LEU A 1035 27.12 5.81 -12.80
CA LEU A 1035 26.08 5.68 -11.78
C LEU A 1035 24.77 6.23 -12.35
N SER A 1036 23.70 5.42 -12.38
CA SER A 1036 22.45 5.83 -13.00
C SER A 1036 21.21 5.45 -12.17
N GLY A 1037 20.37 6.44 -11.86
CA GLY A 1037 19.08 6.23 -11.18
C GLY A 1037 19.18 5.89 -9.69
N LEU A 1038 20.27 6.29 -9.02
CA LEU A 1038 20.54 5.96 -7.61
C LEU A 1038 20.26 7.16 -6.68
N ALA A 1039 19.92 6.88 -5.43
CA ALA A 1039 19.81 7.88 -4.37
C ALA A 1039 20.80 7.60 -3.24
N PHE A 1040 21.42 8.65 -2.69
CA PHE A 1040 22.47 8.53 -1.68
C PHE A 1040 22.14 9.35 -0.45
N ALA A 1041 22.32 8.83 0.76
CA ALA A 1041 22.14 9.59 1.99
C ALA A 1041 23.18 10.71 2.13
N GLY A 1042 24.44 10.41 1.79
CA GLY A 1042 25.60 11.30 1.90
C GLY A 1042 26.39 11.43 0.60
N ALA A 1043 27.69 11.67 0.73
CA ALA A 1043 28.58 11.98 -0.39
C ALA A 1043 28.94 10.74 -1.23
N VAL A 1044 29.21 10.99 -2.52
CA VAL A 1044 29.99 10.11 -3.39
C VAL A 1044 31.41 10.66 -3.44
N GLU A 1045 32.36 9.91 -2.89
CA GLU A 1045 33.77 10.26 -2.88
C GLU A 1045 34.53 9.54 -3.99
N LEU A 1046 35.38 10.26 -4.70
CA LEU A 1046 36.23 9.72 -5.76
C LEU A 1046 37.70 9.90 -5.40
N ALA A 1047 38.38 8.81 -5.08
CA ALA A 1047 39.79 8.75 -4.73
C ALA A 1047 40.59 7.99 -5.81
N VAL A 1048 40.88 8.71 -6.90
CA VAL A 1048 41.59 8.19 -8.08
C VAL A 1048 42.68 9.16 -8.54
N SER A 1049 43.73 8.63 -9.17
CA SER A 1049 44.83 9.43 -9.72
C SER A 1049 44.49 10.06 -11.09
N ALA A 1050 43.69 9.35 -11.88
CA ALA A 1050 43.04 9.78 -13.13
C ALA A 1050 41.70 9.02 -13.27
N GLY A 1051 40.86 9.33 -14.27
CA GLY A 1051 39.66 8.53 -14.57
C GLY A 1051 38.41 9.33 -14.89
N ARG A 1052 37.26 8.65 -14.96
CA ARG A 1052 35.97 9.24 -15.32
C ARG A 1052 34.88 8.83 -14.32
N LEU A 1053 34.01 9.78 -13.98
CA LEU A 1053 32.77 9.50 -13.23
C LEU A 1053 31.61 10.13 -14.00
N ASP A 1054 30.68 9.31 -14.48
CA ASP A 1054 29.45 9.70 -15.17
C ASP A 1054 28.25 9.39 -14.26
N VAL A 1055 27.57 10.43 -13.79
CA VAL A 1055 26.42 10.31 -12.88
C VAL A 1055 25.18 10.82 -13.59
N ARG A 1056 24.14 9.98 -13.66
CA ARG A 1056 22.91 10.27 -14.41
C ARG A 1056 21.68 10.06 -13.55
N TRP A 1057 20.81 11.07 -13.50
CA TRP A 1057 19.52 11.02 -12.81
C TRP A 1057 19.59 10.58 -11.34
N CYS A 1058 20.71 10.84 -10.68
CA CYS A 1058 20.91 10.51 -9.28
C CYS A 1058 20.52 11.68 -8.37
N THR A 1059 20.18 11.38 -7.13
CA THR A 1059 20.02 12.39 -6.06
C THR A 1059 21.04 12.11 -4.97
N VAL A 1060 21.97 13.05 -4.75
CA VAL A 1060 23.16 12.84 -3.94
C VAL A 1060 23.25 13.90 -2.84
N ALA A 1061 23.32 13.45 -1.59
CA ALA A 1061 23.32 14.25 -0.35
C ALA A 1061 22.08 15.18 -0.15
N ALA A 1062 21.94 15.76 1.04
CA ALA A 1062 20.97 16.83 1.30
C ALA A 1062 21.49 18.21 0.85
N PRO A 1063 20.61 19.22 0.73
CA PRO A 1063 21.06 20.60 0.52
C PRO A 1063 22.06 21.05 1.57
N GLY A 1064 23.17 21.63 1.14
CA GLY A 1064 24.25 22.10 2.03
C GLY A 1064 25.23 21.01 2.47
N GLU A 1065 24.92 19.73 2.26
CA GLU A 1065 25.84 18.62 2.46
C GLU A 1065 26.64 18.35 1.19
N ILE A 1066 27.74 17.65 1.33
CA ILE A 1066 28.65 17.38 0.21
C ILE A 1066 28.10 16.22 -0.59
N ALA A 1067 27.81 16.48 -1.85
CA ALA A 1067 27.27 15.51 -2.79
C ALA A 1067 28.37 14.73 -3.48
N ILE A 1068 29.35 15.42 -4.06
CA ILE A 1068 30.47 14.77 -4.74
C ILE A 1068 31.76 15.43 -4.27
N ARG A 1069 32.70 14.61 -3.83
CA ARG A 1069 34.04 15.04 -3.44
C ARG A 1069 35.09 14.26 -4.20
N VAL A 1070 35.99 14.97 -4.87
CA VAL A 1070 37.18 14.37 -5.50
C VAL A 1070 38.39 14.60 -4.59
N ALA A 1071 39.17 13.55 -4.36
CA ALA A 1071 40.36 13.62 -3.50
C ALA A 1071 41.30 14.78 -3.90
N GLY A 1072 41.74 15.55 -2.91
CA GLY A 1072 42.54 16.77 -3.09
C GLY A 1072 41.74 18.07 -3.19
N ALA A 1073 40.40 18.01 -3.20
CA ALA A 1073 39.56 19.21 -3.09
C ALA A 1073 39.90 20.04 -1.84
N GLY A 1074 39.85 21.38 -1.95
CA GLY A 1074 40.14 22.30 -0.85
C GLY A 1074 41.62 22.50 -0.49
N HIS A 1075 42.53 21.61 -0.92
CA HIS A 1075 43.94 21.61 -0.48
C HIS A 1075 44.91 22.29 -1.46
N ALA A 1076 44.43 22.78 -2.61
CA ALA A 1076 45.29 23.40 -3.62
C ALA A 1076 45.65 24.86 -3.26
N PRO A 1077 46.95 25.24 -3.29
CA PRO A 1077 47.38 26.62 -3.09
C PRO A 1077 47.04 27.51 -4.31
N ASP A 1078 46.94 28.82 -4.10
CA ASP A 1078 46.54 29.79 -5.13
C ASP A 1078 47.37 29.71 -6.42
N LEU A 1079 48.67 29.42 -6.31
CA LEU A 1079 49.55 29.26 -7.47
C LEU A 1079 49.09 28.14 -8.42
N VAL A 1080 48.67 27.00 -7.86
CA VAL A 1080 48.19 25.85 -8.65
C VAL A 1080 46.84 26.19 -9.29
N ARG A 1081 45.97 26.91 -8.56
CA ARG A 1081 44.65 27.34 -9.06
C ARG A 1081 44.76 28.23 -10.29
N TYR A 1082 45.68 29.20 -10.30
CA TYR A 1082 45.86 30.10 -11.44
C TYR A 1082 46.56 29.48 -12.65
N SER A 1083 47.34 28.41 -12.45
CA SER A 1083 48.08 27.72 -13.51
C SER A 1083 47.25 26.78 -14.38
N LEU A 1084 46.02 26.43 -13.96
CA LEU A 1084 45.10 25.52 -14.68
C LEU A 1084 45.78 24.21 -15.11
N PRO A 1085 46.08 23.29 -14.17
CA PRO A 1085 46.77 22.04 -14.50
C PRO A 1085 45.94 21.18 -15.48
N ARG A 1086 46.62 20.30 -16.24
CA ARG A 1086 45.96 19.39 -17.17
C ARG A 1086 44.94 18.53 -16.41
N PRO A 1087 43.67 18.46 -16.85
CA PRO A 1087 42.67 17.64 -16.19
C PRO A 1087 43.01 16.15 -16.35
N ARG A 1088 42.95 15.42 -15.24
CA ARG A 1088 43.17 13.96 -15.17
C ARG A 1088 41.90 13.22 -14.77
N VAL A 1089 40.98 13.89 -14.09
CA VAL A 1089 39.69 13.37 -13.68
C VAL A 1089 38.60 14.10 -14.44
N ALA A 1090 37.71 13.37 -15.11
CA ALA A 1090 36.55 13.95 -15.77
C ALA A 1090 35.26 13.56 -15.03
N LEU A 1091 34.46 14.55 -14.67
CA LEU A 1091 33.18 14.38 -14.00
C LEU A 1091 32.05 14.81 -14.94
N ARG A 1092 31.20 13.88 -15.31
CA ARG A 1092 30.01 14.11 -16.12
C ARG A 1092 28.76 13.95 -15.26
N LEU A 1093 27.89 14.95 -15.25
CA LEU A 1093 26.66 14.99 -14.46
C LEU A 1093 25.47 15.26 -15.38
N VAL A 1094 24.46 14.40 -15.36
CA VAL A 1094 23.26 14.54 -16.21
C VAL A 1094 22.01 14.45 -15.35
N GLY A 1095 21.20 15.51 -15.35
CA GLY A 1095 19.91 15.52 -14.69
C GLY A 1095 19.97 15.13 -13.21
N CYS A 1096 21.02 15.48 -12.48
CA CYS A 1096 21.23 15.09 -11.09
C CYS A 1096 20.80 16.18 -10.10
N GLU A 1097 20.27 15.76 -8.95
CA GLU A 1097 20.04 16.63 -7.79
C GLU A 1097 21.22 16.49 -6.82
N LEU A 1098 21.96 17.57 -6.63
CA LEU A 1098 23.19 17.56 -5.86
C LEU A 1098 23.14 18.62 -4.76
N GLY A 1099 23.68 18.29 -3.59
CA GLY A 1099 24.15 19.25 -2.61
C GLY A 1099 25.36 20.05 -3.12
N VAL A 1100 26.47 19.99 -2.38
CA VAL A 1100 27.72 20.70 -2.67
C VAL A 1100 28.67 19.84 -3.51
N LEU A 1101 29.23 20.41 -4.57
CA LEU A 1101 30.29 19.80 -5.39
C LEU A 1101 31.67 20.32 -4.96
N GLU A 1102 32.58 19.43 -4.57
CA GLU A 1102 33.97 19.76 -4.20
C GLU A 1102 34.97 19.04 -5.12
N VAL A 1103 35.73 19.81 -5.92
CA VAL A 1103 36.71 19.24 -6.86
C VAL A 1103 38.05 20.01 -6.84
N PRO A 1104 39.19 19.32 -7.04
CA PRO A 1104 40.51 19.93 -7.15
C PRO A 1104 40.77 20.51 -8.56
N PRO A 1105 41.86 21.29 -8.75
CA PRO A 1105 42.19 21.94 -10.02
C PRO A 1105 42.40 21.01 -11.23
N TRP A 1106 42.75 19.73 -11.04
CA TRP A 1106 42.99 18.76 -12.11
C TRP A 1106 41.73 17.99 -12.52
N THR A 1107 40.56 18.52 -12.20
CA THR A 1107 39.26 17.95 -12.59
C THR A 1107 38.59 18.81 -13.66
N ASP A 1108 38.00 18.17 -14.67
CA ASP A 1108 37.08 18.81 -15.61
C ASP A 1108 35.65 18.36 -15.32
N VAL A 1109 34.73 19.31 -15.18
CA VAL A 1109 33.33 19.05 -14.81
C VAL A 1109 32.41 19.47 -15.93
N VAL A 1110 31.56 18.56 -16.39
CA VAL A 1110 30.47 18.83 -17.34
C VAL A 1110 29.14 18.46 -16.69
N ALA A 1111 28.33 19.45 -16.36
CA ALA A 1111 27.01 19.25 -15.80
C ALA A 1111 25.92 19.77 -16.74
N VAL A 1112 24.90 18.93 -16.98
CA VAL A 1112 23.75 19.28 -17.80
C VAL A 1112 22.45 18.95 -17.08
N GLY A 1113 21.51 19.89 -17.04
CA GLY A 1113 20.19 19.66 -16.44
C GLY A 1113 20.23 19.42 -14.92
N CYS A 1114 21.33 19.75 -14.24
CA CYS A 1114 21.53 19.45 -12.82
C CYS A 1114 21.12 20.60 -11.90
N THR A 1115 20.78 20.26 -10.66
CA THR A 1115 20.61 21.23 -9.58
C THR A 1115 21.75 21.08 -8.56
N PHE A 1116 22.27 22.21 -8.08
CA PHE A 1116 23.27 22.29 -7.02
C PHE A 1116 22.71 23.14 -5.89
N ASP A 1117 22.53 22.58 -4.70
CA ASP A 1117 21.92 23.27 -3.56
C ASP A 1117 22.82 23.25 -2.32
N ALA A 1118 23.36 24.41 -1.97
CA ALA A 1118 24.14 24.61 -0.76
C ALA A 1118 23.27 24.92 0.49
N GLY A 1119 21.95 24.77 0.39
CA GLY A 1119 20.96 25.11 1.42
C GLY A 1119 20.70 26.62 1.54
N THR A 1120 21.70 27.45 1.24
CA THR A 1120 21.62 28.92 1.29
C THR A 1120 22.31 29.56 0.10
N ALA A 1121 21.95 30.80 -0.23
CA ALA A 1121 22.57 31.54 -1.32
C ALA A 1121 24.05 31.92 -1.06
N ASP A 1122 24.45 32.02 0.21
CA ASP A 1122 25.79 32.45 0.64
C ASP A 1122 26.78 31.31 0.81
N ALA A 1123 26.29 30.08 1.01
CA ALA A 1123 27.12 28.88 1.05
C ALA A 1123 27.62 28.52 -0.34
N VAL A 1124 28.79 27.86 -0.43
CA VAL A 1124 29.38 27.45 -1.71
C VAL A 1124 28.71 26.17 -2.19
N ALA A 1125 28.03 26.23 -3.34
CA ALA A 1125 27.39 25.07 -3.98
C ALA A 1125 28.34 24.34 -4.92
N ILE A 1126 29.22 25.08 -5.59
CA ILE A 1126 30.25 24.53 -6.47
C ILE A 1126 31.59 25.08 -6.00
N ALA A 1127 32.40 24.23 -5.37
CA ALA A 1127 33.75 24.48 -4.91
C ALA A 1127 34.76 23.79 -5.83
N ALA A 1128 35.10 24.46 -6.93
CA ALA A 1128 35.97 23.96 -7.99
C ALA A 1128 37.14 24.92 -8.31
N PRO A 1129 37.86 25.46 -7.31
CA PRO A 1129 38.92 26.44 -7.55
C PRO A 1129 40.02 25.85 -8.45
N GLY A 1130 40.45 26.60 -9.47
CA GLY A 1130 41.41 26.14 -10.47
C GLY A 1130 40.93 25.08 -11.48
N ALA A 1131 39.72 24.54 -11.33
CA ALA A 1131 39.16 23.49 -12.18
C ALA A 1131 38.35 24.05 -13.37
N GLY A 1132 38.22 23.25 -14.43
CA GLY A 1132 37.34 23.53 -15.56
C GLY A 1132 35.90 23.11 -15.25
N VAL A 1133 34.93 24.02 -15.42
CA VAL A 1133 33.50 23.73 -15.19
C VAL A 1133 32.66 24.21 -16.36
N ARG A 1134 31.88 23.28 -16.93
CA ARG A 1134 30.90 23.53 -17.98
C ARG A 1134 29.50 23.22 -17.45
N LEU A 1135 28.61 24.22 -17.50
CA LEU A 1135 27.23 24.10 -17.03
C LEU A 1135 26.25 24.40 -18.17
N ARG A 1136 25.32 23.50 -18.42
CA ARG A 1136 24.27 23.70 -19.42
C ARG A 1136 22.91 23.40 -18.80
N HIS A 1137 21.96 24.32 -18.89
CA HIS A 1137 20.64 24.16 -18.25
C HIS A 1137 20.73 23.77 -16.77
N CYS A 1138 21.65 24.34 -16.00
CA CYS A 1138 21.83 24.01 -14.57
C CYS A 1138 21.27 25.10 -13.66
N THR A 1139 20.76 24.71 -12.50
CA THR A 1139 20.30 25.64 -11.46
C THR A 1139 21.22 25.55 -10.25
N VAL A 1140 21.78 26.69 -9.82
CA VAL A 1140 22.71 26.75 -8.68
C VAL A 1140 22.14 27.63 -7.57
N HIS A 1141 21.81 27.01 -6.44
CA HIS A 1141 21.42 27.66 -5.19
C HIS A 1141 22.62 27.72 -4.23
N GLY A 1142 23.39 28.80 -4.35
CA GLY A 1142 24.62 29.03 -3.59
C GLY A 1142 25.67 29.73 -4.45
N ARG A 1143 26.85 29.96 -3.88
CA ARG A 1143 28.01 30.54 -4.56
C ARG A 1143 28.68 29.51 -5.46
N THR A 1144 29.21 30.00 -6.57
CA THR A 1144 30.02 29.22 -7.52
C THR A 1144 31.44 29.72 -7.51
N VAL A 1145 32.39 28.86 -7.17
CA VAL A 1145 33.83 29.14 -7.18
C VAL A 1145 34.50 28.17 -8.15
N THR A 1146 35.11 28.68 -9.22
CA THR A 1146 35.64 27.85 -10.32
C THR A 1146 36.98 28.37 -10.83
N GLY A 1147 37.81 27.52 -11.44
CA GLY A 1147 38.98 27.95 -12.20
C GLY A 1147 38.59 28.65 -13.51
N VAL A 1148 37.86 27.93 -14.37
CA VAL A 1148 37.28 28.40 -15.62
C VAL A 1148 35.80 27.98 -15.68
N LEU A 1149 34.90 28.92 -15.97
CA LEU A 1149 33.46 28.65 -16.09
C LEU A 1149 32.94 28.91 -17.50
N ARG A 1150 32.30 27.91 -18.10
CA ARG A 1150 31.55 28.00 -19.36
C ARG A 1150 30.11 27.60 -19.08
N ALA A 1151 29.20 28.57 -19.05
CA ALA A 1151 27.80 28.29 -18.72
C ALA A 1151 26.86 28.76 -19.83
N SER A 1152 25.91 27.90 -20.23
CA SER A 1152 24.80 28.26 -21.12
C SER A 1152 23.45 27.99 -20.46
N SER A 1153 22.47 28.89 -20.69
CA SER A 1153 21.07 28.70 -20.28
C SER A 1153 20.90 28.28 -18.81
N SER A 1154 21.76 28.78 -17.93
CA SER A 1154 21.86 28.36 -16.52
C SER A 1154 21.49 29.49 -15.55
N ALA A 1155 20.98 29.14 -14.37
CA ALA A 1155 20.49 30.08 -13.36
C ALA A 1155 21.33 30.00 -12.08
N PHE A 1156 21.86 31.15 -11.64
CA PHE A 1156 22.68 31.29 -10.43
C PHE A 1156 22.00 32.19 -9.42
N ARG A 1157 21.85 31.72 -8.18
CA ARG A 1157 21.34 32.55 -7.07
C ARG A 1157 22.45 33.25 -6.29
N GLY A 1158 23.57 32.58 -6.02
CA GLY A 1158 24.70 33.16 -5.31
C GLY A 1158 25.76 33.77 -6.24
N SER A 1159 26.77 34.41 -5.66
CA SER A 1159 27.87 35.07 -6.40
C SER A 1159 28.68 34.07 -7.24
N VAL A 1160 29.15 34.50 -8.41
CA VAL A 1160 30.03 33.71 -9.28
C VAL A 1160 31.46 34.24 -9.23
N MET A 1161 32.39 33.40 -8.81
CA MET A 1161 33.82 33.68 -8.66
C MET A 1161 34.63 32.76 -9.57
N CYS A 1162 35.35 33.34 -10.52
CA CYS A 1162 36.21 32.63 -11.45
C CYS A 1162 37.67 33.08 -11.28
N ASP A 1163 38.61 32.14 -11.18
CA ASP A 1163 40.04 32.45 -11.07
C ASP A 1163 40.59 33.05 -12.39
N ARG A 1164 40.14 32.48 -13.52
CA ARG A 1164 40.48 32.88 -14.89
C ARG A 1164 39.20 33.23 -15.68
N PRO A 1165 38.52 34.35 -15.34
CA PRO A 1165 37.31 34.78 -16.03
C PRO A 1165 37.56 35.11 -17.51
N ASP A 1166 38.81 35.36 -17.89
CA ASP A 1166 39.28 35.63 -19.25
C ASP A 1166 39.17 34.42 -20.18
N LEU A 1167 39.12 33.20 -19.64
CA LEU A 1167 39.05 31.94 -20.42
C LEU A 1167 37.63 31.31 -20.43
N GLY A 1168 36.69 31.94 -19.73
CA GLY A 1168 35.31 31.47 -19.57
C GLY A 1168 34.28 32.37 -20.26
N TRP A 1169 33.01 31.95 -20.21
CA TRP A 1169 31.89 32.73 -20.72
C TRP A 1169 30.57 32.33 -20.05
N LEU A 1170 29.63 33.28 -19.99
CA LEU A 1170 28.23 33.06 -19.57
C LEU A 1170 27.31 33.43 -20.74
N ARG A 1171 26.53 32.50 -21.27
CA ARG A 1171 25.68 32.70 -22.44
C ARG A 1171 24.22 32.40 -22.11
N TYR A 1172 23.33 33.38 -22.27
CA TYR A 1172 21.90 33.22 -21.91
C TYR A 1172 21.68 32.75 -20.45
N CYS A 1173 22.57 33.16 -19.55
CA CYS A 1173 22.50 32.83 -18.12
C CYS A 1173 21.83 33.96 -17.32
N VAL A 1174 21.28 33.58 -16.16
CA VAL A 1174 20.85 34.55 -15.14
C VAL A 1174 21.80 34.44 -13.96
N ALA A 1175 22.46 35.53 -13.61
CA ALA A 1175 23.39 35.56 -12.48
C ALA A 1175 23.39 36.93 -11.79
N PRO A 1176 23.59 36.99 -10.46
CA PRO A 1176 23.75 38.24 -9.75
C PRO A 1176 24.99 39.01 -10.24
N GLY A 1177 25.01 40.32 -9.99
CA GLY A 1177 26.10 41.21 -10.42
C GLY A 1177 27.40 41.09 -9.59
N GLU A 1178 27.39 40.29 -8.53
CA GLU A 1178 28.48 40.16 -7.57
C GLU A 1178 29.54 39.13 -8.00
N GLY A 1179 30.81 39.40 -7.67
CA GLY A 1179 31.94 38.49 -7.86
C GLY A 1179 32.83 38.76 -9.09
N ARG A 1180 33.73 37.82 -9.38
CA ARG A 1180 34.69 37.85 -10.52
C ARG A 1180 34.23 36.91 -11.62
N ARG A 1181 33.13 37.26 -12.30
CA ARG A 1181 32.49 36.41 -13.32
C ARG A 1181 33.09 36.56 -14.73
N PRO A 1182 32.99 35.55 -15.60
CA PRO A 1182 33.34 35.67 -17.02
C PRO A 1182 32.45 36.66 -17.79
N LEU A 1183 32.84 36.98 -19.03
CA LEU A 1183 32.03 37.83 -19.91
C LEU A 1183 30.64 37.21 -20.15
N SER A 1184 29.59 38.02 -20.03
CA SER A 1184 28.22 37.59 -20.28
C SER A 1184 27.73 38.00 -21.68
N TYR A 1185 27.21 37.04 -22.44
CA TYR A 1185 26.56 37.22 -23.73
C TYR A 1185 25.06 36.94 -23.62
N ARG A 1186 24.24 37.97 -23.90
CA ARG A 1186 22.76 37.92 -23.81
C ARG A 1186 22.22 37.34 -22.49
N GLY A 1187 22.99 37.44 -21.41
CA GLY A 1187 22.57 37.06 -20.07
C GLY A 1187 21.84 38.19 -19.35
N VAL A 1188 21.07 37.83 -18.32
CA VAL A 1188 20.35 38.78 -17.47
C VAL A 1188 21.07 38.89 -16.13
N THR A 1189 21.41 40.13 -15.74
CA THR A 1189 21.97 40.38 -14.39
C THR A 1189 20.82 40.63 -13.42
N ALA A 1190 20.41 39.58 -12.70
CA ALA A 1190 19.34 39.62 -11.72
C ALA A 1190 19.54 38.51 -10.68
N SER A 1191 18.99 38.69 -9.48
CA SER A 1191 18.84 37.60 -8.52
C SER A 1191 17.64 36.74 -8.92
N VAL A 1192 17.79 35.42 -8.85
CA VAL A 1192 16.69 34.47 -9.06
C VAL A 1192 15.94 34.19 -7.75
N SER A 1193 14.65 33.91 -7.86
CA SER A 1193 13.82 33.36 -6.79
C SER A 1193 13.28 32.01 -7.22
N PHE A 1194 13.04 31.13 -6.25
CA PHE A 1194 12.54 29.77 -6.50
C PHE A 1194 11.16 29.59 -5.87
N SER A 1195 10.31 28.83 -6.55
CA SER A 1195 8.96 28.48 -6.09
C SER A 1195 8.99 27.62 -4.82
N SER A 1196 10.00 26.76 -4.69
CA SER A 1196 10.27 25.97 -3.49
C SER A 1196 11.76 25.74 -3.27
N HIS A 1197 12.15 25.70 -1.99
CA HIS A 1197 13.48 25.33 -1.51
C HIS A 1197 13.50 23.95 -0.84
N ARG A 1198 12.35 23.27 -0.76
CA ARG A 1198 12.24 21.94 -0.15
C ARG A 1198 12.53 20.88 -1.22
N PRO A 1199 13.55 20.01 -1.05
CA PRO A 1199 13.91 18.98 -2.05
C PRO A 1199 12.82 17.99 -2.38
N THR A 1200 11.93 17.75 -1.43
CA THR A 1200 10.78 16.86 -1.59
C THR A 1200 9.61 17.53 -2.28
N ASP A 1201 9.66 18.83 -2.54
CA ASP A 1201 8.57 19.52 -3.21
C ASP A 1201 8.66 19.36 -4.74
N PRO A 1202 7.54 19.12 -5.44
CA PRO A 1202 7.54 19.00 -6.90
C PRO A 1202 8.11 20.20 -7.67
N ASP A 1203 8.05 21.40 -7.08
CA ASP A 1203 8.59 22.65 -7.63
C ASP A 1203 9.99 22.99 -7.11
N TYR A 1204 10.72 22.01 -6.57
CA TYR A 1204 12.07 22.22 -6.03
C TYR A 1204 13.00 22.92 -7.03
N LEU A 1205 13.52 24.07 -6.61
CA LEU A 1205 14.39 24.95 -7.40
C LEU A 1205 13.84 25.37 -8.77
N ARG A 1206 12.52 25.30 -8.97
CA ARG A 1206 11.87 25.91 -10.13
C ARG A 1206 11.86 27.43 -9.98
N LEU A 1207 12.30 28.15 -11.01
CA LEU A 1207 12.26 29.61 -11.02
C LEU A 1207 10.83 30.13 -10.81
N ASP A 1208 10.70 31.12 -9.94
CA ASP A 1208 9.43 31.79 -9.65
C ASP A 1208 8.99 32.70 -10.82
N VAL A 1209 7.68 32.84 -10.99
CA VAL A 1209 7.04 33.62 -12.07
C VAL A 1209 7.04 35.13 -11.81
N ASN A 1210 7.59 35.59 -10.69
CA ASN A 1210 7.61 37.00 -10.30
C ASN A 1210 8.44 37.91 -11.22
N ASN A 1211 9.33 37.34 -12.06
CA ASN A 1211 10.14 38.10 -13.02
C ASN A 1211 10.09 37.47 -14.42
N PRO A 1212 9.18 37.91 -15.29
CA PRO A 1212 9.05 37.39 -16.66
C PRO A 1212 10.32 37.52 -17.51
N GLY A 1213 11.15 38.53 -17.24
CA GLY A 1213 12.43 38.72 -17.94
C GLY A 1213 13.46 37.64 -17.61
N VAL A 1214 13.44 37.12 -16.38
CA VAL A 1214 14.30 36.02 -15.94
C VAL A 1214 13.84 34.69 -16.54
N LEU A 1215 12.53 34.47 -16.62
CA LEU A 1215 11.95 33.25 -17.21
C LEU A 1215 12.16 33.10 -18.72
N ARG A 1216 12.57 34.16 -19.42
CA ARG A 1216 12.83 34.15 -20.87
C ARG A 1216 14.29 34.41 -21.22
N ALA A 1217 15.19 34.28 -20.24
CA ALA A 1217 16.59 34.64 -20.39
C ALA A 1217 17.45 33.54 -21.06
N ALA A 1218 16.94 32.31 -21.21
CA ALA A 1218 17.66 31.23 -21.85
C ALA A 1218 17.67 31.34 -23.39
N GLU A 1219 18.40 30.42 -24.03
CA GLU A 1219 18.32 30.24 -25.47
C GLU A 1219 16.87 30.06 -25.94
N HIS A 1220 16.58 30.55 -27.16
CA HIS A 1220 15.24 30.51 -27.74
C HIS A 1220 14.14 31.19 -26.89
N ALA A 1221 14.52 32.10 -25.98
CA ALA A 1221 13.63 32.76 -25.02
C ALA A 1221 12.98 31.79 -24.00
N GLY A 1222 13.66 30.68 -23.70
CA GLY A 1222 13.23 29.71 -22.70
C GLY A 1222 13.59 30.08 -21.25
N THR A 1223 13.23 29.19 -20.32
CA THR A 1223 13.57 29.29 -18.90
C THR A 1223 14.99 28.81 -18.65
N PRO A 1224 15.86 29.59 -17.99
CA PRO A 1224 17.20 29.13 -17.63
C PRO A 1224 17.15 28.15 -16.45
N GLY A 1225 18.10 27.21 -16.42
CA GLY A 1225 18.23 26.20 -15.37
C GLY A 1225 17.65 24.83 -15.71
N ALA A 1226 17.59 23.95 -14.71
CA ALA A 1226 17.23 22.52 -14.86
C ALA A 1226 15.80 22.29 -15.38
N HIS A 1227 14.92 23.28 -15.21
CA HIS A 1227 13.50 23.23 -15.59
C HIS A 1227 13.23 23.91 -16.95
N HIS A 1228 14.18 23.87 -17.88
CA HIS A 1228 14.12 24.69 -19.12
C HIS A 1228 12.90 24.40 -20.01
N GLU A 1229 12.46 23.14 -20.09
CA GLU A 1229 11.34 22.70 -20.94
C GLU A 1229 9.97 23.27 -20.50
N PHE A 1230 9.91 23.82 -19.28
CA PHE A 1230 8.70 24.41 -18.75
C PHE A 1230 8.22 25.61 -19.57
N ALA A 1231 9.14 26.45 -20.06
CA ALA A 1231 8.80 27.67 -20.81
C ALA A 1231 8.04 27.36 -22.10
N ASP A 1232 8.50 26.37 -22.87
CA ASP A 1232 7.90 26.04 -24.17
C ASP A 1232 6.46 25.54 -23.99
N ARG A 1233 6.22 24.72 -22.96
CA ARG A 1233 4.89 24.21 -22.62
C ARG A 1233 3.97 25.30 -22.08
N ALA A 1234 4.50 26.21 -21.25
CA ALA A 1234 3.75 27.37 -20.76
C ALA A 1234 3.40 28.33 -21.91
N ALA A 1235 4.32 28.58 -22.84
CA ALA A 1235 4.07 29.40 -24.01
C ALA A 1235 3.02 28.78 -24.95
N GLU A 1236 3.07 27.46 -25.18
CA GLU A 1236 2.00 26.74 -25.88
C GLU A 1236 0.66 26.91 -25.17
N LEU A 1237 0.62 26.71 -23.85
CA LEU A 1237 -0.59 26.87 -23.07
C LEU A 1237 -1.21 28.27 -23.24
N ASP A 1238 -0.41 29.31 -23.07
CA ASP A 1238 -0.87 30.71 -23.17
C ASP A 1238 -1.34 31.04 -24.60
N LEU A 1239 -0.52 30.72 -25.62
CA LEU A 1239 -0.84 31.02 -27.03
C LEU A 1239 -2.08 30.26 -27.52
N ARG A 1240 -2.25 29.00 -27.13
CA ARG A 1240 -3.43 28.21 -27.49
C ARG A 1240 -4.66 28.64 -26.75
N THR A 1241 -4.50 29.10 -25.53
CA THR A 1241 -5.61 29.71 -24.79
C THR A 1241 -6.09 30.94 -25.51
N GLU A 1242 -5.20 31.87 -25.85
CA GLU A 1242 -5.56 33.06 -26.64
C GLU A 1242 -6.19 32.70 -27.99
N GLU A 1243 -5.67 31.66 -28.66
CA GLU A 1243 -6.19 31.23 -29.96
C GLU A 1243 -7.61 30.64 -29.84
N PHE A 1244 -7.90 29.80 -28.85
CA PHE A 1244 -9.13 28.98 -28.80
C PHE A 1244 -10.21 29.48 -27.82
N LEU A 1245 -9.87 30.40 -26.91
CA LEU A 1245 -10.83 30.98 -25.98
C LEU A 1245 -11.81 31.95 -26.69
N PRO A 1246 -13.12 31.94 -26.34
CA PRO A 1246 -14.09 32.90 -26.88
C PRO A 1246 -13.73 34.37 -26.56
N LEU A 1247 -13.99 35.27 -27.52
CA LEU A 1247 -13.68 36.73 -27.47
C LEU A 1247 -14.22 37.49 -26.23
N ALA A 1248 -15.21 36.95 -25.51
CA ALA A 1248 -15.82 37.59 -24.34
C ALA A 1248 -15.31 37.05 -23.00
N LEU A 1249 -14.44 36.04 -23.01
CA LEU A 1249 -13.88 35.43 -21.80
C LEU A 1249 -12.41 35.82 -21.64
N ALA A 1250 -12.00 36.11 -20.42
CA ALA A 1250 -10.61 36.27 -20.03
C ALA A 1250 -10.13 34.98 -19.34
N PRO A 1251 -8.95 34.44 -19.71
CA PRO A 1251 -8.45 33.23 -19.07
C PRO A 1251 -7.99 33.54 -17.64
N PHE A 1252 -8.08 32.55 -16.77
CA PHE A 1252 -7.45 32.53 -15.47
C PHE A 1252 -6.72 31.19 -15.32
N HIS A 1253 -5.42 31.19 -15.58
CA HIS A 1253 -4.59 30.00 -15.47
C HIS A 1253 -4.28 29.69 -14.01
N VAL A 1254 -4.56 28.45 -13.63
CA VAL A 1254 -4.21 27.90 -12.33
C VAL A 1254 -3.37 26.67 -12.56
N ASP A 1255 -2.15 26.69 -12.02
CA ASP A 1255 -1.41 25.47 -11.81
C ASP A 1255 -2.00 24.75 -10.59
N HIS A 1256 -2.61 23.59 -10.84
CA HIS A 1256 -3.30 22.85 -9.79
C HIS A 1256 -2.35 22.34 -8.72
N THR A 1257 -1.18 21.84 -9.12
CA THR A 1257 -0.15 21.33 -8.23
C THR A 1257 0.32 22.44 -7.29
N VAL A 1258 0.64 23.62 -7.83
CA VAL A 1258 1.03 24.79 -7.03
C VAL A 1258 -0.08 25.18 -6.06
N ALA A 1259 -1.33 25.26 -6.55
CA ALA A 1259 -2.47 25.64 -5.73
C ALA A 1259 -2.68 24.65 -4.57
N ASP A 1260 -2.59 23.34 -4.84
CA ASP A 1260 -2.71 22.28 -3.83
C ASP A 1260 -1.56 22.31 -2.82
N LEU A 1261 -0.32 22.45 -3.27
CA LEU A 1261 0.84 22.56 -2.38
C LEU A 1261 0.72 23.78 -1.45
N VAL A 1262 0.30 24.93 -2.00
CA VAL A 1262 0.05 26.14 -1.20
C VAL A 1262 -1.06 25.90 -0.17
N ARG A 1263 -2.15 25.22 -0.55
CA ARG A 1263 -3.25 24.86 0.36
C ARG A 1263 -2.79 23.92 1.47
N ILE A 1264 -2.08 22.86 1.10
CA ILE A 1264 -1.50 21.85 2.00
C ILE A 1264 -0.59 22.51 3.03
N ARG A 1265 0.27 23.45 2.60
CA ARG A 1265 1.20 24.17 3.49
C ARG A 1265 0.53 25.15 4.44
N ARG A 1266 -0.68 25.63 4.12
CA ARG A 1266 -1.46 26.58 4.94
C ARG A 1266 -2.40 25.90 5.94
N LEU A 1267 -2.60 24.60 5.79
CA LEU A 1267 -3.39 23.77 6.69
C LEU A 1267 -2.57 23.42 7.94
N PRO A 1268 -2.99 23.81 9.16
CA PRO A 1268 -2.35 23.39 10.40
C PRO A 1268 -2.41 21.86 10.56
#